data_AF-Q57YQ1-F1
#
_entry.id   AF-Q57YQ1-F1
#
_cell.length_a   1.000
_cell.length_b   1.000
_cell.length_c   1.000
_cell.angle_alpha   90.00
_cell.angle_beta   90.00
_cell.angle_gamma   90.00
#
_symmetry.space_group_name_H-M   'P 1'
#
loop_
_entity.id
_entity.type
_entity.pdbx_description
1 polymer ?
#
loop_
_entity_poly.entity_id
_entity_poly.type
_entity_poly.pdbx_seq_one_letter_code
_entity_poly.pdbx_strand_id
1 'polypeptide(L)'
;MATNARILGFNSPSALVAAGDDFLLGAGGGIVIRRKEESSQWIPCEGRYAIGALAFSPSAGLLCVTEVKLDVSLHVFRFPERHHLQCIDNVATVDVQHMLFSSDGEMLALLTCIPTTCVTFYSAARGNRLVKCASTELGGVFCKHLTFPLHRHDCIAVLEPHGVRIACNMDSATFVPSILTLSSKGHYFHSCVWGTEGLYCGAGRGQVVLLDELRTDMKNCINCETPHNVTALLQNGTLLFIGTECGDVFTYNIDQKAQRLLVRLGRSVVRLLTLPDVNDVLVATSTDVTKISVDTAQSVFVRRRSASDTVKLLVLGGLVVIVCLDGSLVTYDQDTNTAVHNPVRFPEKVVDACVVDSVVVVVYDSGFVRSFTVENTVSVVSQMKVSDCPLTACTSDGVSLLAVCDKNVVHFIEVADGLLETAASSDIFACAVTNLRWAVNGGQSVLAACNNGEVHNLRFTGKCDSASAGVTVDMTWRLDFPVNDFLPLYGDGDVINVFVHSVDKDTKMYALERQRVKESKPLRPYFLMRDHECGGNVLQRLGGDSIISAGGDGRVVVRDISHYLMKLPPVPPTKEKKHPLKEFLLRPFGRGGITCLSVWNAAGGFVCGGNDSVVHLVPVGKSPIHYSWSEPFWHQRAISTSPSRASSPSDAETLSAERSRCRIISALADLRMEVEKLLQERTPTVRAEDFLLPEQRQAFNEECEVEIHKAREDDYYSLVHNEFVQHTIKTECWDVMEVQRSKIVSMTDPETEVHNFHLRKPCAQRAKIQKKIKLMRAIQIKTEECFTLSSLVKRAKEGNLCTEQQVCGPPSDVDELLYDTLDVYTGPRATIQLILLECKILHEKKSFNIRFDTLRERKSRELNLIAERNGRCVRIMQQLGEHTCPPNVLFTPVFDIEEDPQTVFEVFDSEIDPELLKLAVKSDDGELVVSPSDEAALKTWMDGLEKVTEVLRVNVPIPPFADNSLEQYVPPEERSDEQQRIFEEYEKEVAEQTVLINEKKELLRGEVAALVKANMTSAKAIDDEIDVLRTDRMLVAQLVDELELHQVNALCLFLLKKTIRNKFLGVKREEEDLLCRLRQLDSLYEYRLKLYLASEARVQDCIEEEKNMITDMRCLPPFTDPDWGERLNRRFTTWRSKYEDGLAKVPEPTRSGVVPIPLWEQYCQCCRAVVEARDKIIHLRGEADALNDEVVEVETEKKKAQFALDDKEKAEEACRKEVIEKVLDIQNLYTLQQGQVQDENAMVSDDFTDFSIRWVKNITDYNDLIFASFDEIRSLMSRSSQLRQSMKTCSWETERLLYCIGTLEMELRQLHTLRVTRQMQETIHTGAVTSLEREINKMDARIEAVRSVMSKKVEERNRVISKLKMQINDRRAENQYLNNQVQALTNSVEDKKAVWGMLGEHNNDKDRLRERMRELYENSELEELARCQQEELVRLKNEVDRLREATFPSFAVVTRRTAR
;
A
#
# COMPACT_ATOMS: atom_id res chain seq x y z
N MET A 1 25.82 -27.72 34.24
CA MET A 1 26.90 -27.22 33.36
C MET A 1 27.37 -25.91 33.95
N ALA A 2 28.46 -25.90 34.71
CA ALA A 2 28.88 -24.72 35.47
C ALA A 2 30.15 -24.14 34.85
N THR A 3 29.97 -23.33 33.80
CA THR A 3 31.07 -22.67 33.09
C THR A 3 31.45 -21.40 33.84
N ASN A 4 32.69 -21.34 34.33
CA ASN A 4 33.22 -20.17 35.02
C ASN A 4 33.57 -19.08 34.02
N ALA A 5 32.54 -18.34 33.61
CA ALA A 5 32.70 -17.16 32.80
C ALA A 5 32.57 -15.93 33.70
N ARG A 6 33.54 -15.00 33.67
CA ARG A 6 33.25 -13.63 34.12
C ARG A 6 32.26 -13.02 33.13
N ILE A 7 31.13 -12.52 33.64
CA ILE A 7 30.04 -11.97 32.82
C ILE A 7 30.06 -10.44 32.92
N LEU A 8 30.24 -9.78 31.79
CA LEU A 8 30.02 -8.34 31.63
C LEU A 8 28.65 -8.12 30.97
N GLY A 9 27.81 -7.23 31.53
CA GLY A 9 26.46 -6.91 31.01
C GLY A 9 25.28 -7.61 31.73
N PHE A 10 24.05 -7.35 31.26
CA PHE A 10 22.77 -7.94 31.71
C PHE A 10 21.71 -7.92 30.58
N ASN A 11 20.66 -8.74 30.66
CA ASN A 11 19.69 -8.97 29.56
C ASN A 11 18.74 -7.82 29.27
N SER A 12 17.94 -7.42 30.27
CA SER A 12 16.85 -6.46 30.12
C SER A 12 16.58 -5.73 31.45
N PRO A 13 16.03 -4.51 31.42
CA PRO A 13 15.57 -3.82 32.63
C PRO A 13 14.34 -4.49 33.29
N SER A 14 13.61 -5.35 32.56
CA SER A 14 12.48 -6.14 33.09
C SER A 14 12.94 -7.32 33.95
N ALA A 15 14.14 -7.85 33.69
CA ALA A 15 14.78 -8.92 34.46
C ALA A 15 15.48 -8.38 35.73
N LEU A 16 14.86 -7.39 36.38
CA LEU A 16 15.40 -6.68 37.54
C LEU A 16 14.41 -6.63 38.70
N VAL A 17 14.86 -7.01 39.89
CA VAL A 17 14.08 -6.89 41.13
C VAL A 17 14.98 -6.69 42.36
N ALA A 18 14.48 -5.96 43.35
CA ALA A 18 15.07 -5.84 44.67
C ALA A 18 14.37 -6.80 45.64
N ALA A 19 15.13 -7.65 46.34
CA ALA A 19 14.61 -8.63 47.28
C ALA A 19 15.27 -8.43 48.65
N GLY A 20 14.71 -7.51 49.44
CA GLY A 20 15.36 -7.04 50.68
C GLY A 20 16.66 -6.31 50.36
N ASP A 21 17.79 -6.78 50.92
CA ASP A 21 19.13 -6.26 50.65
C ASP A 21 19.77 -6.84 49.38
N ASP A 22 19.21 -7.93 48.84
CA ASP A 22 19.77 -8.65 47.69
C ASP A 22 19.25 -8.05 46.37
N PHE A 23 20.15 -7.92 45.39
CA PHE A 23 19.84 -7.40 44.07
C PHE A 23 19.96 -8.50 43.02
N LEU A 24 18.88 -8.72 42.25
CA LEU A 24 18.77 -9.83 41.29
C LEU A 24 18.69 -9.29 39.85
N LEU A 25 19.60 -9.78 39.00
CA LEU A 25 19.72 -9.41 37.57
C LEU A 25 19.68 -10.64 36.66
N GLY A 26 18.92 -10.63 35.58
CA GLY A 26 19.06 -11.62 34.51
C GLY A 26 20.28 -11.36 33.60
N ALA A 27 21.11 -12.38 33.36
CA ALA A 27 22.23 -12.36 32.41
C ALA A 27 22.35 -13.72 31.66
N GLY A 28 22.11 -13.71 30.35
CA GLY A 28 21.89 -14.92 29.57
C GLY A 28 20.76 -15.76 30.17
N GLY A 29 20.98 -17.07 30.30
CA GLY A 29 20.09 -17.98 31.01
C GLY A 29 20.29 -18.09 32.52
N GLY A 30 21.06 -17.20 33.15
CA GLY A 30 21.32 -17.19 34.59
C GLY A 30 20.90 -15.89 35.28
N ILE A 31 20.72 -15.94 36.60
CA ILE A 31 20.51 -14.80 37.49
C ILE A 31 21.84 -14.48 38.17
N VAL A 32 22.29 -13.24 38.07
CA VAL A 32 23.39 -12.72 38.89
C VAL A 32 22.79 -12.14 40.17
N ILE A 33 23.21 -12.68 41.30
CA ILE A 33 22.81 -12.23 42.63
C ILE A 33 23.97 -11.42 43.19
N ARG A 34 23.72 -10.13 43.43
CA ARG A 34 24.70 -9.22 44.03
C ARG A 34 24.40 -9.05 45.51
N ARG A 35 25.43 -9.33 46.33
CA ARG A 35 25.46 -9.04 47.77
C ARG A 35 26.63 -8.11 48.04
N LYS A 36 26.34 -6.83 48.31
CA LYS A 36 27.35 -5.78 48.52
C LYS A 36 28.31 -5.65 47.31
N GLU A 37 29.51 -6.21 47.39
CA GLU A 37 30.55 -6.17 46.32
C GLU A 37 30.76 -7.52 45.63
N GLU A 38 30.23 -8.61 46.19
CA GLU A 38 30.38 -9.95 45.62
C GLU A 38 29.19 -10.27 44.72
N SER A 39 29.49 -10.78 43.53
CA SER A 39 28.49 -11.32 42.60
C SER A 39 28.63 -12.82 42.48
N SER A 40 27.48 -13.49 42.48
CA SER A 40 27.38 -14.93 42.24
C SER A 40 26.40 -15.22 41.11
N GLN A 41 26.75 -16.19 40.27
CA GLN A 41 25.83 -16.68 39.23
C GLN A 41 24.98 -17.81 39.79
N TRP A 42 23.67 -17.72 39.62
CA TRP A 42 22.72 -18.79 39.87
C TRP A 42 21.96 -19.09 38.59
N ILE A 43 21.98 -20.35 38.14
CA ILE A 43 21.15 -20.79 37.02
C ILE A 43 19.90 -21.43 37.64
N PRO A 44 18.72 -20.77 37.62
CA PRO A 44 17.51 -21.29 38.24
C PRO A 44 16.96 -22.54 37.53
N CYS A 45 17.21 -22.69 36.23
CA CYS A 45 16.64 -23.71 35.35
C CYS A 45 17.72 -24.45 34.53
N GLU A 46 17.42 -24.93 33.31
CA GLU A 46 18.40 -25.58 32.41
C GLU A 46 19.44 -24.60 31.83
N GLY A 47 19.20 -23.28 31.95
CA GLY A 47 20.08 -22.24 31.39
C GLY A 47 20.05 -22.12 29.87
N ARG A 48 19.06 -22.74 29.21
CA ARG A 48 18.90 -22.75 27.74
C ARG A 48 18.27 -21.48 27.17
N TYR A 49 17.44 -20.81 27.97
CA TYR A 49 16.66 -19.65 27.55
C TYR A 49 17.04 -18.43 28.38
N ALA A 50 16.95 -17.24 27.79
CA ALA A 50 17.23 -16.01 28.50
C ALA A 50 16.15 -15.72 29.57
N ILE A 51 16.53 -15.07 30.67
CA ILE A 51 15.59 -14.68 31.71
C ILE A 51 14.84 -13.41 31.29
N GLY A 52 13.50 -13.44 31.36
CA GLY A 52 12.59 -12.39 30.88
C GLY A 52 12.21 -11.35 31.93
N ALA A 53 11.28 -11.70 32.83
CA ALA A 53 10.75 -10.84 33.89
C ALA A 53 10.90 -11.47 35.29
N LEU A 54 11.18 -10.61 36.28
CA LEU A 54 11.30 -10.96 37.71
C LEU A 54 10.29 -10.15 38.54
N ALA A 55 9.68 -10.79 39.55
CA ALA A 55 8.83 -10.14 40.55
C ALA A 55 9.02 -10.78 41.92
N PHE A 56 9.00 -9.96 42.97
CA PHE A 56 9.22 -10.39 44.35
C PHE A 56 8.13 -9.82 45.25
N SER A 57 7.57 -10.68 46.12
CA SER A 57 6.63 -10.28 47.18
C SER A 57 7.35 -10.29 48.52
N PRO A 58 7.52 -9.13 49.18
CA PRO A 58 8.13 -9.06 50.51
C PRO A 58 7.28 -9.73 51.60
N SER A 59 5.94 -9.59 51.53
CA SER A 59 5.01 -10.15 52.51
C SER A 59 4.90 -11.69 52.41
N ALA A 60 4.94 -12.23 51.18
CA ALA A 60 4.84 -13.68 50.95
C ALA A 60 6.22 -14.38 50.89
N GLY A 61 7.32 -13.65 50.69
CA GLY A 61 8.66 -14.22 50.52
C GLY A 61 8.84 -15.03 49.21
N LEU A 62 8.08 -14.67 48.17
CA LEU A 62 8.04 -15.38 46.88
C LEU A 62 8.77 -14.60 45.78
N LEU A 63 9.65 -15.28 45.04
CA LEU A 63 10.33 -14.79 43.85
C LEU A 63 9.79 -15.52 42.61
N CYS A 64 9.21 -14.78 41.67
CA CYS A 64 8.72 -15.31 40.40
C CYS A 64 9.69 -14.97 39.26
N VAL A 65 10.04 -15.97 38.45
CA VAL A 65 11.00 -15.90 37.34
C VAL A 65 10.35 -16.44 36.07
N THR A 66 10.56 -15.76 34.94
CA THR A 66 10.08 -16.20 33.62
C THR A 66 11.24 -16.42 32.64
N GLU A 67 11.12 -17.43 31.78
CA GLU A 67 12.07 -17.70 30.69
C GLU A 67 11.53 -17.19 29.36
N VAL A 68 12.37 -16.54 28.55
CA VAL A 68 12.03 -16.13 27.18
C VAL A 68 12.11 -17.37 26.28
N LYS A 69 10.98 -18.06 26.13
CA LYS A 69 10.82 -19.21 25.26
C LYS A 69 9.43 -19.23 24.64
N LEU A 70 9.29 -20.00 23.56
CA LEU A 70 7.96 -20.40 23.08
C LEU A 70 7.29 -21.20 24.20
N ASP A 71 6.10 -20.77 24.60
CA ASP A 71 5.38 -21.21 25.81
C ASP A 71 6.15 -20.91 27.10
N VAL A 72 6.11 -19.63 27.51
CA VAL A 72 6.75 -19.11 28.72
C VAL A 72 6.28 -19.86 29.96
N SER A 73 7.22 -20.38 30.73
CA SER A 73 6.98 -20.95 32.05
C SER A 73 7.27 -19.92 33.15
N LEU A 74 6.42 -19.91 34.17
CA LEU A 74 6.58 -19.13 35.39
C LEU A 74 7.10 -20.05 36.50
N HIS A 75 8.31 -19.77 36.97
CA HIS A 75 8.93 -20.48 38.08
C HIS A 75 8.82 -19.66 39.36
N VAL A 76 8.29 -20.28 40.41
CA VAL A 76 8.10 -19.67 41.72
C VAL A 76 9.13 -20.26 42.68
N PHE A 77 9.92 -19.40 43.30
CA PHE A 77 10.95 -19.76 44.26
C PHE A 77 10.69 -19.10 45.61
N ARG A 78 11.10 -19.79 46.67
CA ARG A 78 11.23 -19.20 48.01
C ARG A 78 12.58 -18.50 48.09
N PHE A 79 12.58 -17.20 48.35
CA PHE A 79 13.81 -16.40 48.50
C PHE A 79 13.93 -15.90 49.94
N PRO A 80 15.12 -15.95 50.59
CA PRO A 80 16.48 -16.16 50.06
C PRO A 80 16.93 -17.62 49.92
N GLU A 81 16.11 -18.61 50.27
CA GLU A 81 16.49 -20.03 50.34
C GLU A 81 16.75 -20.70 48.97
N ARG A 82 16.35 -20.07 47.85
CA ARG A 82 16.48 -20.58 46.45
C ARG A 82 15.77 -21.92 46.20
N HIS A 83 14.75 -22.25 47.01
CA HIS A 83 13.98 -23.48 46.84
C HIS A 83 12.93 -23.29 45.77
N HIS A 84 12.94 -24.15 44.73
CA HIS A 84 11.92 -24.18 43.69
C HIS A 84 10.60 -24.73 44.27
N LEU A 85 9.55 -23.92 44.25
CA LEU A 85 8.23 -24.27 44.81
C LEU A 85 7.27 -24.79 43.74
N GLN A 86 7.18 -24.09 42.60
CA GLN A 86 6.17 -24.35 41.58
C GLN A 86 6.68 -23.93 40.19
N CYS A 87 6.36 -24.73 39.17
CA CYS A 87 6.50 -24.37 37.76
C CYS A 87 5.10 -24.34 37.16
N ILE A 88 4.68 -23.20 36.61
CA ILE A 88 3.44 -23.06 35.85
C ILE A 88 3.85 -22.92 34.40
N ASP A 89 3.57 -23.93 33.61
CA ASP A 89 3.87 -23.92 32.17
C ASP A 89 2.75 -23.23 31.39
N ASN A 90 3.08 -22.72 30.20
CA ASN A 90 2.17 -22.05 29.27
C ASN A 90 1.45 -20.82 29.85
N VAL A 91 2.18 -19.98 30.57
CA VAL A 91 1.65 -18.71 31.10
C VAL A 91 1.50 -17.67 29.99
N ALA A 92 2.42 -17.66 29.03
CA ALA A 92 2.41 -16.80 27.84
C ALA A 92 2.93 -17.59 26.65
N THR A 93 2.65 -17.16 25.41
CA THR A 93 3.15 -17.87 24.23
C THR A 93 4.57 -17.47 23.83
N VAL A 94 4.98 -16.22 24.07
CA VAL A 94 6.29 -15.69 23.61
C VAL A 94 7.03 -14.93 24.71
N ASP A 95 6.36 -13.98 25.37
CA ASP A 95 7.00 -13.12 26.37
C ASP A 95 5.99 -12.56 27.38
N VAL A 96 6.47 -12.28 28.59
CA VAL A 96 5.73 -11.60 29.66
C VAL A 96 6.22 -10.16 29.72
N GLN A 97 5.35 -9.21 29.37
CA GLN A 97 5.71 -7.80 29.29
C GLN A 97 5.92 -7.19 30.68
N HIS A 98 5.03 -7.50 31.62
CA HIS A 98 5.11 -6.99 32.97
C HIS A 98 4.50 -7.96 33.97
N MET A 99 5.06 -7.98 35.18
CA MET A 99 4.65 -8.85 36.28
C MET A 99 4.75 -8.08 37.60
N LEU A 100 3.69 -8.06 38.40
CA LEU A 100 3.61 -7.30 39.66
C LEU A 100 2.74 -8.01 40.70
N PHE A 101 3.14 -7.95 41.96
CA PHE A 101 2.31 -8.36 43.10
C PHE A 101 1.42 -7.20 43.59
N SER A 102 0.28 -7.51 44.19
CA SER A 102 -0.53 -6.54 44.94
C SER A 102 0.22 -6.01 46.16
N SER A 103 -0.22 -4.88 46.72
CA SER A 103 0.37 -4.26 47.92
C SER A 103 0.47 -5.21 49.11
N ASP A 104 -0.54 -6.07 49.30
CA ASP A 104 -0.55 -7.07 50.38
C ASP A 104 0.23 -8.35 50.02
N GLY A 105 0.59 -8.52 48.75
CA GLY A 105 1.29 -9.68 48.21
C GLY A 105 0.43 -10.94 48.02
N GLU A 106 -0.89 -10.84 48.21
CA GLU A 106 -1.84 -11.94 48.03
C GLU A 106 -2.18 -12.24 46.57
N MET A 107 -2.01 -11.28 45.64
CA MET A 107 -2.35 -11.44 44.23
C MET A 107 -1.15 -11.12 43.34
N LEU A 108 -0.92 -11.93 42.31
CA LEU A 108 0.08 -11.70 41.26
C LEU A 108 -0.65 -11.46 39.94
N ALA A 109 -0.33 -10.37 39.26
CA ALA A 109 -0.82 -10.08 37.92
C ALA A 109 0.31 -10.20 36.88
N LEU A 110 -0.04 -10.84 35.77
CA LEU A 110 0.84 -11.13 34.64
C LEU A 110 0.23 -10.54 33.36
N LEU A 111 0.97 -9.67 32.67
CA LEU A 111 0.57 -9.07 31.40
C LEU A 111 1.33 -9.71 30.25
N THR A 112 0.58 -10.26 29.31
CA THR A 112 1.08 -10.91 28.09
C THR A 112 0.42 -10.24 26.90
N CYS A 113 1.19 -9.87 25.87
CA CYS A 113 0.66 -9.12 24.71
C CYS A 113 0.52 -9.94 23.43
N ILE A 114 1.20 -11.09 23.35
CA ILE A 114 1.26 -11.92 22.15
C ILE A 114 0.63 -13.27 22.52
N PRO A 115 -0.32 -13.81 21.71
CA PRO A 115 -0.87 -13.23 20.46
C PRO A 115 -1.87 -12.08 20.70
N THR A 116 -2.50 -12.04 21.87
CA THR A 116 -3.45 -11.00 22.28
C THR A 116 -3.07 -10.48 23.65
N THR A 117 -3.41 -9.23 23.97
CA THR A 117 -3.24 -8.74 25.34
C THR A 117 -4.16 -9.48 26.27
N CYS A 118 -3.57 -10.16 27.25
CA CYS A 118 -4.30 -10.74 28.34
C CYS A 118 -3.62 -10.46 29.67
N VAL A 119 -4.45 -10.26 30.69
CA VAL A 119 -4.01 -10.18 32.07
C VAL A 119 -4.45 -11.46 32.76
N THR A 120 -3.48 -12.15 33.36
CA THR A 120 -3.71 -13.36 34.13
C THR A 120 -3.44 -13.08 35.61
N PHE A 121 -4.40 -13.45 36.45
CA PHE A 121 -4.33 -13.27 37.90
C PHE A 121 -4.07 -14.59 38.59
N TYR A 122 -3.16 -14.55 39.56
CA TYR A 122 -2.86 -15.66 40.45
C TYR A 122 -3.03 -15.23 41.89
N SER A 123 -3.80 -15.97 42.68
CA SER A 123 -3.83 -15.79 44.13
C SER A 123 -2.71 -16.60 44.78
N ALA A 124 -1.96 -15.95 45.66
CA ALA A 124 -1.06 -16.56 46.62
C ALA A 124 -1.89 -17.02 47.82
N ALA A 125 -2.45 -18.24 47.75
CA ALA A 125 -3.11 -18.83 48.91
C ALA A 125 -2.11 -19.02 50.07
N ARG A 126 -2.62 -19.17 51.31
CA ARG A 126 -1.84 -19.42 52.55
C ARG A 126 -0.77 -20.54 52.49
N GLY A 127 -0.70 -21.31 51.40
CA GLY A 127 0.26 -22.37 51.14
C GLY A 127 1.43 -22.03 50.19
N ASN A 128 1.75 -20.75 49.95
CA ASN A 128 2.88 -20.32 49.09
C ASN A 128 2.83 -20.87 47.65
N ARG A 129 1.63 -21.21 47.16
CA ARG A 129 1.38 -21.65 45.78
C ARG A 129 0.50 -20.63 45.08
N LEU A 130 0.81 -20.38 43.82
CA LEU A 130 0.05 -19.49 42.97
C LEU A 130 -1.05 -20.30 42.26
N VAL A 131 -2.30 -19.87 42.44
CA VAL A 131 -3.49 -20.47 41.82
C VAL A 131 -4.09 -19.47 40.84
N LYS A 132 -4.27 -19.85 39.57
CA LYS A 132 -4.88 -18.99 38.55
C LYS A 132 -6.34 -18.69 38.92
N CYS A 133 -6.67 -17.42 39.14
CA CYS A 133 -8.03 -16.97 39.48
C CYS A 133 -8.84 -16.66 38.22
N ALA A 134 -8.31 -15.79 37.36
CA ALA A 134 -9.00 -15.32 36.16
C ALA A 134 -7.98 -14.96 35.07
N SER A 135 -8.44 -15.01 33.81
CA SER A 135 -7.70 -14.50 32.65
C SER A 135 -8.63 -13.66 31.80
N THR A 136 -8.24 -12.42 31.55
CA THR A 136 -9.05 -11.45 30.81
C THR A 136 -8.32 -11.07 29.53
N GLU A 137 -8.94 -11.32 28.38
CA GLU A 137 -8.43 -10.85 27.09
C GLU A 137 -8.87 -9.40 26.85
N LEU A 138 -7.89 -8.52 26.67
CA LEU A 138 -8.04 -7.10 26.38
C LEU A 138 -8.01 -6.85 24.85
N GLY A 139 -7.66 -7.84 24.02
CA GLY A 139 -7.71 -7.73 22.56
C GLY A 139 -6.35 -7.47 21.91
N GLY A 140 -6.31 -6.72 20.80
CA GLY A 140 -5.12 -6.60 19.93
C GLY A 140 -4.17 -5.44 20.22
N VAL A 141 -4.29 -4.77 21.38
CA VAL A 141 -3.50 -3.56 21.70
C VAL A 141 -2.27 -3.98 22.52
N PHE A 142 -1.08 -3.48 22.21
CA PHE A 142 0.13 -3.75 22.99
C PHE A 142 0.18 -2.88 24.25
N CYS A 143 0.23 -3.51 25.43
CA CYS A 143 0.25 -2.83 26.71
C CYS A 143 1.62 -2.99 27.38
N LYS A 144 2.15 -1.90 27.98
CA LYS A 144 3.51 -1.88 28.56
C LYS A 144 3.53 -2.11 30.07
N HIS A 145 2.59 -1.51 30.79
CA HIS A 145 2.59 -1.46 32.25
C HIS A 145 1.26 -1.92 32.82
N LEU A 146 1.32 -2.55 34.00
CA LEU A 146 0.16 -2.91 34.82
C LEU A 146 0.39 -2.41 36.25
N THR A 147 -0.66 -1.92 36.90
CA THR A 147 -0.58 -1.42 38.28
C THR A 147 -1.84 -1.75 39.08
N PHE A 148 -1.64 -2.09 40.36
CA PHE A 148 -2.71 -2.28 41.33
C PHE A 148 -3.07 -0.95 42.01
N PRO A 149 -4.35 -0.73 42.36
CA PRO A 149 -4.73 0.30 43.32
C PRO A 149 -4.20 -0.03 44.73
N LEU A 150 -3.92 1.01 45.51
CA LEU A 150 -3.27 0.87 46.83
C LEU A 150 -4.05 -0.03 47.82
N HIS A 151 -5.38 0.03 47.81
CA HIS A 151 -6.27 -0.64 48.79
C HIS A 151 -7.37 -1.50 48.16
N ARG A 152 -7.26 -1.81 46.85
CA ARG A 152 -8.31 -2.51 46.10
C ARG A 152 -7.71 -3.70 45.34
N HIS A 153 -8.13 -4.92 45.67
CA HIS A 153 -7.58 -6.16 45.12
C HIS A 153 -8.30 -6.64 43.85
N ASP A 154 -9.57 -6.27 43.68
CA ASP A 154 -10.43 -6.71 42.57
C ASP A 154 -10.18 -5.94 41.27
N CYS A 155 -9.24 -4.99 41.28
CA CYS A 155 -8.98 -4.07 40.19
C CYS A 155 -7.54 -4.01 39.71
N ILE A 156 -7.37 -3.79 38.41
CA ILE A 156 -6.09 -3.48 37.81
C ILE A 156 -6.23 -2.50 36.65
N ALA A 157 -5.21 -1.67 36.47
CA ALA A 157 -5.11 -0.74 35.37
C ALA A 157 -4.00 -1.22 34.47
N VAL A 158 -4.35 -1.35 33.19
CA VAL A 158 -3.45 -1.73 32.12
C VAL A 158 -3.26 -0.52 31.23
N LEU A 159 -1.99 -0.13 31.06
CA LEU A 159 -1.63 1.03 30.26
C LEU A 159 -1.56 0.66 28.78
N GLU A 160 -2.40 1.33 27.99
CA GLU A 160 -2.32 1.35 26.54
C GLU A 160 -1.53 2.56 26.07
N PRO A 161 -0.95 2.55 24.85
CA PRO A 161 -0.26 3.71 24.30
C PRO A 161 -1.13 4.97 24.28
N HIS A 162 -2.42 4.84 23.97
CA HIS A 162 -3.35 5.98 23.88
C HIS A 162 -4.47 5.95 24.92
N GLY A 163 -4.35 5.13 25.96
CA GLY A 163 -5.46 4.92 26.87
C GLY A 163 -5.12 4.08 28.07
N VAL A 164 -6.12 3.84 28.89
CA VAL A 164 -6.02 2.92 30.02
C VAL A 164 -7.22 2.00 30.01
N ARG A 165 -6.97 0.72 30.25
CA ARG A 165 -8.03 -0.23 30.54
C ARG A 165 -8.06 -0.56 32.02
N ILE A 166 -9.22 -0.37 32.62
CA ILE A 166 -9.47 -0.76 34.01
C ILE A 166 -10.26 -2.06 33.97
N ALA A 167 -9.69 -3.13 34.50
CA ALA A 167 -10.40 -4.39 34.72
C ALA A 167 -10.82 -4.48 36.19
N CYS A 168 -12.11 -4.71 36.43
CA CYS A 168 -12.69 -4.85 37.79
C CYS A 168 -13.33 -6.22 37.99
N ASN A 169 -13.62 -6.55 39.25
CA ASN A 169 -14.26 -7.80 39.70
C ASN A 169 -13.41 -9.06 39.41
N MET A 170 -12.08 -8.96 39.57
CA MET A 170 -11.13 -10.05 39.29
C MET A 170 -11.02 -11.10 40.42
N ASP A 171 -11.65 -10.89 41.58
CA ASP A 171 -11.48 -11.71 42.79
C ASP A 171 -12.11 -13.11 42.70
N SER A 172 -13.06 -13.32 41.79
CA SER A 172 -13.79 -14.59 41.67
C SER A 172 -13.82 -15.10 40.24
N ALA A 173 -13.64 -16.42 40.07
CA ALA A 173 -13.80 -17.08 38.78
C ALA A 173 -15.26 -17.10 38.27
N THR A 174 -16.23 -16.71 39.12
CA THR A 174 -17.67 -16.75 38.83
C THR A 174 -18.17 -15.57 38.04
N PHE A 175 -17.53 -14.40 38.15
CA PHE A 175 -17.97 -13.19 37.43
C PHE A 175 -17.11 -12.93 36.20
N VAL A 176 -17.76 -12.55 35.10
CA VAL A 176 -17.05 -12.07 33.92
C VAL A 176 -16.44 -10.71 34.28
N PRO A 177 -15.11 -10.55 34.16
CA PRO A 177 -14.43 -9.33 34.51
C PRO A 177 -14.92 -8.16 33.66
N SER A 178 -15.21 -7.03 34.30
CA SER A 178 -15.70 -5.83 33.62
C SER A 178 -14.52 -4.98 33.18
N ILE A 179 -14.36 -4.82 31.87
CA ILE A 179 -13.28 -4.05 31.25
C ILE A 179 -13.85 -2.71 30.82
N LEU A 180 -13.24 -1.61 31.24
CA LEU A 180 -13.56 -0.27 30.76
C LEU A 180 -12.33 0.29 30.07
N THR A 181 -12.52 0.74 28.83
CA THR A 181 -11.46 1.31 28.00
C THR A 181 -11.60 2.83 28.00
N LEU A 182 -10.61 3.52 28.56
CA LEU A 182 -10.49 4.98 28.54
C LEU A 182 -9.50 5.40 27.48
N SER A 183 -9.96 5.96 26.36
CA SER A 183 -9.10 6.50 25.31
C SER A 183 -8.77 7.98 25.57
N SER A 184 -7.49 8.33 25.56
CA SER A 184 -7.01 9.72 25.58
C SER A 184 -7.00 10.33 24.18
N LYS A 185 -7.48 11.57 24.05
CA LYS A 185 -7.29 12.36 22.82
C LYS A 185 -5.93 13.07 22.86
N GLY A 186 -4.88 12.39 22.40
CA GLY A 186 -3.59 13.02 22.04
C GLY A 186 -2.41 12.82 22.99
N HIS A 187 -2.60 12.13 24.12
CA HIS A 187 -1.47 11.75 24.99
C HIS A 187 -0.98 10.34 24.64
N TYR A 188 0.35 10.16 24.58
CA TYR A 188 0.98 8.85 24.50
C TYR A 188 1.54 8.49 25.87
N PHE A 189 0.99 7.45 26.49
CA PHE A 189 1.41 7.05 27.82
C PHE A 189 2.59 6.09 27.78
N HIS A 190 3.60 6.38 28.60
CA HIS A 190 4.84 5.62 28.69
C HIS A 190 4.96 4.86 30.01
N SER A 191 4.35 5.37 31.09
CA SER A 191 4.35 4.75 32.43
C SER A 191 3.06 5.04 33.18
N CYS A 192 2.70 4.23 34.17
CA CYS A 192 1.54 4.46 35.03
C CYS A 192 1.83 4.05 36.47
N VAL A 193 1.20 4.71 37.43
CA VAL A 193 1.18 4.33 38.86
C VAL A 193 -0.15 4.73 39.49
N TRP A 194 -0.73 3.86 40.30
CA TRP A 194 -2.00 4.16 40.97
C TRP A 194 -1.74 4.99 42.23
N GLY A 195 -2.35 6.17 42.26
CA GLY A 195 -2.30 7.17 43.30
C GLY A 195 -3.39 7.07 44.36
N THR A 196 -3.39 8.02 45.30
CA THR A 196 -4.52 8.27 46.22
C THR A 196 -5.68 9.00 45.53
N GLU A 197 -5.40 9.93 44.60
CA GLU A 197 -6.41 10.72 43.87
C GLU A 197 -6.97 10.01 42.62
N GLY A 198 -6.31 8.94 42.15
CA GLY A 198 -6.62 8.26 40.89
C GLY A 198 -5.37 7.68 40.22
N LEU A 199 -5.43 7.36 38.93
CA LEU A 199 -4.30 6.75 38.22
C LEU A 199 -3.42 7.83 37.55
N TYR A 200 -2.17 7.94 37.97
CA TYR A 200 -1.18 8.83 37.35
C TYR A 200 -0.52 8.15 36.15
N CYS A 201 -0.59 8.78 34.98
CA CYS A 201 0.00 8.30 33.73
C CYS A 201 1.04 9.28 33.19
N GLY A 202 2.27 8.81 33.02
CA GLY A 202 3.37 9.58 32.44
C GLY A 202 3.21 9.69 30.93
N ALA A 203 3.10 10.92 30.42
CA ALA A 203 2.98 11.24 29.01
C ALA A 203 4.27 11.94 28.49
N GLY A 204 4.22 12.38 27.23
CA GLY A 204 5.33 13.13 26.64
C GLY A 204 5.45 14.56 27.18
N ARG A 205 6.61 15.20 26.93
CA ARG A 205 6.93 16.59 27.38
C ARG A 205 6.90 16.80 28.91
N GLY A 206 7.31 15.79 29.68
CA GLY A 206 7.34 15.87 31.14
C GLY A 206 5.96 15.87 31.81
N GLN A 207 4.90 15.52 31.08
CA GLN A 207 3.52 15.61 31.58
C GLN A 207 3.14 14.34 32.35
N VAL A 208 2.43 14.51 33.47
CA VAL A 208 1.75 13.44 34.20
C VAL A 208 0.27 13.76 34.23
N VAL A 209 -0.52 12.84 33.68
CA VAL A 209 -1.97 12.93 33.53
C VAL A 209 -2.61 12.11 34.64
N LEU A 210 -3.50 12.73 35.42
CA LEU A 210 -4.34 12.04 36.37
C LEU A 210 -5.62 11.58 35.67
N LEU A 211 -5.94 10.31 35.85
CA LEU A 211 -7.16 9.69 35.36
C LEU A 211 -8.14 9.55 36.51
N ASP A 212 -9.28 10.21 36.37
CA ASP A 212 -10.41 10.07 37.27
C ASP A 212 -11.26 8.88 36.83
N GLU A 213 -11.28 7.85 37.68
CA GLU A 213 -12.02 6.60 37.47
C GLU A 213 -13.55 6.81 37.42
N LEU A 214 -14.06 7.84 38.13
CA LEU A 214 -15.47 8.19 38.14
C LEU A 214 -15.82 8.92 36.86
N ARG A 215 -15.28 10.12 36.65
CA ARG A 215 -15.69 10.95 35.51
C ARG A 215 -15.28 10.37 34.16
N THR A 216 -14.42 9.35 34.15
CA THR A 216 -13.76 8.83 32.96
C THR A 216 -13.01 9.93 32.19
N ASP A 217 -12.53 10.93 32.93
CA ASP A 217 -11.88 12.12 32.42
C ASP A 217 -10.39 12.08 32.71
N MET A 218 -9.60 12.55 31.73
CA MET A 218 -8.15 12.67 31.84
C MET A 218 -7.77 14.13 32.07
N LYS A 219 -7.13 14.46 33.19
CA LYS A 219 -6.68 15.82 33.53
C LYS A 219 -5.16 15.85 33.66
N ASN A 220 -4.52 16.84 33.03
CA ASN A 220 -3.08 17.05 33.20
C ASN A 220 -2.80 17.64 34.59
N CYS A 221 -2.09 16.91 35.45
CA CYS A 221 -1.84 17.30 36.84
C CYS A 221 -0.45 17.88 37.08
N ILE A 222 0.59 17.34 36.45
CA ILE A 222 1.98 17.74 36.70
C ILE A 222 2.68 17.94 35.36
N ASN A 223 3.37 19.07 35.19
CA ASN A 223 4.29 19.29 34.07
C ASN A 223 5.70 19.46 34.65
N CYS A 224 6.52 18.42 34.57
CA CYS A 224 7.94 18.51 34.92
C CYS A 224 8.67 19.44 33.95
N GLU A 225 9.70 20.14 34.43
CA GLU A 225 10.55 21.06 33.65
C GLU A 225 11.51 20.31 32.69
N THR A 226 10.99 19.37 31.91
CA THR A 226 11.76 18.63 30.90
C THR A 226 10.95 18.50 29.62
N PRO A 227 11.58 18.63 28.45
CA PRO A 227 10.92 18.36 27.17
C PRO A 227 10.78 16.85 26.88
N HIS A 228 11.22 15.99 27.79
CA HIS A 228 11.40 14.55 27.57
C HIS A 228 10.22 13.74 28.09
N ASN A 229 10.08 12.49 27.62
CA ASN A 229 8.96 11.63 27.99
C ASN A 229 9.12 11.08 29.41
N VAL A 230 8.01 10.95 30.16
CA VAL A 230 8.00 10.35 31.50
C VAL A 230 7.94 8.82 31.40
N THR A 231 9.09 8.17 31.47
CA THR A 231 9.27 6.75 31.17
C THR A 231 9.09 5.83 32.38
N ALA A 232 9.15 6.34 33.62
CA ALA A 232 8.90 5.54 34.82
C ALA A 232 8.22 6.39 35.92
N LEU A 233 7.28 5.78 36.66
CA LEU A 233 6.60 6.37 37.81
C LEU A 233 6.62 5.40 38.99
N LEU A 234 6.78 5.92 40.20
CA LEU A 234 6.75 5.13 41.43
C LEU A 234 6.24 5.99 42.58
N GLN A 235 5.18 5.55 43.26
CA GLN A 235 4.70 6.21 44.48
C GLN A 235 5.26 5.51 45.72
N ASN A 236 5.82 6.29 46.64
CA ASN A 236 6.23 5.84 47.96
C ASN A 236 5.63 6.78 49.03
N GLY A 237 4.55 6.34 49.69
CA GLY A 237 3.80 7.18 50.62
C GLY A 237 3.22 8.43 49.94
N THR A 238 3.62 9.61 50.41
CA THR A 238 3.19 10.92 49.88
C THR A 238 4.08 11.44 48.74
N LEU A 239 5.18 10.73 48.42
CA LEU A 239 6.14 11.12 47.38
C LEU A 239 5.93 10.29 46.11
N LEU A 240 5.84 10.98 44.97
CA LEU A 240 5.79 10.42 43.62
C LEU A 240 7.13 10.65 42.92
N PHE A 241 7.86 9.58 42.59
CA PHE A 241 9.09 9.62 41.82
C PHE A 241 8.78 9.53 40.32
N ILE A 242 9.42 10.39 39.53
CA ILE A 242 9.18 10.55 38.09
C ILE A 242 10.53 10.42 37.37
N GLY A 243 10.71 9.37 36.56
CA GLY A 243 11.88 9.16 35.72
C GLY A 243 11.61 9.57 34.28
N THR A 244 12.55 10.26 33.65
CA THR A 244 12.42 10.72 32.25
C THR A 244 13.35 9.99 31.28
N GLU A 245 13.06 10.13 29.98
CA GLU A 245 13.87 9.62 28.87
C GLU A 245 15.31 10.18 28.84
N CYS A 246 15.57 11.36 29.41
CA CYS A 246 16.93 11.89 29.49
C CYS A 246 17.73 11.42 30.71
N GLY A 247 17.12 10.64 31.59
CA GLY A 247 17.77 10.21 32.82
C GLY A 247 17.56 11.14 34.00
N ASP A 248 16.68 12.14 33.89
CA ASP A 248 16.33 13.01 35.01
C ASP A 248 15.30 12.31 35.91
N VAL A 249 15.55 12.32 37.21
CA VAL A 249 14.65 11.76 38.23
C VAL A 249 14.12 12.89 39.11
N PHE A 250 12.80 13.10 39.09
CA PHE A 250 12.10 14.07 39.93
C PHE A 250 11.37 13.40 41.10
N THR A 251 11.14 14.15 42.16
CA THR A 251 10.21 13.83 43.24
C THR A 251 9.10 14.87 43.30
N TYR A 252 7.87 14.42 43.52
CA TYR A 252 6.69 15.25 43.68
C TYR A 252 6.01 14.89 45.00
N ASN A 253 5.83 15.86 45.90
CA ASN A 253 5.10 15.66 47.14
C ASN A 253 3.61 15.98 46.90
N ILE A 254 2.74 14.98 47.05
CA ILE A 254 1.29 15.07 46.77
C ILE A 254 0.62 16.09 47.69
N ASP A 255 0.97 16.10 48.98
CA ASP A 255 0.34 16.99 49.97
C ASP A 255 0.75 18.46 49.77
N GLN A 256 2.04 18.70 49.49
CA GLN A 256 2.59 20.05 49.30
C GLN A 256 2.45 20.57 47.86
N LYS A 257 2.07 19.70 46.91
CA LYS A 257 2.05 19.96 45.47
C LYS A 257 3.36 20.56 44.94
N ALA A 258 4.49 20.10 45.46
CA ALA A 258 5.82 20.65 45.17
C ALA A 258 6.73 19.61 44.48
N GLN A 259 7.49 20.05 43.47
CA GLN A 259 8.43 19.21 42.69
C GLN A 259 9.90 19.52 43.02
N ARG A 260 10.77 18.50 43.00
CA ARG A 260 12.22 18.62 43.19
C ARG A 260 12.97 17.68 42.23
N LEU A 261 14.02 18.17 41.56
CA LEU A 261 14.94 17.33 40.77
C LEU A 261 15.97 16.67 41.70
N LEU A 262 16.14 15.35 41.62
CA LEU A 262 17.11 14.58 42.41
C LEU A 262 18.46 14.44 41.70
N VAL A 263 18.50 13.79 40.53
CA VAL A 263 19.75 13.43 39.81
C VAL A 263 19.53 13.46 38.29
N ARG A 264 20.60 13.75 37.53
CA ARG A 264 20.65 13.61 36.07
C ARG A 264 21.59 12.48 35.66
N LEU A 265 21.05 11.36 35.18
CA LEU A 265 21.82 10.17 34.78
C LEU A 265 22.27 10.21 33.31
N GLY A 266 21.64 11.04 32.48
CA GLY A 266 21.99 11.23 31.05
C GLY A 266 21.53 10.11 30.11
N ARG A 267 20.80 9.10 30.61
CA ARG A 267 20.25 7.97 29.83
C ARG A 267 18.84 7.62 30.32
N SER A 268 17.97 7.16 29.41
CA SER A 268 16.54 6.92 29.70
C SER A 268 16.28 6.02 30.89
N VAL A 269 15.51 6.51 31.86
CA VAL A 269 15.05 5.72 33.01
C VAL A 269 13.96 4.75 32.55
N VAL A 270 14.15 3.45 32.71
CA VAL A 270 13.16 2.44 32.28
C VAL A 270 12.35 1.93 33.47
N ARG A 271 12.95 1.82 34.66
CA ARG A 271 12.28 1.27 35.85
C ARG A 271 12.79 1.93 37.13
N LEU A 272 11.88 2.14 38.08
CA LEU A 272 12.16 2.64 39.43
C LEU A 272 11.73 1.56 40.44
N LEU A 273 12.60 1.25 41.41
CA LEU A 273 12.35 0.26 42.45
C LEU A 273 12.61 0.86 43.83
N THR A 274 11.68 0.66 44.77
CA THR A 274 11.87 0.99 46.20
C THR A 274 12.75 -0.07 46.87
N LEU A 275 13.77 0.37 47.59
CA LEU A 275 14.48 -0.48 48.56
C LEU A 275 13.74 -0.46 49.91
N PRO A 276 13.96 -1.46 50.79
CA PRO A 276 13.37 -1.46 52.13
C PRO A 276 13.77 -0.24 52.97
N ASP A 277 14.96 0.33 52.69
CA ASP A 277 15.35 1.63 53.22
C ASP A 277 14.60 2.73 52.47
N VAL A 278 13.70 3.44 53.16
CA VAL A 278 12.86 4.53 52.62
C VAL A 278 13.68 5.62 51.90
N ASN A 279 14.97 5.73 52.22
CA ASN A 279 15.86 6.78 51.73
C ASN A 279 16.62 6.40 50.46
N ASP A 280 16.55 5.15 49.96
CA ASP A 280 17.28 4.74 48.76
C ASP A 280 16.33 4.21 47.68
N VAL A 281 16.52 4.68 46.44
CA VAL A 281 15.77 4.26 45.25
C VAL A 281 16.73 3.71 44.22
N LEU A 282 16.39 2.57 43.64
CA LEU A 282 17.19 1.95 42.59
C LEU A 282 16.59 2.29 41.22
N VAL A 283 17.42 2.90 40.37
CA VAL A 283 17.04 3.42 39.06
C VAL A 283 17.71 2.56 37.99
N ALA A 284 16.89 1.88 37.20
CA ALA A 284 17.35 1.16 36.02
C ALA A 284 17.19 2.08 34.80
N THR A 285 18.30 2.48 34.21
CA THR A 285 18.32 3.10 32.89
C THR A 285 18.40 2.05 31.79
N SER A 286 18.30 2.44 30.52
CA SER A 286 18.41 1.53 29.39
C SER A 286 19.74 0.76 29.33
N THR A 287 20.79 1.30 29.93
CA THR A 287 22.12 0.69 29.89
C THR A 287 22.72 0.45 31.27
N ASP A 288 22.36 1.24 32.26
CA ASP A 288 23.05 1.28 33.55
C ASP A 288 22.04 1.09 34.68
N VAL A 289 22.47 0.41 35.73
CA VAL A 289 21.76 0.35 37.00
C VAL A 289 22.46 1.28 37.97
N THR A 290 21.71 2.18 38.60
CA THR A 290 22.23 3.14 39.58
C THR A 290 21.45 3.10 40.88
N LYS A 291 22.16 3.09 42.00
CA LYS A 291 21.57 3.30 43.33
C LYS A 291 21.60 4.80 43.65
N ILE A 292 20.45 5.37 44.00
CA ILE A 292 20.31 6.80 44.35
C ILE A 292 19.82 6.91 45.80
N SER A 293 20.51 7.71 46.60
CA SER A 293 20.03 8.09 47.93
C SER A 293 19.25 9.40 47.86
N VAL A 294 17.98 9.38 48.30
CA VAL A 294 17.01 10.48 48.24
C VAL A 294 17.46 11.70 49.05
N ASP A 295 18.12 11.47 50.19
CA ASP A 295 18.60 12.55 51.07
C ASP A 295 19.85 13.24 50.53
N THR A 296 20.82 12.45 50.05
CA THR A 296 22.14 12.95 49.63
C THR A 296 22.21 13.29 48.13
N ALA A 297 21.25 12.84 47.33
CA ALA A 297 21.24 12.94 45.87
C ALA A 297 22.51 12.36 45.20
N GLN A 298 23.23 11.46 45.87
CA GLN A 298 24.41 10.79 45.32
C GLN A 298 23.99 9.53 44.54
N SER A 299 24.59 9.34 43.37
CA SER A 299 24.36 8.17 42.50
C SER A 299 25.61 7.28 42.44
N VAL A 300 25.46 5.99 42.71
CA VAL A 300 26.51 4.97 42.56
C VAL A 300 26.15 4.03 41.42
N PHE A 301 27.04 3.88 40.43
CA PHE A 301 26.85 2.92 39.33
C PHE A 301 27.03 1.48 39.85
N VAL A 302 26.00 0.67 39.64
CA VAL A 302 25.93 -0.72 40.07
C VAL A 302 26.45 -1.63 38.95
N ARG A 303 25.94 -1.48 37.72
CA ARG A 303 26.34 -2.29 36.55
C ARG A 303 26.02 -1.53 35.25
N ARG A 304 26.79 -1.77 34.17
CA ARG A 304 26.60 -1.15 32.85
C ARG A 304 26.52 -2.21 31.74
N ARG A 305 25.77 -1.87 30.69
CA ARG A 305 25.53 -2.60 29.44
C ARG A 305 25.86 -1.68 28.26
N SER A 306 26.39 -2.22 27.15
CA SER A 306 26.45 -1.49 25.87
C SER A 306 25.05 -1.45 25.24
N ALA A 307 24.64 -0.30 24.69
CA ALA A 307 23.35 -0.20 23.99
C ALA A 307 23.34 -0.96 22.66
N SER A 308 24.53 -1.12 22.08
CA SER A 308 24.82 -1.71 20.77
C SER A 308 25.31 -3.17 20.89
N ASP A 309 25.16 -3.91 19.79
CA ASP A 309 25.68 -5.26 19.67
C ASP A 309 27.21 -5.25 19.52
N THR A 310 27.85 -6.34 19.94
CA THR A 310 29.31 -6.50 19.81
C THR A 310 29.67 -6.93 18.40
N VAL A 311 30.47 -6.12 17.68
CA VAL A 311 30.93 -6.42 16.31
C VAL A 311 32.10 -7.38 16.35
N LYS A 312 33.16 -7.02 17.09
CA LYS A 312 34.38 -7.83 17.15
C LYS A 312 35.06 -7.71 18.51
N LEU A 313 35.71 -8.79 18.92
CA LEU A 313 36.50 -8.89 20.14
C LEU A 313 37.97 -9.00 19.78
N LEU A 314 38.80 -8.11 20.31
CA LEU A 314 40.22 -8.05 20.04
C LEU A 314 41.00 -8.14 21.36
N VAL A 315 42.21 -8.70 21.30
CA VAL A 315 43.07 -8.87 22.48
C VAL A 315 44.45 -8.31 22.17
N LEU A 316 44.91 -7.37 22.99
CA LEU A 316 46.19 -6.67 22.88
C LEU A 316 46.99 -6.87 24.16
N GLY A 317 48.05 -7.70 24.13
CA GLY A 317 48.96 -7.90 25.27
C GLY A 317 48.35 -8.44 26.59
N GLY A 318 47.03 -8.67 26.64
CA GLY A 318 46.25 -9.05 27.84
C GLY A 318 44.96 -8.22 28.01
N LEU A 319 44.90 -7.04 27.40
CA LEU A 319 43.73 -6.17 27.38
C LEU A 319 42.67 -6.69 26.41
N VAL A 320 41.43 -6.85 26.88
CA VAL A 320 40.29 -7.23 26.03
C VAL A 320 39.60 -5.96 25.53
N VAL A 321 39.52 -5.81 24.22
CA VAL A 321 38.85 -4.68 23.57
C VAL A 321 37.58 -5.17 22.89
N ILE A 322 36.44 -4.65 23.34
CA ILE A 322 35.11 -4.91 22.76
C ILE A 322 34.78 -3.74 21.84
N VAL A 323 34.66 -4.02 20.55
CA VAL A 323 34.21 -3.06 19.54
C VAL A 323 32.71 -3.22 19.36
N CYS A 324 31.95 -2.17 19.65
CA CYS A 324 30.50 -2.19 19.53
C CYS A 324 30.02 -1.52 18.24
N LEU A 325 28.81 -1.85 17.77
CA LEU A 325 28.27 -1.33 16.50
C LEU A 325 28.18 0.20 16.44
N ASP A 326 28.00 0.86 17.59
CA ASP A 326 27.95 2.33 17.71
C ASP A 326 29.33 3.00 17.71
N GLY A 327 30.40 2.23 17.45
CA GLY A 327 31.78 2.73 17.49
C GLY A 327 32.38 2.82 18.89
N SER A 328 31.62 2.52 19.94
CA SER A 328 32.15 2.52 21.30
C SER A 328 33.16 1.38 21.53
N LEU A 329 34.22 1.69 22.26
CA LEU A 329 35.29 0.75 22.62
C LEU A 329 35.24 0.50 24.13
N VAL A 330 34.90 -0.72 24.54
CA VAL A 330 34.97 -1.13 25.95
C VAL A 330 36.26 -1.90 26.16
N THR A 331 37.16 -1.36 26.97
CA THR A 331 38.41 -2.02 27.32
C THR A 331 38.27 -2.66 28.70
N TYR A 332 38.62 -3.93 28.81
CA TYR A 332 38.66 -4.67 30.06
C TYR A 332 40.08 -5.14 30.34
N ASP A 333 40.60 -4.75 31.49
CA ASP A 333 41.88 -5.19 31.99
C ASP A 333 41.69 -6.19 33.14
N GLN A 334 42.33 -7.36 33.03
CA GLN A 334 42.26 -8.41 34.03
C GLN A 334 43.05 -8.05 35.29
N ASP A 335 44.19 -7.37 35.14
CA ASP A 335 45.13 -7.13 36.23
C ASP A 335 44.60 -6.08 37.20
N THR A 336 43.95 -5.03 36.68
CA THR A 336 43.29 -4.00 37.50
C THR A 336 41.81 -4.28 37.82
N ASN A 337 41.20 -5.29 37.18
CA ASN A 337 39.74 -5.53 37.19
C ASN A 337 38.91 -4.27 36.89
N THR A 338 39.41 -3.41 35.99
CA THR A 338 38.72 -2.20 35.55
C THR A 338 38.09 -2.38 34.18
N ALA A 339 36.85 -1.92 34.04
CA ALA A 339 36.15 -1.88 32.77
C ALA A 339 35.94 -0.42 32.37
N VAL A 340 36.57 0.01 31.27
CA VAL A 340 36.48 1.40 30.79
C VAL A 340 35.63 1.41 29.52
N HIS A 341 34.48 2.10 29.60
CA HIS A 341 33.65 2.36 28.44
C HIS A 341 34.10 3.66 27.78
N ASN A 342 34.60 3.58 26.56
CA ASN A 342 34.98 4.73 25.74
C ASN A 342 33.91 4.98 24.66
N PRO A 343 32.89 5.83 24.94
CA PRO A 343 31.92 6.19 23.92
C PRO A 343 32.59 7.03 22.83
N VAL A 344 32.25 6.72 21.58
CA VAL A 344 32.69 7.45 20.40
C VAL A 344 31.49 8.16 19.78
N ARG A 345 31.67 9.40 19.34
CA ARG A 345 30.60 10.20 18.70
C ARG A 345 30.79 10.27 17.18
N PHE A 346 31.07 9.14 16.54
CA PHE A 346 31.01 9.05 15.08
C PHE A 346 29.60 8.60 14.69
N PRO A 347 28.97 9.22 13.67
CA PRO A 347 27.61 8.86 13.24
C PRO A 347 27.54 7.53 12.46
N GLU A 348 28.70 6.90 12.24
CA GLU A 348 28.91 5.79 11.33
C GLU A 348 28.88 4.46 12.09
N LYS A 349 28.41 3.39 11.45
CA LYS A 349 28.39 2.08 12.07
C LYS A 349 29.70 1.37 11.82
N VAL A 350 30.20 0.70 12.85
CA VAL A 350 31.36 -0.18 12.70
C VAL A 350 30.93 -1.43 11.96
N VAL A 351 31.68 -1.78 10.92
CA VAL A 351 31.48 -3.01 10.14
C VAL A 351 32.43 -4.10 10.60
N ASP A 352 33.72 -3.79 10.69
CA ASP A 352 34.75 -4.75 11.10
C ASP A 352 35.94 -4.07 11.80
N ALA A 353 36.77 -4.84 12.50
CA ALA A 353 37.97 -4.35 13.17
C ALA A 353 39.12 -5.37 13.16
N CYS A 354 40.36 -4.90 13.18
CA CYS A 354 41.55 -5.74 13.23
C CYS A 354 42.66 -5.10 14.07
N VAL A 355 43.70 -5.88 14.39
CA VAL A 355 44.88 -5.40 15.13
C VAL A 355 46.09 -5.46 14.22
N VAL A 356 46.83 -4.36 14.11
CA VAL A 356 48.15 -4.30 13.47
C VAL A 356 49.15 -3.86 14.52
N ASP A 357 50.12 -4.71 14.83
CA ASP A 357 51.10 -4.48 15.90
C ASP A 357 50.43 -4.07 17.23
N SER A 358 50.56 -2.81 17.66
CA SER A 358 49.96 -2.27 18.90
C SER A 358 48.71 -1.38 18.68
N VAL A 359 48.17 -1.37 17.45
CA VAL A 359 47.11 -0.44 17.03
C VAL A 359 45.85 -1.20 16.63
N VAL A 360 44.70 -0.77 17.15
CA VAL A 360 43.37 -1.26 16.75
C VAL A 360 42.88 -0.45 15.56
N VAL A 361 42.64 -1.10 14.42
CA VAL A 361 42.04 -0.47 13.25
C VAL A 361 40.58 -0.84 13.17
N VAL A 362 39.71 0.17 13.04
CA VAL A 362 38.26 0.02 12.95
C VAL A 362 37.77 0.55 11.61
N VAL A 363 36.92 -0.23 10.97
CA VAL A 363 36.36 0.04 9.65
C VAL A 363 34.88 0.37 9.76
N TYR A 364 34.48 1.43 9.07
CA TYR A 364 33.13 1.99 9.15
C TYR A 364 32.38 1.82 7.82
N ASP A 365 31.06 1.78 7.91
CA ASP A 365 30.14 1.67 6.76
C ASP A 365 30.17 2.89 5.83
N SER A 366 30.83 3.97 6.22
CA SER A 366 31.00 5.19 5.43
C SER A 366 32.24 5.21 4.51
N GLY A 367 33.03 4.13 4.49
CA GLY A 367 34.29 4.07 3.73
C GLY A 367 35.52 4.57 4.52
N PHE A 368 35.35 4.89 5.79
CA PHE A 368 36.46 5.33 6.66
C PHE A 368 37.13 4.16 7.37
N VAL A 369 38.46 4.24 7.43
CA VAL A 369 39.34 3.39 8.23
C VAL A 369 40.03 4.27 9.26
N ARG A 370 39.90 3.92 10.55
CA ARG A 370 40.50 4.69 11.66
C ARG A 370 41.36 3.79 12.52
N SER A 371 42.52 4.29 12.91
CA SER A 371 43.45 3.58 13.78
C SER A 371 43.43 4.17 15.21
N PHE A 372 43.50 3.30 16.22
CA PHE A 372 43.42 3.62 17.64
C PHE A 372 44.58 2.99 18.40
N THR A 373 45.34 3.78 19.16
CA THR A 373 46.29 3.24 20.14
C THR A 373 45.58 2.89 21.43
N VAL A 374 45.94 1.74 22.00
CA VAL A 374 45.32 1.21 23.22
C VAL A 374 46.42 0.82 24.22
N GLU A 375 47.13 1.81 24.77
CA GLU A 375 48.17 1.58 25.81
C GLU A 375 47.67 1.90 27.23
N ASN A 376 47.03 3.06 27.43
CA ASN A 376 46.50 3.52 28.74
C ASN A 376 45.21 4.36 28.58
N THR A 377 45.16 5.14 27.51
CA THR A 377 43.99 5.89 27.06
C THR A 377 43.75 5.54 25.61
N VAL A 378 42.49 5.32 25.23
CA VAL A 378 42.15 5.11 23.83
C VAL A 378 42.19 6.47 23.13
N SER A 379 43.06 6.61 22.13
CA SER A 379 43.19 7.80 21.28
C SER A 379 43.18 7.43 19.80
N VAL A 380 42.60 8.29 18.98
CA VAL A 380 42.63 8.15 17.51
C VAL A 380 44.02 8.58 17.01
N VAL A 381 44.68 7.72 16.22
CA VAL A 381 46.05 7.92 15.71
C VAL A 381 46.05 8.38 14.26
N SER A 382 45.18 7.83 13.41
CA SER A 382 44.96 8.32 12.05
C SER A 382 43.55 7.98 11.56
N GLN A 383 43.09 8.73 10.55
CA GLN A 383 41.82 8.53 9.86
C GLN A 383 42.04 8.69 8.36
N MET A 384 41.53 7.75 7.58
CA MET A 384 41.65 7.75 6.12
C MET A 384 40.33 7.30 5.51
N LYS A 385 39.85 8.02 4.50
CA LYS A 385 38.71 7.59 3.68
C LYS A 385 39.27 6.78 2.52
N VAL A 386 38.96 5.49 2.47
CA VAL A 386 39.49 4.55 1.47
C VAL A 386 38.61 4.56 0.23
N SER A 387 37.31 4.69 0.42
CA SER A 387 36.29 4.55 -0.62
C SER A 387 35.06 5.40 -0.32
N ASP A 388 34.23 5.60 -1.34
CA ASP A 388 32.88 6.17 -1.19
C ASP A 388 31.81 5.10 -0.92
N CYS A 389 32.17 3.82 -1.08
CA CYS A 389 31.29 2.68 -0.83
C CYS A 389 31.41 2.18 0.63
N PRO A 390 30.42 1.46 1.15
CA PRO A 390 30.51 0.85 2.47
C PRO A 390 31.49 -0.32 2.48
N LEU A 391 32.54 -0.20 3.28
CA LEU A 391 33.51 -1.27 3.51
C LEU A 391 32.82 -2.47 4.18
N THR A 392 33.22 -3.70 3.84
CA THR A 392 32.58 -4.95 4.29
C THR A 392 33.43 -5.81 5.21
N ALA A 393 34.75 -5.88 4.97
CA ALA A 393 35.64 -6.75 5.74
C ALA A 393 37.04 -6.13 5.84
N CYS A 394 37.74 -6.39 6.95
CA CYS A 394 39.12 -6.00 7.12
C CYS A 394 39.99 -7.10 7.76
N THR A 395 41.22 -7.24 7.28
CA THR A 395 42.18 -8.20 7.85
C THR A 395 43.60 -7.66 7.79
N SER A 396 44.35 -7.85 8.86
CA SER A 396 45.76 -7.47 8.98
C SER A 396 46.70 -8.67 8.82
N ASP A 397 47.90 -8.42 8.29
CA ASP A 397 49.00 -9.39 8.28
C ASP A 397 49.66 -9.54 9.67
N GLY A 398 49.37 -8.59 10.57
CA GLY A 398 49.90 -8.47 11.91
C GLY A 398 51.20 -7.66 12.01
N VAL A 399 51.80 -7.26 10.89
CA VAL A 399 53.11 -6.59 10.83
C VAL A 399 52.97 -5.17 10.29
N SER A 400 52.60 -4.98 9.02
CA SER A 400 52.56 -3.65 8.40
C SER A 400 51.53 -3.48 7.29
N LEU A 401 50.78 -4.51 6.90
CA LEU A 401 49.79 -4.44 5.83
C LEU A 401 48.39 -4.79 6.30
N LEU A 402 47.44 -4.01 5.81
CA LEU A 402 46.01 -4.14 6.05
C LEU A 402 45.30 -4.29 4.70
N ALA A 403 44.40 -5.28 4.58
CA ALA A 403 43.52 -5.42 3.44
C ALA A 403 42.09 -5.05 3.85
N VAL A 404 41.46 -4.14 3.11
CA VAL A 404 40.08 -3.68 3.35
C VAL A 404 39.28 -3.77 2.06
N CYS A 405 38.00 -4.14 2.14
CA CYS A 405 37.17 -4.35 0.95
C CYS A 405 35.86 -3.54 0.96
N ASP A 406 35.43 -3.06 -0.20
CA ASP A 406 34.15 -2.38 -0.47
C ASP A 406 33.15 -3.23 -1.24
N LYS A 407 33.16 -4.55 -1.01
CA LYS A 407 32.55 -5.60 -1.85
C LYS A 407 33.22 -5.78 -3.22
N ASN A 408 33.50 -4.71 -3.94
CA ASN A 408 34.00 -4.79 -5.31
C ASN A 408 35.51 -4.56 -5.41
N VAL A 409 36.07 -3.72 -4.53
CA VAL A 409 37.49 -3.37 -4.55
C VAL A 409 38.15 -3.88 -3.27
N VAL A 410 39.36 -4.45 -3.40
CA VAL A 410 40.23 -4.75 -2.26
C VAL A 410 41.39 -3.75 -2.24
N HIS A 411 41.48 -2.98 -1.17
CA HIS A 411 42.50 -1.97 -0.91
C HIS A 411 43.56 -2.51 0.04
N PHE A 412 44.83 -2.43 -0.35
CA PHE A 412 45.99 -2.70 0.49
C PHE A 412 46.49 -1.38 1.09
N ILE A 413 46.58 -1.34 2.40
CA ILE A 413 46.98 -0.18 3.20
C ILE A 413 48.23 -0.56 3.99
N GLU A 414 49.30 0.21 3.82
CA GLU A 414 50.51 0.09 4.63
C GLU A 414 50.32 0.88 5.93
N VAL A 415 50.64 0.24 7.05
CA VAL A 415 50.51 0.80 8.40
C VAL A 415 51.90 0.91 9.00
N ALA A 416 52.40 2.13 9.13
CA ALA A 416 53.67 2.44 9.79
C ALA A 416 53.40 3.35 10.99
N ASP A 417 53.78 2.92 12.20
CA ASP A 417 53.57 3.65 13.47
C ASP A 417 52.11 4.18 13.65
N GLY A 418 51.12 3.41 13.20
CA GLY A 418 49.69 3.75 13.29
C GLY A 418 49.17 4.75 12.23
N LEU A 419 50.02 5.25 11.33
CA LEU A 419 49.62 6.01 10.16
C LEU A 419 49.18 5.06 9.04
N LEU A 420 48.03 5.35 8.42
CA LEU A 420 47.46 4.58 7.31
C LEU A 420 47.86 5.24 5.97
N GLU A 421 48.52 4.50 5.08
CA GLU A 421 48.81 4.93 3.71
C GLU A 421 48.29 3.90 2.69
N THR A 422 47.54 4.35 1.68
CA THR A 422 47.05 3.45 0.61
C THR A 422 48.21 3.00 -0.27
N ALA A 423 48.52 1.70 -0.25
CA ALA A 423 49.61 1.11 -1.02
C ALA A 423 49.16 0.71 -2.44
N ALA A 424 48.02 0.01 -2.56
CA ALA A 424 47.44 -0.37 -3.86
C ALA A 424 45.94 -0.72 -3.73
N SER A 425 45.22 -0.79 -4.85
CA SER A 425 43.82 -1.22 -4.91
C SER A 425 43.59 -2.15 -6.11
N SER A 426 42.64 -3.07 -5.99
CA SER A 426 42.31 -4.07 -7.02
C SER A 426 40.80 -4.23 -7.15
N ASP A 427 40.27 -3.98 -8.34
CA ASP A 427 38.83 -3.99 -8.68
C ASP A 427 38.49 -5.09 -9.72
N ILE A 428 39.01 -6.30 -9.50
CA ILE A 428 38.98 -7.38 -10.52
C ILE A 428 37.80 -8.34 -10.27
N PHE A 429 37.00 -8.12 -9.23
CA PHE A 429 36.00 -9.08 -8.77
C PHE A 429 34.67 -8.89 -9.51
N ALA A 430 34.21 -9.92 -10.23
CA ALA A 430 32.87 -9.92 -10.83
C ALA A 430 31.73 -10.06 -9.80
N CYS A 431 32.07 -10.37 -8.54
CA CYS A 431 31.12 -10.68 -7.48
C CYS A 431 31.60 -10.12 -6.14
N ALA A 432 30.66 -9.75 -5.27
CA ALA A 432 30.94 -9.12 -3.99
C ALA A 432 31.80 -10.01 -3.07
N VAL A 433 32.95 -9.51 -2.66
CA VAL A 433 33.83 -10.10 -1.65
C VAL A 433 33.15 -10.03 -0.28
N THR A 434 33.00 -11.20 0.34
CA THR A 434 32.33 -11.39 1.64
C THR A 434 33.34 -11.47 2.79
N ASN A 435 34.47 -12.14 2.57
CA ASN A 435 35.48 -12.41 3.59
C ASN A 435 36.90 -12.29 3.03
N LEU A 436 37.84 -11.84 3.87
CA LEU A 436 39.26 -11.72 3.57
C LEU A 436 40.11 -12.43 4.63
N ARG A 437 41.14 -13.19 4.22
CA ARG A 437 42.17 -13.73 5.10
C ARG A 437 43.53 -13.71 4.42
N TRP A 438 44.58 -13.37 5.17
CA TRP A 438 45.97 -13.50 4.70
C TRP A 438 46.36 -14.96 4.49
N ALA A 439 47.08 -15.25 3.42
CA ALA A 439 47.64 -16.58 3.18
C ALA A 439 48.79 -16.89 4.16
N VAL A 440 49.02 -18.17 4.45
CA VAL A 440 50.08 -18.63 5.37
C VAL A 440 51.48 -18.53 4.73
N ASN A 441 51.56 -18.49 3.40
CA ASN A 441 52.82 -18.37 2.68
C ASN A 441 53.32 -16.93 2.85
N GLY A 442 54.54 -16.74 3.34
CA GLY A 442 55.13 -15.42 3.61
C GLY A 442 55.24 -14.44 2.42
N GLY A 443 54.61 -14.71 1.28
CA GLY A 443 54.30 -13.70 0.30
C GLY A 443 53.12 -12.84 0.76
N GLN A 444 53.19 -11.53 0.50
CA GLN A 444 52.13 -10.55 0.79
C GLN A 444 50.88 -10.89 -0.04
N SER A 445 50.12 -11.90 0.38
CA SER A 445 49.00 -12.46 -0.38
C SER A 445 47.75 -12.64 0.47
N VAL A 446 46.61 -12.23 -0.09
CA VAL A 446 45.30 -12.20 0.55
C VAL A 446 44.33 -13.05 -0.24
N LEU A 447 43.66 -13.97 0.45
CA LEU A 447 42.56 -14.75 -0.08
C LEU A 447 41.26 -13.96 0.10
N ALA A 448 40.56 -13.68 -1.01
CA ALA A 448 39.27 -13.00 -1.03
C ALA A 448 38.17 -13.97 -1.47
N ALA A 449 37.22 -14.25 -0.56
CA ALA A 449 36.09 -15.11 -0.84
C ALA A 449 34.85 -14.30 -1.24
N CYS A 450 34.32 -14.57 -2.43
CA CYS A 450 33.15 -13.93 -3.02
C CYS A 450 31.85 -14.68 -2.65
N ASN A 451 30.73 -13.97 -2.70
CA ASN A 451 29.39 -14.51 -2.41
C ASN A 451 28.96 -15.68 -3.32
N ASN A 452 29.53 -15.79 -4.51
CA ASN A 452 29.29 -16.86 -5.48
C ASN A 452 30.09 -18.15 -5.17
N GLY A 453 30.89 -18.16 -4.10
CA GLY A 453 31.76 -19.27 -3.71
C GLY A 453 33.16 -19.21 -4.33
N GLU A 454 33.52 -18.16 -5.06
CA GLU A 454 34.87 -18.01 -5.63
C GLU A 454 35.86 -17.46 -4.61
N VAL A 455 37.07 -18.02 -4.57
CA VAL A 455 38.19 -17.60 -3.72
C VAL A 455 39.33 -17.15 -4.63
N HIS A 456 39.68 -15.88 -4.54
CA HIS A 456 40.74 -15.24 -5.32
C HIS A 456 41.98 -15.07 -4.46
N ASN A 457 43.15 -15.46 -4.96
CA ASN A 457 44.44 -15.20 -4.32
C ASN A 457 45.06 -13.92 -4.89
N LEU A 458 45.07 -12.84 -4.13
CA LEU A 458 45.67 -11.57 -4.52
C LEU A 458 47.10 -11.52 -4.00
N ARG A 459 48.10 -11.41 -4.88
CA ARG A 459 49.49 -11.18 -4.50
C ARG A 459 49.83 -9.70 -4.67
N PHE A 460 50.14 -9.04 -3.56
CA PHE A 460 50.70 -7.69 -3.55
C PHE A 460 52.18 -7.76 -3.92
N THR A 461 52.54 -7.11 -5.03
CA THR A 461 53.94 -6.97 -5.47
C THR A 461 54.44 -5.60 -5.04
N GLY A 462 55.28 -5.58 -4.00
CA GLY A 462 55.85 -4.36 -3.43
C GLY A 462 56.74 -3.57 -4.40
N LYS A 463 57.15 -2.37 -3.98
CA LYS A 463 57.98 -1.43 -4.74
C LYS A 463 59.29 -2.09 -5.23
N CYS A 464 59.36 -2.49 -6.50
CA CYS A 464 60.63 -2.60 -7.22
C CYS A 464 60.96 -1.19 -7.74
N ASP A 465 62.20 -0.71 -7.54
CA ASP A 465 62.69 0.69 -7.61
C ASP A 465 62.35 1.58 -8.85
N SER A 466 61.38 1.28 -9.72
CA SER A 466 60.98 2.18 -10.81
C SER A 466 59.55 2.02 -11.35
N ALA A 467 58.65 1.26 -10.71
CA ALA A 467 57.25 1.15 -11.15
C ALA A 467 56.28 1.08 -9.95
N SER A 468 55.08 1.65 -10.11
CA SER A 468 54.00 1.66 -9.11
C SER A 468 53.73 0.25 -8.54
N ALA A 469 53.55 0.17 -7.22
CA ALA A 469 53.16 -1.07 -6.56
C ALA A 469 51.86 -1.61 -7.17
N GLY A 470 51.89 -2.85 -7.64
CA GLY A 470 50.77 -3.50 -8.32
C GLY A 470 50.19 -4.66 -7.51
N VAL A 471 48.88 -4.89 -7.65
CA VAL A 471 48.22 -6.10 -7.16
C VAL A 471 48.01 -7.04 -8.34
N THR A 472 48.45 -8.28 -8.22
CA THR A 472 48.27 -9.32 -9.23
C THR A 472 47.34 -10.41 -8.69
N VAL A 473 46.37 -10.85 -9.49
CA VAL A 473 45.55 -12.04 -9.16
C VAL A 473 46.35 -13.27 -9.54
N ASP A 474 46.76 -14.05 -8.54
CA ASP A 474 47.59 -15.24 -8.74
C ASP A 474 46.73 -16.41 -9.24
N MET A 475 45.58 -16.68 -8.59
CA MET A 475 44.67 -17.79 -8.94
C MET A 475 43.23 -17.50 -8.46
N THR A 476 42.26 -18.13 -9.12
CA THR A 476 40.84 -18.12 -8.73
C THR A 476 40.31 -19.55 -8.62
N TRP A 477 39.57 -19.86 -7.56
CA TRP A 477 38.99 -21.17 -7.31
C TRP A 477 37.51 -21.04 -6.99
N ARG A 478 36.66 -21.94 -7.48
CA ARG A 478 35.22 -21.95 -7.15
C ARG A 478 34.91 -23.09 -6.17
N LEU A 479 34.37 -22.79 -5.00
CA LEU A 479 33.96 -23.78 -3.99
C LEU A 479 32.52 -24.27 -4.24
N ASP A 480 32.19 -25.47 -3.74
CA ASP A 480 30.83 -26.04 -3.84
C ASP A 480 29.75 -25.17 -3.15
N PHE A 481 30.10 -24.46 -2.08
CA PHE A 481 29.21 -23.60 -1.32
C PHE A 481 29.90 -22.29 -0.92
N PRO A 482 29.16 -21.18 -0.80
CA PRO A 482 29.70 -19.94 -0.25
C PRO A 482 30.18 -20.12 1.19
N VAL A 483 31.11 -19.24 1.57
CA VAL A 483 31.85 -19.30 2.82
C VAL A 483 31.28 -18.31 3.84
N ASN A 484 30.91 -18.78 5.03
CA ASN A 484 30.56 -17.91 6.16
C ASN A 484 31.82 -17.33 6.82
N ASP A 485 32.83 -18.16 7.06
CA ASP A 485 34.18 -17.78 7.49
C ASP A 485 35.16 -18.89 7.07
N PHE A 486 36.42 -18.55 6.85
CA PHE A 486 37.45 -19.52 6.53
C PHE A 486 38.79 -19.17 7.18
N LEU A 487 39.66 -20.16 7.31
CA LEU A 487 41.00 -20.03 7.84
C LEU A 487 41.99 -20.84 6.98
N PRO A 488 42.97 -20.20 6.32
CA PRO A 488 44.05 -20.92 5.65
C PRO A 488 44.96 -21.57 6.70
N LEU A 489 45.24 -22.87 6.57
CA LEU A 489 46.01 -23.66 7.54
C LEU A 489 47.42 -23.98 7.06
N TYR A 490 47.56 -24.30 5.78
CA TYR A 490 48.83 -24.65 5.15
C TYR A 490 48.83 -24.08 3.74
N GLY A 491 49.97 -23.58 3.29
CA GLY A 491 50.18 -23.24 1.89
C GLY A 491 51.54 -23.72 1.41
N ASP A 492 51.55 -24.23 0.20
CA ASP A 492 52.72 -24.51 -0.64
C ASP A 492 52.60 -23.61 -1.88
N GLY A 493 53.65 -23.52 -2.72
CA GLY A 493 53.58 -22.78 -3.99
C GLY A 493 52.48 -23.29 -4.95
N ASP A 494 52.01 -24.52 -4.74
CA ASP A 494 51.00 -25.19 -5.56
C ASP A 494 49.65 -25.44 -4.88
N VAL A 495 49.59 -25.55 -3.54
CA VAL A 495 48.36 -25.98 -2.83
C VAL A 495 48.14 -25.18 -1.55
N ILE A 496 46.94 -24.65 -1.35
CA ILE A 496 46.54 -23.99 -0.10
C ILE A 496 45.41 -24.79 0.58
N ASN A 497 45.67 -25.31 1.78
CA ASN A 497 44.64 -25.95 2.60
C ASN A 497 43.85 -24.88 3.36
N VAL A 498 42.53 -24.90 3.22
CA VAL A 498 41.62 -23.95 3.85
C VAL A 498 40.54 -24.67 4.65
N PHE A 499 40.38 -24.29 5.92
CA PHE A 499 39.31 -24.73 6.82
C PHE A 499 38.14 -23.75 6.69
N VAL A 500 36.94 -24.23 6.37
CA VAL A 500 35.81 -23.40 5.93
C VAL A 500 34.55 -23.72 6.75
N HIS A 501 33.88 -22.70 7.28
CA HIS A 501 32.45 -22.77 7.60
C HIS A 501 31.64 -22.46 6.35
N SER A 502 30.88 -23.43 5.86
CA SER A 502 30.02 -23.22 4.70
C SER A 502 28.62 -22.77 5.10
N VAL A 503 27.92 -22.07 4.19
CA VAL A 503 26.49 -21.73 4.35
C VAL A 503 25.63 -22.97 4.63
N ASP A 504 26.05 -24.13 4.14
CA ASP A 504 25.42 -25.45 4.34
C ASP A 504 25.60 -26.01 5.78
N LYS A 505 25.97 -25.16 6.75
CA LYS A 505 26.16 -25.45 8.19
C LYS A 505 27.29 -26.41 8.55
N ASP A 506 27.76 -27.22 7.60
CA ASP A 506 28.89 -28.13 7.80
C ASP A 506 30.24 -27.38 7.76
N THR A 507 31.18 -27.83 8.60
CA THR A 507 32.61 -27.46 8.55
C THR A 507 33.31 -28.30 7.47
N LYS A 508 34.06 -27.66 6.57
CA LYS A 508 34.64 -28.29 5.38
C LYS A 508 36.13 -27.98 5.28
N MET A 509 36.93 -28.94 4.84
CA MET A 509 38.34 -28.75 4.48
C MET A 509 38.50 -28.77 2.96
N TYR A 510 39.09 -27.72 2.40
CA TYR A 510 39.45 -27.63 0.98
C TYR A 510 40.96 -27.61 0.79
N ALA A 511 41.43 -28.18 -0.32
CA ALA A 511 42.79 -28.01 -0.82
C ALA A 511 42.72 -27.29 -2.18
N LEU A 512 43.17 -26.05 -2.22
CA LEU A 512 43.14 -25.17 -3.38
C LEU A 512 44.39 -25.43 -4.24
N GLU A 513 44.28 -26.30 -5.26
CA GLU A 513 45.39 -26.70 -6.15
C GLU A 513 45.58 -25.72 -7.33
N ARG A 514 46.83 -25.43 -7.70
CA ARG A 514 47.17 -24.50 -8.80
C ARG A 514 46.98 -25.08 -10.22
N GLN A 515 47.12 -26.40 -10.41
CA GLN A 515 47.27 -27.03 -11.75
C GLN A 515 45.99 -27.58 -12.44
N ARG A 516 44.76 -27.21 -12.04
CA ARG A 516 43.53 -27.62 -12.79
C ARG A 516 43.03 -26.52 -13.73
N VAL A 517 43.59 -26.43 -14.94
CA VAL A 517 43.41 -25.28 -15.85
C VAL A 517 42.17 -25.33 -16.77
N LYS A 518 41.27 -26.33 -16.76
CA LYS A 518 40.19 -26.39 -17.78
C LYS A 518 38.79 -26.84 -17.36
N GLU A 519 38.44 -26.85 -16.08
CA GLU A 519 37.04 -27.17 -15.70
C GLU A 519 36.47 -26.10 -14.78
N SER A 520 35.39 -25.45 -15.21
CA SER A 520 34.54 -24.55 -14.41
C SER A 520 33.76 -25.25 -13.28
N LYS A 521 34.12 -26.50 -12.97
CA LYS A 521 33.45 -27.28 -11.92
C LYS A 521 33.89 -26.80 -10.54
N PRO A 522 32.97 -26.69 -9.57
CA PRO A 522 33.33 -26.33 -8.21
C PRO A 522 34.20 -27.41 -7.55
N LEU A 523 35.16 -26.96 -6.72
CA LEU A 523 36.04 -27.79 -5.92
C LEU A 523 35.25 -28.48 -4.82
N ARG A 524 35.47 -29.79 -4.68
CA ARG A 524 34.89 -30.63 -3.62
C ARG A 524 35.75 -30.63 -2.35
N PRO A 525 35.15 -30.64 -1.15
CA PRO A 525 35.90 -30.69 0.10
C PRO A 525 36.55 -32.07 0.32
N TYR A 526 37.74 -32.11 0.92
CA TYR A 526 38.43 -33.36 1.29
C TYR A 526 37.84 -33.97 2.56
N PHE A 527 37.52 -33.12 3.56
CA PHE A 527 36.89 -33.54 4.81
C PHE A 527 35.63 -32.74 5.13
N LEU A 528 34.61 -33.43 5.62
CA LEU A 528 33.36 -32.87 6.11
C LEU A 528 33.23 -33.12 7.62
N MET A 529 32.92 -32.08 8.37
CA MET A 529 32.81 -32.01 9.84
C MET A 529 31.47 -31.34 10.23
N ARG A 530 30.97 -31.66 11.42
CA ARG A 530 29.71 -31.11 11.97
C ARG A 530 29.95 -30.55 13.36
N ASP A 531 30.68 -29.45 13.43
CA ASP A 531 31.02 -28.83 14.72
C ASP A 531 29.84 -28.04 15.31
N HIS A 532 28.98 -27.47 14.46
CA HIS A 532 27.83 -26.65 14.88
C HIS A 532 26.54 -27.11 14.23
N GLU A 533 25.47 -27.22 15.01
CA GLU A 533 24.14 -27.60 14.51
C GLU A 533 23.50 -26.47 13.68
N CYS A 534 23.78 -25.23 14.05
CA CYS A 534 23.27 -24.02 13.37
C CYS A 534 24.26 -23.42 12.35
N GLY A 535 25.37 -24.11 12.07
CA GLY A 535 26.48 -23.56 11.29
C GLY A 535 27.43 -22.70 12.13
N GLY A 536 28.70 -22.67 11.73
CA GLY A 536 29.72 -21.86 12.38
C GLY A 536 29.81 -20.47 11.79
N ASN A 537 30.14 -19.51 12.65
CA ASN A 537 30.26 -18.09 12.32
C ASN A 537 31.72 -17.63 12.35
N VAL A 538 32.55 -18.18 13.26
CA VAL A 538 33.91 -17.67 13.51
C VAL A 538 34.92 -18.81 13.70
N LEU A 539 36.05 -18.69 13.02
CA LEU A 539 37.23 -19.55 13.13
C LEU A 539 38.45 -18.74 13.58
N GLN A 540 39.14 -19.27 14.60
CA GLN A 540 40.41 -18.71 15.04
C GLN A 540 41.39 -19.80 15.47
N ARG A 541 42.68 -19.58 15.21
CA ARG A 541 43.75 -20.49 15.64
C ARG A 541 44.01 -20.34 17.14
N LEU A 542 44.08 -21.47 17.85
CA LEU A 542 44.45 -21.57 19.26
C LEU A 542 45.80 -22.26 19.38
N GLY A 543 46.87 -21.48 19.57
CA GLY A 543 48.24 -22.01 19.60
C GLY A 543 48.69 -22.57 18.25
N GLY A 544 49.67 -23.48 18.27
CA GLY A 544 50.22 -24.09 17.05
C GLY A 544 49.33 -25.16 16.43
N ASP A 545 48.73 -26.02 17.25
CA ASP A 545 48.12 -27.28 16.80
C ASP A 545 46.59 -27.30 16.88
N SER A 546 45.92 -26.25 17.37
CA SER A 546 44.46 -26.27 17.52
C SER A 546 43.73 -25.07 16.92
N ILE A 547 42.44 -25.27 16.62
CA ILE A 547 41.49 -24.24 16.18
C ILE A 547 40.34 -24.17 17.17
N ILE A 548 39.84 -22.96 17.42
CA ILE A 548 38.56 -22.71 18.05
C ILE A 548 37.54 -22.35 16.97
N SER A 549 36.42 -23.05 16.98
CA SER A 549 35.27 -22.84 16.12
C SER A 549 34.06 -22.47 17.00
N ALA A 550 33.35 -21.41 16.63
CA ALA A 550 32.15 -20.96 17.32
C ALA A 550 31.01 -20.69 16.32
N GLY A 551 29.79 -20.96 16.74
CA GLY A 551 28.64 -20.93 15.84
C GLY A 551 27.34 -20.39 16.45
N GLY A 552 26.31 -20.41 15.62
CA GLY A 552 24.97 -19.93 15.95
C GLY A 552 24.24 -20.77 17.01
N ASP A 553 24.75 -21.95 17.33
CA ASP A 553 24.27 -22.80 18.42
C ASP A 553 24.81 -22.37 19.80
N GLY A 554 25.73 -21.40 19.84
CA GLY A 554 26.35 -20.88 21.05
C GLY A 554 27.32 -21.87 21.71
N ARG A 555 27.75 -22.88 20.95
CA ARG A 555 28.81 -23.81 21.35
C ARG A 555 30.14 -23.27 20.85
N VAL A 556 31.20 -23.55 21.62
CA VAL A 556 32.58 -23.32 21.24
C VAL A 556 33.27 -24.67 21.19
N VAL A 557 33.79 -25.04 20.03
CA VAL A 557 34.41 -26.32 19.73
C VAL A 557 35.90 -26.10 19.50
N VAL A 558 36.74 -26.79 20.26
CA VAL A 558 38.20 -26.76 20.10
C VAL A 558 38.65 -28.02 19.37
N ARG A 559 39.35 -27.90 18.24
CA ARG A 559 39.79 -29.02 17.40
C ARG A 559 41.30 -29.07 17.24
N ASP A 560 41.85 -30.28 17.14
CA ASP A 560 43.24 -30.54 16.75
C ASP A 560 43.37 -30.49 15.21
N ILE A 561 44.32 -29.70 14.70
CA ILE A 561 44.57 -29.49 13.28
C ILE A 561 45.96 -29.92 12.81
N SER A 562 46.76 -30.61 13.63
CA SER A 562 48.12 -31.01 13.23
C SER A 562 48.18 -31.79 11.91
N HIS A 563 47.11 -32.50 11.53
CA HIS A 563 47.02 -33.22 10.25
C HIS A 563 46.83 -32.31 9.01
N TYR A 564 46.29 -31.11 9.19
CA TYR A 564 45.98 -30.19 8.10
C TYR A 564 47.10 -29.17 7.82
N LEU A 565 48.11 -29.12 8.68
CA LEU A 565 49.28 -28.26 8.57
C LEU A 565 50.34 -28.76 7.57
N MET A 566 50.01 -29.77 6.76
CA MET A 566 50.88 -30.32 5.71
C MET A 566 50.10 -30.47 4.39
N LYS A 567 50.80 -30.61 3.26
CA LYS A 567 50.18 -30.87 1.95
C LYS A 567 49.37 -32.17 1.99
N LEU A 568 48.05 -32.04 1.84
CA LEU A 568 47.15 -33.19 1.86
C LEU A 568 47.21 -33.93 0.52
N PRO A 569 47.35 -35.27 0.48
CA PRO A 569 47.18 -36.03 -0.76
C PRO A 569 45.73 -35.88 -1.26
N PRO A 570 45.47 -36.02 -2.58
CA PRO A 570 44.12 -35.97 -3.11
C PRO A 570 43.30 -37.17 -2.61
N VAL A 571 42.42 -36.93 -1.64
CA VAL A 571 41.53 -37.94 -1.04
C VAL A 571 40.08 -37.63 -1.46
N PRO A 572 39.24 -38.63 -1.81
CA PRO A 572 37.82 -38.39 -2.04
C PRO A 572 37.14 -37.77 -0.79
N PRO A 573 36.04 -37.01 -0.96
CA PRO A 573 35.32 -36.38 0.15
C PRO A 573 34.92 -37.41 1.22
N THR A 574 35.43 -37.27 2.44
CA THR A 574 35.13 -38.16 3.58
C THR A 574 34.67 -37.40 4.81
N LYS A 575 33.82 -38.01 5.65
CA LYS A 575 33.49 -37.46 6.97
C LYS A 575 34.65 -37.71 7.93
N GLU A 576 35.09 -36.67 8.63
CA GLU A 576 36.18 -36.81 9.59
C GLU A 576 35.71 -37.61 10.83
N LYS A 577 36.54 -38.56 11.29
CA LYS A 577 36.23 -39.39 12.47
C LYS A 577 36.83 -38.87 13.77
N LYS A 578 37.66 -37.81 13.75
CA LYS A 578 38.24 -37.24 14.97
C LYS A 578 37.22 -36.37 15.67
N HIS A 579 37.01 -36.66 16.96
CA HIS A 579 36.20 -35.82 17.84
C HIS A 579 36.96 -34.53 18.22
N PRO A 580 36.24 -33.43 18.51
CA PRO A 580 36.87 -32.22 19.02
C PRO A 580 37.52 -32.45 20.38
N LEU A 581 38.58 -31.69 20.67
CA LEU A 581 39.35 -31.75 21.91
C LEU A 581 38.51 -31.33 23.13
N LYS A 582 37.71 -30.27 22.99
CA LYS A 582 36.82 -29.73 24.03
C LYS A 582 35.61 -29.04 23.41
N GLU A 583 34.48 -29.12 24.09
CA GLU A 583 33.24 -28.40 23.75
C GLU A 583 32.76 -27.59 24.97
N PHE A 584 32.47 -26.31 24.76
CA PHE A 584 31.90 -25.43 25.79
C PHE A 584 30.53 -24.92 25.33
N LEU A 585 29.50 -25.11 26.14
CA LEU A 585 28.17 -24.55 25.90
C LEU A 585 28.02 -23.28 26.73
N LEU A 586 28.08 -22.12 26.07
CA LEU A 586 28.12 -20.81 26.73
C LEU A 586 26.84 -20.00 26.49
N ARG A 587 26.34 -19.96 25.24
CA ARG A 587 25.16 -19.18 24.83
C ARG A 587 24.12 -20.01 24.07
N PRO A 588 23.50 -21.03 24.67
CA PRO A 588 22.44 -21.76 23.98
C PRO A 588 21.34 -20.77 23.53
N PHE A 589 21.13 -20.65 22.22
CA PHE A 589 20.03 -19.90 21.57
C PHE A 589 19.94 -18.38 21.84
N GLY A 590 21.05 -17.69 22.08
CA GLY A 590 21.09 -16.21 21.98
C GLY A 590 20.90 -15.73 20.53
N ARG A 591 20.61 -14.43 20.31
CA ARG A 591 20.39 -13.77 18.99
C ARG A 591 21.51 -14.06 17.95
N GLY A 592 21.52 -15.25 17.33
CA GLY A 592 22.58 -15.72 16.44
C GLY A 592 23.75 -16.44 17.12
N GLY A 593 23.62 -16.85 18.39
CA GLY A 593 24.65 -17.59 19.12
C GLY A 593 25.91 -16.75 19.41
N ILE A 594 27.08 -17.30 19.10
CA ILE A 594 28.36 -16.59 19.21
C ILE A 594 28.71 -16.01 17.84
N THR A 595 28.82 -14.69 17.76
CA THR A 595 29.13 -13.96 16.51
C THR A 595 30.57 -13.49 16.45
N CYS A 596 31.25 -13.31 17.59
CA CYS A 596 32.65 -12.93 17.66
C CYS A 596 33.40 -13.73 18.74
N LEU A 597 34.65 -14.10 18.44
CA LEU A 597 35.51 -14.87 19.33
C LEU A 597 36.96 -14.41 19.19
N SER A 598 37.67 -14.31 20.32
CA SER A 598 39.10 -13.96 20.36
C SER A 598 39.87 -14.81 21.37
N VAL A 599 41.07 -15.26 21.03
CA VAL A 599 41.98 -15.92 21.99
C VAL A 599 42.51 -14.87 22.96
N TRP A 600 42.23 -15.08 24.24
CA TRP A 600 42.56 -14.14 25.31
C TRP A 600 44.00 -14.31 25.82
N ASN A 601 44.38 -15.54 26.15
CA ASN A 601 45.65 -15.82 26.81
C ASN A 601 46.37 -16.97 26.11
N ALA A 602 47.70 -16.96 26.09
CA ALA A 602 48.53 -18.07 25.59
C ALA A 602 48.25 -19.41 26.31
N ALA A 603 47.65 -19.36 27.51
CA ALA A 603 47.17 -20.53 28.25
C ALA A 603 45.92 -21.20 27.62
N GLY A 604 45.41 -20.68 26.51
CA GLY A 604 44.27 -21.22 25.78
C GLY A 604 42.91 -20.62 26.14
N GLY A 605 42.87 -19.57 26.98
CA GLY A 605 41.64 -18.86 27.32
C GLY A 605 41.08 -18.09 26.11
N PHE A 606 39.76 -17.93 26.06
CA PHE A 606 39.10 -17.20 24.98
C PHE A 606 37.98 -16.29 25.51
N VAL A 607 37.69 -15.22 24.77
CA VAL A 607 36.57 -14.31 25.00
C VAL A 607 35.55 -14.53 23.88
N CYS A 608 34.26 -14.61 24.23
CA CYS A 608 33.19 -14.75 23.25
C CYS A 608 32.06 -13.74 23.46
N GLY A 609 31.54 -13.24 22.33
CA GLY A 609 30.54 -12.17 22.20
C GLY A 609 29.39 -12.59 21.28
N GLY A 610 28.28 -11.86 21.37
CA GLY A 610 27.03 -12.12 20.64
C GLY A 610 26.17 -10.85 20.60
N ASN A 611 25.02 -10.91 19.93
CA ASN A 611 24.14 -9.74 19.74
C ASN A 611 23.24 -9.41 20.95
N ASP A 612 23.62 -9.85 22.15
CA ASP A 612 22.91 -9.74 23.41
C ASP A 612 23.62 -8.84 24.42
N SER A 613 24.66 -8.11 23.99
CA SER A 613 25.45 -7.15 24.80
C SER A 613 26.13 -7.74 26.05
N VAL A 614 26.06 -9.06 26.22
CA VAL A 614 26.74 -9.81 27.27
C VAL A 614 28.07 -10.32 26.71
N VAL A 615 29.15 -10.33 27.50
CA VAL A 615 30.45 -10.90 27.11
C VAL A 615 30.91 -11.91 28.17
N HIS A 616 31.37 -13.08 27.70
CA HIS A 616 31.89 -14.15 28.56
C HIS A 616 33.40 -14.29 28.38
N LEU A 617 34.16 -14.15 29.46
CA LEU A 617 35.59 -14.47 29.50
C LEU A 617 35.77 -15.87 30.09
N VAL A 618 36.31 -16.80 29.30
CA VAL A 618 36.47 -18.21 29.69
C VAL A 618 37.96 -18.58 29.76
N PRO A 619 38.53 -18.80 30.96
CA PRO A 619 39.90 -19.31 31.10
C PRO A 619 39.93 -20.82 30.86
N VAL A 620 40.71 -21.30 29.88
CA VAL A 620 40.91 -22.75 29.62
C VAL A 620 42.13 -23.24 30.40
N GLY A 621 42.03 -23.29 31.73
CA GLY A 621 43.07 -23.85 32.62
C GLY A 621 42.78 -25.30 33.07
N LYS A 622 43.79 -25.97 33.69
CA LYS A 622 43.65 -27.29 34.35
C LYS A 622 43.22 -27.22 35.83
N SER A 623 43.15 -26.03 36.45
CA SER A 623 42.80 -25.86 37.87
C SER A 623 41.28 -25.87 38.13
N PRO A 624 40.79 -26.41 39.27
CA PRO A 624 39.39 -26.35 39.68
C PRO A 624 38.98 -24.91 40.03
N ILE A 625 37.81 -24.47 39.59
CA ILE A 625 37.46 -23.05 39.43
C ILE A 625 36.34 -22.65 40.43
N HIS A 626 36.45 -21.47 41.05
CA HIS A 626 35.50 -20.88 42.01
C HIS A 626 34.41 -20.01 41.35
N TYR A 627 33.17 -20.06 41.89
CA TYR A 627 31.94 -19.45 41.33
C TYR A 627 31.69 -17.96 41.66
N SER A 628 32.40 -17.40 42.64
CA SER A 628 32.27 -16.00 43.05
C SER A 628 33.36 -15.14 42.42
N TRP A 629 32.98 -13.94 41.96
CA TRP A 629 33.93 -12.96 41.44
C TRP A 629 33.59 -11.55 41.93
N SER A 630 34.61 -10.69 41.99
CA SER A 630 34.45 -9.26 42.27
C SER A 630 33.97 -8.54 41.02
N GLU A 631 32.90 -7.75 41.13
CA GLU A 631 32.44 -6.93 40.00
C GLU A 631 33.52 -5.91 39.60
N PRO A 632 33.71 -5.66 38.29
CA PRO A 632 34.69 -4.69 37.84
C PRO A 632 34.25 -3.27 38.17
N PHE A 633 35.22 -2.41 38.46
CA PHE A 633 34.98 -0.98 38.60
C PHE A 633 34.77 -0.36 37.21
N TRP A 634 33.57 0.17 36.98
CA TRP A 634 33.21 0.80 35.72
C TRP A 634 33.62 2.28 35.69
N HIS A 635 34.42 2.65 34.69
CA HIS A 635 34.75 4.04 34.39
C HIS A 635 34.26 4.43 32.99
N GLN A 636 33.84 5.68 32.83
CA GLN A 636 33.54 6.27 31.53
C GLN A 636 34.59 7.33 31.20
N ARG A 637 35.30 7.17 30.08
CA ARG A 637 36.27 8.16 29.59
C ARG A 637 35.95 8.47 28.13
N ALA A 638 35.78 9.75 27.80
CA ALA A 638 35.60 10.15 26.40
C ALA A 638 36.93 10.05 25.66
N ILE A 639 36.92 9.56 24.41
CA ILE A 639 38.13 9.47 23.57
C ILE A 639 38.64 10.90 23.28
N SER A 640 39.94 11.13 23.52
CA SER A 640 40.61 12.37 23.11
C SER A 640 40.86 12.32 21.60
N THR A 641 40.15 13.16 20.85
CA THR A 641 40.39 13.38 19.41
C THR A 641 41.45 14.47 19.24
N SER A 642 42.74 14.13 19.23
CA SER A 642 43.75 15.05 18.68
C SER A 642 43.74 14.92 17.15
N PRO A 643 43.77 16.02 16.38
CA PRO A 643 43.61 16.02 14.92
C PRO A 643 44.85 15.41 14.25
N SER A 644 44.83 14.10 14.05
CA SER A 644 45.83 13.38 13.28
C SER A 644 45.59 13.56 11.78
N ARG A 645 46.59 14.19 11.16
CA ARG A 645 46.89 14.37 9.72
C ARG A 645 46.13 13.39 8.80
N ALA A 646 45.06 13.86 8.17
CA ALA A 646 44.51 13.22 6.98
C ALA A 646 45.54 13.38 5.86
N SER A 647 46.20 12.30 5.45
CA SER A 647 46.98 12.26 4.22
C SER A 647 46.00 12.23 3.04
N SER A 648 45.60 13.42 2.56
CA SER A 648 45.23 13.56 1.15
C SER A 648 46.51 13.47 0.32
N PRO A 649 46.50 12.89 -0.90
CA PRO A 649 47.69 12.84 -1.75
C PRO A 649 48.22 14.28 -1.95
N SER A 650 49.52 14.50 -1.71
CA SER A 650 50.11 15.83 -1.62
C SER A 650 50.07 16.58 -2.96
N ASP A 651 49.44 17.76 -2.94
CA ASP A 651 49.12 18.58 -4.11
C ASP A 651 50.33 19.18 -4.88
N ALA A 652 51.56 18.97 -4.41
CA ALA A 652 52.74 19.65 -4.95
C ALA A 652 53.23 19.02 -6.27
N GLU A 653 53.15 17.70 -6.39
CA GLU A 653 53.42 17.01 -7.66
C GLU A 653 52.27 17.23 -8.65
N THR A 654 51.02 17.24 -8.17
CA THR A 654 49.85 17.61 -8.99
C THR A 654 49.91 19.05 -9.46
N LEU A 655 50.37 20.04 -8.69
CA LEU A 655 50.47 21.43 -9.19
C LEU A 655 51.55 21.62 -10.27
N SER A 656 52.67 20.88 -10.19
CA SER A 656 53.69 20.91 -11.25
C SER A 656 53.23 20.14 -12.49
N ALA A 657 52.55 19.00 -12.28
CA ALA A 657 51.89 18.22 -13.30
C ALA A 657 50.68 18.95 -13.89
N GLU A 658 50.01 19.83 -13.15
CA GLU A 658 48.88 20.65 -13.57
C GLU A 658 49.34 21.87 -14.31
N ARG A 659 50.50 22.45 -13.98
CA ARG A 659 51.11 23.50 -14.82
C ARG A 659 51.65 22.93 -16.12
N SER A 660 52.29 21.77 -16.11
CA SER A 660 52.69 21.09 -17.34
C SER A 660 51.47 20.62 -18.13
N ARG A 661 50.46 20.03 -17.47
CA ARG A 661 49.17 19.67 -18.06
C ARG A 661 48.42 20.88 -18.59
N CYS A 662 48.40 22.04 -17.93
CA CYS A 662 47.76 23.24 -18.45
C CYS A 662 48.49 23.81 -19.66
N ARG A 663 49.84 23.77 -19.69
CA ARG A 663 50.62 24.10 -20.89
C ARG A 663 50.39 23.11 -22.04
N ILE A 664 50.30 21.82 -21.72
CA ILE A 664 50.01 20.77 -22.71
C ILE A 664 48.57 20.88 -23.18
N ILE A 665 47.61 21.18 -22.31
CA ILE A 665 46.20 21.40 -22.66
C ILE A 665 46.05 22.67 -23.50
N SER A 666 46.75 23.77 -23.19
CA SER A 666 46.71 24.96 -24.02
C SER A 666 47.33 24.70 -25.40
N ALA A 667 48.48 24.00 -25.46
CA ALA A 667 49.09 23.61 -26.73
C ALA A 667 48.23 22.60 -27.52
N LEU A 668 47.56 21.66 -26.84
CA LEU A 668 46.61 20.74 -27.43
C LEU A 668 45.31 21.44 -27.84
N ALA A 669 44.91 22.53 -27.18
CA ALA A 669 43.76 23.34 -27.57
C ALA A 669 44.09 24.17 -28.81
N ASP A 670 45.29 24.75 -28.88
CA ASP A 670 45.79 25.43 -30.08
C ASP A 670 45.90 24.44 -31.26
N LEU A 671 46.46 23.23 -31.01
CA LEU A 671 46.49 22.16 -32.01
C LEU A 671 45.10 21.65 -32.38
N ARG A 672 44.16 21.54 -31.43
CA ARG A 672 42.77 21.15 -31.72
C ARG A 672 42.12 22.20 -32.60
N MET A 673 42.27 23.49 -32.30
CA MET A 673 41.79 24.59 -33.15
C MET A 673 42.39 24.50 -34.57
N GLU A 674 43.69 24.20 -34.68
CA GLU A 674 44.36 24.01 -35.96
C GLU A 674 43.81 22.78 -36.72
N VAL A 675 43.61 21.65 -36.03
CA VAL A 675 43.05 20.41 -36.59
C VAL A 675 41.57 20.56 -36.95
N GLU A 676 40.78 21.29 -36.18
CA GLU A 676 39.37 21.59 -36.46
C GLU A 676 39.26 22.48 -37.69
N LYS A 677 40.17 23.46 -37.81
CA LYS A 677 40.30 24.26 -39.02
C LYS A 677 40.69 23.41 -40.23
N LEU A 678 41.61 22.45 -40.07
CA LEU A 678 41.98 21.49 -41.13
C LEU A 678 40.85 20.50 -41.47
N LEU A 679 40.02 20.10 -40.50
CA LEU A 679 38.82 19.27 -40.71
C LEU A 679 37.71 20.04 -41.43
N GLN A 680 37.60 21.35 -41.25
CA GLN A 680 36.67 22.22 -42.00
C GLN A 680 37.19 22.54 -43.41
N GLU A 681 38.50 22.73 -43.59
CA GLU A 681 39.15 22.90 -44.90
C GLU A 681 39.30 21.58 -45.69
N ARG A 682 38.76 20.47 -45.16
CA ARG A 682 38.85 19.11 -45.68
C ARG A 682 38.36 19.01 -47.14
N THR A 683 39.23 18.50 -48.00
CA THR A 683 38.84 17.98 -49.31
C THR A 683 38.16 16.61 -49.15
N PRO A 684 37.06 16.31 -49.88
CA PRO A 684 36.24 15.11 -49.68
C PRO A 684 36.95 13.77 -49.99
N THR A 685 38.20 13.81 -50.46
CA THR A 685 39.03 12.63 -50.71
C THR A 685 39.65 12.01 -49.47
N VAL A 686 39.77 12.74 -48.35
CA VAL A 686 40.34 12.21 -47.09
C VAL A 686 39.19 11.82 -46.15
N ARG A 687 39.14 10.56 -45.66
CA ARG A 687 38.07 10.07 -44.76
C ARG A 687 38.39 10.48 -43.32
N ALA A 688 37.36 10.68 -42.48
CA ALA A 688 37.56 11.07 -41.08
C ALA A 688 38.36 10.01 -40.29
N GLU A 689 38.19 8.74 -40.65
CA GLU A 689 38.95 7.61 -40.10
C GLU A 689 40.47 7.77 -40.31
N ASP A 690 40.92 8.41 -41.40
CA ASP A 690 42.34 8.59 -41.75
C ASP A 690 43.13 9.46 -40.76
N PHE A 691 42.44 10.24 -39.93
CA PHE A 691 43.05 11.06 -38.89
C PHE A 691 43.19 10.34 -37.53
N LEU A 692 42.54 9.19 -37.33
CA LEU A 692 42.67 8.38 -36.11
C LEU A 692 43.94 7.54 -36.18
N LEU A 693 44.74 7.55 -35.10
CA LEU A 693 45.85 6.60 -34.99
C LEU A 693 45.31 5.15 -35.05
N PRO A 694 46.08 4.19 -35.59
CA PRO A 694 45.66 2.78 -35.66
C PRO A 694 45.19 2.21 -34.31
N GLU A 695 45.84 2.61 -33.21
CA GLU A 695 45.46 2.24 -31.84
C GLU A 695 44.10 2.82 -31.43
N GLN A 696 43.78 4.06 -31.83
CA GLN A 696 42.46 4.68 -31.56
C GLN A 696 41.35 4.05 -32.39
N ARG A 697 41.64 3.60 -33.62
CA ARG A 697 40.67 2.85 -34.43
C ARG A 697 40.33 1.50 -33.81
N GLN A 698 41.33 0.80 -33.29
CA GLN A 698 41.12 -0.47 -32.58
C GLN A 698 40.29 -0.25 -31.31
N ALA A 699 40.63 0.75 -30.49
CA ALA A 699 39.87 1.08 -29.30
C ALA A 699 38.41 1.50 -29.62
N PHE A 700 38.20 2.29 -30.69
CA PHE A 700 36.86 2.68 -31.13
C PHE A 700 36.04 1.48 -31.64
N ASN A 701 36.68 0.55 -32.36
CA ASN A 701 36.02 -0.67 -32.81
C ASN A 701 35.68 -1.60 -31.63
N GLU A 702 36.58 -1.75 -30.66
CA GLU A 702 36.31 -2.50 -29.42
C GLU A 702 35.16 -1.87 -28.62
N GLU A 703 35.12 -0.53 -28.53
CA GLU A 703 34.01 0.19 -27.89
C GLU A 703 32.69 -0.01 -28.65
N CYS A 704 32.71 0.04 -29.98
CA CYS A 704 31.55 -0.28 -30.82
C CYS A 704 31.12 -1.74 -30.68
N GLU A 705 32.04 -2.70 -30.62
CA GLU A 705 31.73 -4.12 -30.39
C GLU A 705 31.10 -4.34 -29.01
N VAL A 706 31.60 -3.67 -27.97
CA VAL A 706 31.00 -3.69 -26.63
C VAL A 706 29.61 -3.08 -26.64
N GLU A 707 29.40 -1.95 -27.32
CA GLU A 707 28.09 -1.31 -27.38
C GLU A 707 27.07 -2.10 -28.21
N ILE A 708 27.50 -2.72 -29.31
CA ILE A 708 26.69 -3.67 -30.08
C ILE A 708 26.35 -4.89 -29.23
N HIS A 709 27.29 -5.40 -28.42
CA HIS A 709 27.02 -6.52 -27.52
C HIS A 709 25.97 -6.16 -26.45
N LYS A 710 26.07 -4.98 -25.83
CA LYS A 710 25.05 -4.49 -24.89
C LYS A 710 23.69 -4.32 -25.57
N ALA A 711 23.64 -3.70 -26.75
CA ALA A 711 22.39 -3.55 -27.49
C ALA A 711 21.75 -4.91 -27.81
N ARG A 712 22.55 -5.91 -28.21
CA ARG A 712 22.07 -7.29 -28.42
C ARG A 712 21.57 -7.96 -27.15
N GLU A 713 22.22 -7.72 -26.01
CA GLU A 713 21.77 -8.22 -24.71
C GLU A 713 20.44 -7.57 -24.31
N ASP A 714 20.31 -6.25 -24.47
CA ASP A 714 19.08 -5.51 -24.19
C ASP A 714 17.92 -5.97 -25.10
N ASP A 715 18.18 -6.13 -26.41
CA ASP A 715 17.23 -6.68 -27.37
C ASP A 715 16.80 -8.10 -26.98
N TYR A 716 17.76 -8.96 -26.59
CA TYR A 716 17.46 -10.31 -26.11
C TYR A 716 16.56 -10.31 -24.87
N TYR A 717 16.86 -9.49 -23.86
CA TYR A 717 16.03 -9.40 -22.65
C TYR A 717 14.65 -8.78 -22.95
N SER A 718 14.55 -7.84 -23.89
CA SER A 718 13.27 -7.27 -24.31
C SER A 718 12.39 -8.27 -25.06
N LEU A 719 12.96 -9.10 -25.95
CA LEU A 719 12.26 -10.19 -26.63
C LEU A 719 11.76 -11.24 -25.63
N VAL A 720 12.61 -11.69 -24.72
CA VAL A 720 12.22 -12.63 -23.66
C VAL A 720 11.12 -12.05 -22.76
N HIS A 721 11.17 -10.75 -22.46
CA HIS A 721 10.10 -10.07 -21.72
C HIS A 721 8.77 -10.07 -22.49
N ASN A 722 8.80 -9.75 -23.78
CA ASN A 722 7.60 -9.75 -24.64
C ASN A 722 6.99 -11.16 -24.76
N GLU A 723 7.82 -12.19 -24.94
CA GLU A 723 7.39 -13.59 -24.94
C GLU A 723 6.73 -13.98 -23.61
N PHE A 724 7.31 -13.56 -22.47
CA PHE A 724 6.74 -13.81 -21.15
C PHE A 724 5.40 -13.10 -20.96
N VAL A 725 5.26 -11.85 -21.41
CA VAL A 725 4.00 -11.09 -21.34
C VAL A 725 2.93 -11.72 -22.22
N GLN A 726 3.27 -12.10 -23.46
CA GLN A 726 2.34 -12.79 -24.38
C GLN A 726 1.88 -14.13 -23.79
N HIS A 727 2.81 -14.91 -23.23
CA HIS A 727 2.49 -16.17 -22.55
C HIS A 727 1.57 -15.94 -21.33
N THR A 728 1.83 -14.91 -20.53
CA THR A 728 0.99 -14.57 -19.35
C THR A 728 -0.43 -14.17 -19.78
N ILE A 729 -0.57 -13.31 -20.78
CA ILE A 729 -1.88 -12.93 -21.33
C ILE A 729 -2.62 -14.16 -21.88
N LYS A 730 -1.93 -15.02 -22.62
CA LYS A 730 -2.51 -16.26 -23.18
C LYS A 730 -2.99 -17.20 -22.07
N THR A 731 -2.18 -17.42 -21.04
CA THR A 731 -2.53 -18.32 -19.92
C THR A 731 -3.67 -17.79 -19.05
N GLU A 732 -3.76 -16.49 -18.77
CA GLU A 732 -4.81 -15.92 -17.91
C GLU A 732 -6.12 -15.63 -18.66
N CYS A 733 -6.05 -15.13 -19.90
CA CYS A 733 -7.21 -14.64 -20.63
C CYS A 733 -7.71 -15.62 -21.70
N TRP A 734 -6.80 -16.29 -22.42
CA TRP A 734 -7.14 -17.15 -23.56
C TRP A 734 -7.40 -18.60 -23.14
N ASP A 735 -6.45 -19.22 -22.45
CA ASP A 735 -6.49 -20.64 -22.07
C ASP A 735 -7.58 -20.94 -21.04
N VAL A 736 -8.10 -19.93 -20.34
CA VAL A 736 -9.22 -20.06 -19.39
C VAL A 736 -10.58 -20.13 -20.09
N MET A 737 -10.68 -19.75 -21.37
CA MET A 737 -11.93 -19.75 -22.14
C MET A 737 -12.24 -21.13 -22.76
N GLU A 738 -13.51 -21.54 -22.71
CA GLU A 738 -14.08 -22.66 -23.47
C GLU A 738 -14.45 -22.23 -24.89
N VAL A 739 -15.01 -21.02 -25.01
CA VAL A 739 -15.39 -20.39 -26.29
C VAL A 739 -14.77 -19.00 -26.33
N GLN A 740 -13.85 -18.78 -27.28
CA GLN A 740 -13.20 -17.49 -27.50
C GLN A 740 -14.15 -16.50 -28.19
N ARG A 741 -13.88 -15.20 -28.04
CA ARG A 741 -14.62 -14.16 -28.76
C ARG A 741 -14.29 -14.28 -30.25
N SER A 742 -15.32 -14.38 -31.06
CA SER A 742 -15.24 -14.32 -32.52
C SER A 742 -16.42 -13.51 -33.05
N LYS A 743 -16.24 -12.91 -34.22
CA LYS A 743 -17.30 -12.18 -34.91
C LYS A 743 -17.57 -12.75 -36.29
N ILE A 744 -18.75 -12.45 -36.82
CA ILE A 744 -19.14 -12.72 -38.21
C ILE A 744 -19.52 -11.37 -38.81
N VAL A 745 -18.85 -10.98 -39.88
CA VAL A 745 -19.15 -9.76 -40.64
C VAL A 745 -20.01 -10.10 -41.85
N SER A 746 -20.84 -9.17 -42.31
CA SER A 746 -21.51 -9.27 -43.61
C SER A 746 -20.50 -9.33 -44.77
N MET A 747 -20.90 -10.00 -45.84
CA MET A 747 -20.08 -10.19 -47.05
C MET A 747 -20.04 -8.92 -47.92
N THR A 748 -21.06 -8.06 -47.77
CA THR A 748 -21.26 -6.85 -48.57
C THR A 748 -20.91 -5.57 -47.79
N ASP A 749 -21.31 -5.49 -46.52
CA ASP A 749 -21.17 -4.28 -45.69
C ASP A 749 -20.28 -4.58 -44.45
N PRO A 750 -19.15 -3.88 -44.25
CA PRO A 750 -18.29 -4.13 -43.08
C PRO A 750 -18.91 -3.75 -41.73
N GLU A 751 -19.97 -2.93 -41.72
CA GLU A 751 -20.60 -2.43 -40.49
C GLU A 751 -21.55 -3.44 -39.82
N THR A 752 -22.06 -4.43 -40.56
CA THR A 752 -23.00 -5.42 -40.03
C THR A 752 -22.24 -6.61 -39.46
N GLU A 753 -21.93 -6.53 -38.17
CA GLU A 753 -21.23 -7.58 -37.43
C GLU A 753 -22.10 -8.21 -36.32
N VAL A 754 -21.93 -9.51 -36.12
CA VAL A 754 -22.53 -10.26 -35.02
C VAL A 754 -21.43 -10.93 -34.21
N HIS A 755 -21.50 -10.80 -32.89
CA HIS A 755 -20.55 -11.39 -31.95
C HIS A 755 -21.11 -12.65 -31.31
N ASN A 756 -20.25 -13.62 -30.99
CA ASN A 756 -20.61 -14.73 -30.13
C ASN A 756 -20.61 -14.35 -28.63
N PHE A 757 -21.11 -15.23 -27.76
CA PHE A 757 -20.90 -15.11 -26.31
C PHE A 757 -19.63 -15.86 -25.90
N HIS A 758 -18.64 -15.16 -25.34
CA HIS A 758 -17.48 -15.84 -24.76
C HIS A 758 -17.90 -16.65 -23.51
N LEU A 759 -17.37 -17.86 -23.37
CA LEU A 759 -17.68 -18.75 -22.24
C LEU A 759 -16.39 -19.23 -21.59
N ARG A 760 -16.34 -19.20 -20.26
CA ARG A 760 -15.19 -19.73 -19.49
C ARG A 760 -15.30 -21.25 -19.34
N LYS A 761 -14.15 -21.92 -19.24
CA LYS A 761 -14.09 -23.36 -18.94
C LYS A 761 -14.86 -23.68 -17.65
N PRO A 762 -15.72 -24.72 -17.65
CA PRO A 762 -16.49 -25.08 -16.48
C PRO A 762 -15.58 -25.61 -15.37
N CYS A 763 -15.62 -24.97 -14.20
CA CYS A 763 -14.94 -25.48 -13.02
C CYS A 763 -15.64 -26.74 -12.50
N ALA A 764 -14.89 -27.85 -12.34
CA ALA A 764 -15.44 -29.12 -11.86
C ALA A 764 -16.16 -29.02 -10.50
N GLN A 765 -15.72 -28.11 -9.62
CA GLN A 765 -16.37 -27.86 -8.33
C GLN A 765 -17.73 -27.16 -8.51
N ARG A 766 -17.81 -26.14 -9.39
CA ARG A 766 -19.05 -25.41 -9.69
C ARG A 766 -20.11 -26.34 -10.30
N ALA A 767 -19.71 -27.19 -11.24
CA ALA A 767 -20.62 -28.16 -11.87
C ALA A 767 -21.22 -29.15 -10.86
N LYS A 768 -20.46 -29.58 -9.84
CA LYS A 768 -20.97 -30.43 -8.75
C LYS A 768 -22.02 -29.69 -7.90
N ILE A 769 -21.76 -28.42 -7.58
CA ILE A 769 -22.70 -27.58 -6.81
C ILE A 769 -24.00 -27.37 -7.60
N GLN A 770 -23.90 -27.03 -8.89
CA GLN A 770 -25.06 -26.87 -9.77
C GLN A 770 -25.92 -28.14 -9.83
N LYS A 771 -25.31 -29.32 -10.01
CA LYS A 771 -26.03 -30.61 -9.98
C LYS A 771 -26.72 -30.86 -8.63
N LYS A 772 -26.04 -30.60 -7.52
CA LYS A 772 -26.59 -30.76 -6.17
C LYS A 772 -27.80 -29.83 -5.95
N ILE A 773 -27.72 -28.58 -6.40
CA ILE A 773 -28.78 -27.60 -6.25
C ILE A 773 -29.98 -27.92 -7.14
N LYS A 774 -29.77 -28.31 -8.39
CA LYS A 774 -30.84 -28.81 -9.27
C LYS A 774 -31.58 -29.98 -8.61
N LEU A 775 -30.85 -30.92 -8.03
CA LEU A 775 -31.44 -32.04 -7.28
C LEU A 775 -32.21 -31.56 -6.03
N MET A 776 -31.62 -30.70 -5.20
CA MET A 776 -32.27 -30.15 -4.00
C MET A 776 -33.56 -29.41 -4.35
N ARG A 777 -33.56 -28.63 -5.43
CA ARG A 777 -34.73 -27.90 -5.91
C ARG A 777 -35.80 -28.83 -6.46
N ALA A 778 -35.42 -29.84 -7.25
CA ALA A 778 -36.34 -30.86 -7.72
C ALA A 778 -37.00 -31.64 -6.57
N ILE A 779 -36.25 -31.93 -5.50
CA ILE A 779 -36.80 -32.53 -4.27
C ILE A 779 -37.79 -31.56 -3.59
N GLN A 780 -37.42 -30.28 -3.46
CA GLN A 780 -38.24 -29.27 -2.82
C GLN A 780 -39.57 -29.03 -3.55
N ILE A 781 -39.59 -29.09 -4.88
CA ILE A 781 -40.82 -29.00 -5.68
C ILE A 781 -41.70 -30.23 -5.44
N LYS A 782 -41.11 -31.43 -5.36
CA LYS A 782 -41.84 -32.68 -5.07
C LYS A 782 -42.40 -32.76 -3.65
N THR A 783 -41.82 -32.04 -2.69
CA THR A 783 -42.37 -31.90 -1.33
C THR A 783 -43.39 -30.75 -1.34
N GLU A 784 -44.60 -31.01 -1.83
CA GLU A 784 -45.64 -30.00 -2.18
C GLU A 784 -46.19 -29.12 -1.02
N GLU A 785 -45.68 -29.21 0.22
CA GLU A 785 -46.24 -28.51 1.39
C GLU A 785 -45.56 -27.18 1.77
N CYS A 786 -44.88 -26.50 0.85
CA CYS A 786 -44.21 -25.23 1.17
C CYS A 786 -45.10 -23.99 0.91
N PHE A 787 -45.27 -23.16 1.94
CA PHE A 787 -45.82 -21.81 1.81
C PHE A 787 -45.01 -20.96 0.81
N THR A 788 -45.68 -20.46 -0.22
CA THR A 788 -45.16 -19.49 -1.18
C THR A 788 -45.97 -18.20 -1.12
N LEU A 789 -45.29 -17.06 -1.10
CA LEU A 789 -45.90 -15.73 -1.16
C LEU A 789 -46.66 -15.56 -2.49
N SER A 790 -46.14 -16.14 -3.57
CA SER A 790 -46.78 -16.19 -4.87
C SER A 790 -48.17 -16.85 -4.83
N SER A 791 -48.34 -17.96 -4.12
CA SER A 791 -49.65 -18.63 -3.99
C SER A 791 -50.68 -17.79 -3.23
N LEU A 792 -50.23 -17.00 -2.24
CA LEU A 792 -51.09 -16.09 -1.48
C LEU A 792 -51.55 -14.92 -2.36
N VAL A 793 -50.64 -14.31 -3.13
CA VAL A 793 -50.95 -13.21 -4.06
C VAL A 793 -51.84 -13.69 -5.21
N LYS A 794 -51.58 -14.88 -5.77
CA LYS A 794 -52.40 -15.47 -6.85
C LYS A 794 -53.80 -15.84 -6.38
N ARG A 795 -53.97 -16.36 -5.14
CA ARG A 795 -55.30 -16.57 -4.53
C ARG A 795 -56.10 -15.28 -4.34
N ALA A 796 -55.42 -14.14 -4.16
CA ALA A 796 -56.09 -12.84 -4.07
C ALA A 796 -56.51 -12.26 -5.43
N LYS A 797 -56.02 -12.81 -6.55
CA LYS A 797 -56.23 -12.29 -7.92
C LYS A 797 -56.86 -13.36 -8.84
N GLU A 798 -57.97 -13.97 -8.44
CA GLU A 798 -58.85 -14.65 -9.40
C GLU A 798 -59.49 -13.59 -10.33
N GLY A 799 -58.79 -13.26 -11.41
CA GLY A 799 -59.24 -12.32 -12.43
C GLY A 799 -58.18 -12.14 -13.52
N ASN A 800 -58.32 -12.91 -14.61
CA ASN A 800 -57.70 -12.73 -15.94
C ASN A 800 -56.22 -12.31 -15.97
N LEU A 801 -55.30 -13.28 -16.09
CA LEU A 801 -53.93 -13.02 -16.55
C LEU A 801 -53.70 -13.65 -17.92
N CYS A 802 -53.25 -12.79 -18.83
CA CYS A 802 -53.01 -13.00 -20.25
C CYS A 802 -51.95 -14.07 -20.51
N THR A 803 -52.14 -14.80 -21.61
CA THR A 803 -51.22 -15.74 -22.24
C THR A 803 -49.80 -15.18 -22.29
N GLU A 804 -48.88 -15.85 -21.58
CA GLU A 804 -47.45 -15.61 -21.61
C GLU A 804 -46.95 -15.63 -23.06
N GLN A 805 -46.18 -14.62 -23.45
CA GLN A 805 -45.51 -14.58 -24.74
C GLN A 805 -44.60 -15.81 -24.85
N GLN A 806 -44.86 -16.66 -25.85
CA GLN A 806 -44.04 -17.82 -26.15
C GLN A 806 -42.59 -17.37 -26.38
N VAL A 807 -41.73 -17.76 -25.45
CA VAL A 807 -40.27 -17.63 -25.53
C VAL A 807 -39.80 -18.41 -26.76
N CYS A 808 -39.04 -17.74 -27.63
CA CYS A 808 -38.48 -18.33 -28.83
C CYS A 808 -37.23 -19.16 -28.46
N GLY A 809 -37.44 -20.40 -28.01
CA GLY A 809 -36.36 -21.33 -27.66
C GLY A 809 -36.87 -22.68 -27.16
N PRO A 810 -36.08 -23.76 -27.25
CA PRO A 810 -36.47 -25.03 -26.64
C PRO A 810 -36.68 -24.85 -25.13
N PRO A 811 -37.72 -25.47 -24.53
CA PRO A 811 -37.97 -25.33 -23.09
C PRO A 811 -36.75 -25.83 -22.32
N SER A 812 -36.18 -24.98 -21.47
CA SER A 812 -35.04 -25.38 -20.65
C SER A 812 -35.54 -26.18 -19.44
N ASP A 813 -34.85 -27.27 -19.07
CA ASP A 813 -35.08 -28.00 -17.81
C ASP A 813 -34.96 -27.10 -16.56
N VAL A 814 -34.43 -25.88 -16.72
CA VAL A 814 -34.12 -24.94 -15.64
C VAL A 814 -35.31 -24.02 -15.32
N ASP A 815 -36.19 -23.75 -16.29
CA ASP A 815 -37.31 -22.82 -16.10
C ASP A 815 -38.29 -23.32 -15.03
N GLU A 816 -38.58 -24.62 -15.00
CA GLU A 816 -39.42 -25.25 -13.96
C GLU A 816 -38.78 -25.21 -12.56
N LEU A 817 -37.45 -25.08 -12.49
CA LEU A 817 -36.71 -25.08 -11.23
C LEU A 817 -36.60 -23.68 -10.60
N LEU A 818 -36.80 -22.59 -11.34
CA LEU A 818 -36.68 -21.24 -10.79
C LEU A 818 -37.75 -20.98 -9.71
N TYR A 819 -37.45 -20.10 -8.77
CA TYR A 819 -38.45 -19.50 -7.90
C TYR A 819 -39.17 -18.36 -8.61
N ASP A 820 -40.44 -18.17 -8.27
CA ASP A 820 -41.13 -16.90 -8.54
C ASP A 820 -40.37 -15.76 -7.82
N THR A 821 -40.27 -14.58 -8.43
CA THR A 821 -39.49 -13.45 -7.88
C THR A 821 -40.00 -13.06 -6.49
N LEU A 822 -41.31 -13.19 -6.27
CA LEU A 822 -41.97 -12.94 -4.98
C LEU A 822 -41.57 -13.91 -3.86
N ASP A 823 -41.05 -15.09 -4.21
CA ASP A 823 -40.70 -16.12 -3.23
C ASP A 823 -39.25 -16.05 -2.76
N VAL A 824 -38.44 -15.14 -3.33
CA VAL A 824 -36.99 -15.00 -3.10
C VAL A 824 -36.67 -14.05 -1.93
N TYR A 825 -37.35 -14.18 -0.79
CA TYR A 825 -37.12 -13.35 0.41
C TYR A 825 -36.18 -14.01 1.44
N THR A 826 -36.02 -15.33 1.40
CA THR A 826 -35.13 -16.06 2.32
C THR A 826 -33.72 -16.21 1.76
N GLY A 827 -32.71 -16.29 2.64
CA GLY A 827 -31.31 -16.45 2.23
C GLY A 827 -31.07 -17.71 1.38
N PRO A 828 -31.51 -18.90 1.82
CA PRO A 828 -31.34 -20.13 1.03
C PRO A 828 -32.04 -20.09 -0.33
N ARG A 829 -33.25 -19.52 -0.42
CA ARG A 829 -33.95 -19.36 -1.70
C ARG A 829 -33.20 -18.42 -2.64
N ALA A 830 -32.66 -17.31 -2.14
CA ALA A 830 -31.82 -16.41 -2.92
C ALA A 830 -30.53 -17.08 -3.43
N THR A 831 -29.86 -17.90 -2.61
CA THR A 831 -28.67 -18.65 -3.05
C THR A 831 -28.99 -19.69 -4.12
N ILE A 832 -30.09 -20.43 -3.95
CA ILE A 832 -30.54 -21.40 -4.95
C ILE A 832 -30.91 -20.68 -6.25
N GLN A 833 -31.67 -19.58 -6.17
CA GLN A 833 -32.08 -18.79 -7.32
C GLN A 833 -30.87 -18.23 -8.08
N LEU A 834 -29.88 -17.67 -7.38
CA LEU A 834 -28.65 -17.13 -7.97
C LEU A 834 -27.95 -18.15 -8.87
N ILE A 835 -27.83 -19.39 -8.40
CA ILE A 835 -27.13 -20.47 -9.11
C ILE A 835 -27.99 -21.04 -10.25
N LEU A 836 -29.31 -21.11 -10.08
CA LEU A 836 -30.21 -21.52 -11.16
C LEU A 836 -30.24 -20.49 -12.30
N LEU A 837 -30.25 -19.19 -11.98
CA LEU A 837 -30.13 -18.11 -12.96
C LEU A 837 -28.80 -18.19 -13.73
N GLU A 838 -27.69 -18.51 -13.04
CA GLU A 838 -26.38 -18.71 -13.70
C GLU A 838 -26.45 -19.86 -14.72
N CYS A 839 -27.14 -20.96 -14.35
CA CYS A 839 -27.35 -22.09 -15.26
C CYS A 839 -28.19 -21.70 -16.48
N LYS A 840 -29.22 -20.87 -16.29
CA LYS A 840 -30.08 -20.38 -17.37
C LYS A 840 -29.31 -19.45 -18.32
N ILE A 841 -28.57 -18.48 -17.79
CA ILE A 841 -27.71 -17.58 -18.59
C ILE A 841 -26.72 -18.38 -19.43
N LEU A 842 -26.06 -19.38 -18.84
CA LEU A 842 -25.12 -20.24 -19.57
C LEU A 842 -25.84 -21.08 -20.65
N HIS A 843 -27.07 -21.53 -20.41
CA HIS A 843 -27.86 -22.27 -21.39
C HIS A 843 -28.20 -21.39 -22.60
N GLU A 844 -28.69 -20.17 -22.37
CA GLU A 844 -29.05 -19.22 -23.43
C GLU A 844 -27.83 -18.80 -24.25
N LYS A 845 -26.71 -18.49 -23.58
CA LYS A 845 -25.44 -18.18 -24.26
C LYS A 845 -24.95 -19.35 -25.12
N LYS A 846 -25.04 -20.60 -24.63
CA LYS A 846 -24.66 -21.81 -25.40
C LYS A 846 -25.61 -22.06 -26.57
N SER A 847 -26.91 -21.90 -26.38
CA SER A 847 -27.94 -22.06 -27.42
C SER A 847 -27.69 -21.09 -28.58
N PHE A 848 -27.41 -19.81 -28.28
CA PHE A 848 -27.04 -18.82 -29.28
C PHE A 848 -25.71 -19.17 -29.99
N ASN A 849 -24.68 -19.56 -29.24
CA ASN A 849 -23.38 -19.89 -29.83
C ASN A 849 -23.47 -21.07 -30.82
N ILE A 850 -24.30 -22.08 -30.56
CA ILE A 850 -24.53 -23.17 -31.52
C ILE A 850 -25.08 -22.62 -32.85
N ARG A 851 -26.03 -21.69 -32.79
CA ARG A 851 -26.59 -21.04 -33.99
C ARG A 851 -25.52 -20.20 -34.71
N PHE A 852 -24.74 -19.44 -33.94
CA PHE A 852 -23.62 -18.66 -34.46
C PHE A 852 -22.58 -19.52 -35.20
N ASP A 853 -22.15 -20.62 -34.59
CA ASP A 853 -21.16 -21.55 -35.18
C ASP A 853 -21.69 -22.19 -36.47
N THR A 854 -22.98 -22.55 -36.52
CA THR A 854 -23.60 -23.08 -37.74
C THR A 854 -23.60 -22.08 -38.89
N LEU A 855 -23.80 -20.79 -38.59
CA LEU A 855 -23.76 -19.73 -39.59
C LEU A 855 -22.32 -19.44 -40.03
N ARG A 856 -21.34 -19.43 -39.10
CA ARG A 856 -19.91 -19.27 -39.41
C ARG A 856 -19.40 -20.36 -40.35
N GLU A 857 -19.72 -21.63 -40.08
CA GLU A 857 -19.34 -22.74 -40.95
C GLU A 857 -19.98 -22.63 -42.34
N ARG A 858 -21.24 -22.17 -42.38
CA ARG A 858 -21.94 -21.95 -43.65
C ARG A 858 -21.32 -20.79 -44.45
N LYS A 859 -20.98 -19.69 -43.79
CA LYS A 859 -20.26 -18.56 -44.41
C LYS A 859 -18.92 -19.00 -44.99
N SER A 860 -18.14 -19.77 -44.25
CA SER A 860 -16.87 -20.34 -44.73
C SER A 860 -17.04 -21.23 -45.97
N ARG A 861 -18.07 -22.10 -45.99
CA ARG A 861 -18.38 -22.93 -47.18
C ARG A 861 -18.76 -22.08 -48.39
N GLU A 862 -19.55 -21.02 -48.21
CA GLU A 862 -19.94 -20.16 -49.33
C GLU A 862 -18.78 -19.27 -49.80
N LEU A 863 -17.91 -18.80 -48.90
CA LEU A 863 -16.66 -18.12 -49.25
C LEU A 863 -15.78 -18.97 -50.17
N ASN A 864 -15.64 -20.26 -49.86
CA ASN A 864 -14.91 -21.20 -50.72
C ASN A 864 -15.57 -21.34 -52.10
N LEU A 865 -16.91 -21.43 -52.16
CA LEU A 865 -17.65 -21.49 -53.43
C LEU A 865 -17.52 -20.19 -54.25
N ILE A 866 -17.52 -19.03 -53.59
CA ILE A 866 -17.30 -17.72 -54.24
C ILE A 866 -15.86 -17.63 -54.76
N ALA A 867 -14.87 -18.12 -54.01
CA ALA A 867 -13.48 -18.17 -54.45
C ALA A 867 -13.31 -19.07 -55.70
N GLU A 868 -13.97 -20.23 -55.74
CA GLU A 868 -13.97 -21.10 -56.93
C GLU A 868 -14.60 -20.41 -58.16
N ARG A 869 -15.72 -19.71 -57.97
CA ARG A 869 -16.39 -18.93 -59.04
C ARG A 869 -15.55 -17.74 -59.49
N ASN A 870 -14.91 -17.02 -58.57
CA ASN A 870 -13.97 -15.94 -58.89
C ASN A 870 -12.76 -16.47 -59.66
N GLY A 871 -12.20 -17.62 -59.28
CA GLY A 871 -11.13 -18.28 -60.04
C GLY A 871 -11.58 -18.73 -61.44
N ARG A 872 -12.85 -19.09 -61.62
CA ARG A 872 -13.45 -19.30 -62.96
C ARG A 872 -13.53 -17.99 -63.74
N CYS A 873 -13.97 -16.88 -63.13
CA CYS A 873 -14.00 -15.56 -63.76
C CYS A 873 -12.60 -15.11 -64.21
N VAL A 874 -11.57 -15.24 -63.37
CA VAL A 874 -10.17 -14.88 -63.73
C VAL A 874 -9.70 -15.67 -64.95
N ARG A 875 -9.98 -16.98 -65.00
CA ARG A 875 -9.63 -17.82 -66.18
C ARG A 875 -10.36 -17.36 -67.45
N ILE A 876 -11.63 -16.96 -67.36
CA ILE A 876 -12.39 -16.45 -68.50
C ILE A 876 -11.82 -15.08 -68.95
N MET A 877 -11.45 -14.20 -68.01
CA MET A 877 -10.83 -12.91 -68.33
C MET A 877 -9.48 -13.07 -69.05
N GLN A 878 -8.66 -14.05 -68.61
CA GLN A 878 -7.44 -14.43 -69.31
C GLN A 878 -7.73 -14.92 -70.76
N GLN A 879 -8.78 -15.75 -70.96
CA GLN A 879 -9.20 -16.21 -72.29
C GLN A 879 -9.66 -15.06 -73.21
N LEU A 880 -10.24 -13.99 -72.65
CA LEU A 880 -10.64 -12.78 -73.37
C LEU A 880 -9.44 -11.89 -73.77
N GLY A 881 -8.26 -12.12 -73.19
CA GLY A 881 -7.02 -11.41 -73.48
C GLY A 881 -6.71 -10.23 -72.55
N GLU A 882 -7.43 -10.10 -71.44
CA GLU A 882 -7.15 -9.10 -70.40
C GLU A 882 -6.26 -9.73 -69.31
N HIS A 883 -4.95 -9.52 -69.38
CA HIS A 883 -4.01 -10.04 -68.37
C HIS A 883 -4.12 -9.31 -67.03
N THR A 884 -4.69 -8.10 -67.03
CA THR A 884 -4.93 -7.30 -65.84
C THR A 884 -6.43 -7.23 -65.61
N CYS A 885 -6.97 -8.03 -64.69
CA CYS A 885 -8.36 -7.89 -64.27
C CYS A 885 -8.53 -6.54 -63.54
N PRO A 886 -9.34 -5.59 -64.03
CA PRO A 886 -9.63 -4.39 -63.26
C PRO A 886 -10.36 -4.77 -61.96
N PRO A 887 -10.02 -4.15 -60.81
CA PRO A 887 -10.48 -4.57 -59.48
C PRO A 887 -12.01 -4.59 -59.31
N ASN A 888 -12.75 -3.86 -60.15
CA ASN A 888 -14.20 -3.72 -60.04
C ASN A 888 -15.03 -4.85 -60.69
N VAL A 889 -14.41 -5.82 -61.37
CA VAL A 889 -15.15 -6.88 -62.11
C VAL A 889 -15.38 -8.13 -61.25
N LEU A 890 -14.50 -8.40 -60.29
CA LEU A 890 -14.62 -9.55 -59.39
C LEU A 890 -15.37 -9.14 -58.12
N PHE A 891 -16.29 -9.99 -57.65
CA PHE A 891 -16.91 -9.81 -56.34
C PHE A 891 -15.91 -10.27 -55.27
N THR A 892 -15.19 -9.33 -54.66
CA THR A 892 -14.33 -9.59 -53.50
C THR A 892 -15.16 -9.50 -52.22
N PRO A 893 -15.48 -10.63 -51.56
CA PRO A 893 -16.21 -10.61 -50.30
C PRO A 893 -15.34 -9.96 -49.21
N VAL A 894 -15.98 -9.20 -48.32
CA VAL A 894 -15.32 -8.61 -47.15
C VAL A 894 -15.06 -9.72 -46.12
N PHE A 895 -13.78 -9.91 -45.77
CA PHE A 895 -13.33 -10.85 -44.76
C PHE A 895 -12.56 -10.09 -43.69
N ASP A 896 -12.95 -10.27 -42.43
CA ASP A 896 -12.28 -9.64 -41.30
C ASP A 896 -11.32 -10.63 -40.62
N ILE A 897 -10.20 -10.11 -40.15
CA ILE A 897 -9.12 -10.85 -39.51
C ILE A 897 -9.60 -11.47 -38.18
N GLU A 898 -10.54 -10.82 -37.47
CA GLU A 898 -11.06 -11.33 -36.19
C GLU A 898 -12.15 -12.43 -36.32
N GLU A 899 -12.47 -12.90 -37.53
CA GLU A 899 -13.39 -14.04 -37.70
C GLU A 899 -12.76 -15.36 -37.22
N ASP A 900 -11.44 -15.53 -37.41
CA ASP A 900 -10.65 -16.56 -36.75
C ASP A 900 -9.96 -15.96 -35.52
N PRO A 901 -10.27 -16.43 -34.31
CA PRO A 901 -9.70 -15.82 -33.12
C PRO A 901 -8.18 -16.06 -33.02
N GLN A 902 -7.61 -17.11 -33.66
CA GLN A 902 -6.17 -17.40 -33.55
C GLN A 902 -5.28 -16.34 -34.19
N THR A 903 -5.79 -15.62 -35.17
CA THR A 903 -5.05 -14.62 -35.94
C THR A 903 -4.60 -13.43 -35.10
N VAL A 904 -5.21 -13.18 -33.94
CA VAL A 904 -4.78 -12.14 -32.98
C VAL A 904 -3.35 -12.36 -32.45
N PHE A 905 -2.81 -13.57 -32.53
CA PHE A 905 -1.43 -13.88 -32.13
C PHE A 905 -0.48 -14.06 -33.33
N GLU A 906 -0.98 -13.96 -34.56
CA GLU A 906 -0.18 -14.09 -35.78
C GLU A 906 0.20 -12.69 -36.27
N VAL A 907 1.50 -12.38 -36.28
CA VAL A 907 1.99 -11.10 -36.80
C VAL A 907 2.13 -11.22 -38.32
N PHE A 908 1.43 -10.37 -39.06
CA PHE A 908 1.56 -10.31 -40.51
C PHE A 908 2.65 -9.34 -40.94
N ASP A 909 3.31 -9.60 -42.08
CA ASP A 909 4.33 -8.70 -42.65
C ASP A 909 3.80 -7.28 -42.92
N SER A 910 2.48 -7.12 -43.03
CA SER A 910 1.82 -5.81 -43.21
C SER A 910 1.78 -4.95 -41.94
N GLU A 911 1.98 -5.55 -40.77
CA GLU A 911 2.02 -4.85 -39.47
C GLU A 911 3.43 -4.38 -39.08
N ILE A 912 4.46 -4.86 -39.80
CA ILE A 912 5.87 -4.52 -39.57
C ILE A 912 6.23 -3.31 -40.44
N ASP A 913 6.92 -2.32 -39.88
CA ASP A 913 7.33 -1.13 -40.62
C ASP A 913 8.16 -1.49 -41.87
N PRO A 914 7.90 -0.83 -43.02
CA PRO A 914 8.61 -1.11 -44.27
C PRO A 914 10.11 -0.80 -44.18
N GLU A 915 10.55 0.00 -43.21
CA GLU A 915 11.96 0.27 -42.94
C GLU A 915 12.65 -0.87 -42.18
N LEU A 916 11.97 -1.43 -41.16
CA LEU A 916 12.42 -2.62 -40.45
C LEU A 916 12.46 -3.83 -41.39
N LEU A 917 11.49 -3.99 -42.28
CA LEU A 917 11.53 -5.02 -43.33
C LEU A 917 12.75 -4.85 -44.25
N LYS A 918 13.09 -3.62 -44.66
CA LYS A 918 14.31 -3.37 -45.49
C LYS A 918 15.62 -3.60 -44.74
N LEU A 919 15.64 -3.42 -43.42
CA LEU A 919 16.80 -3.67 -42.55
C LEU A 919 16.93 -5.16 -42.20
N ALA A 920 15.82 -5.84 -41.92
CA ALA A 920 15.76 -7.28 -41.67
C ALA A 920 16.12 -8.09 -42.92
N VAL A 921 15.76 -7.60 -44.11
CA VAL A 921 16.18 -8.20 -45.40
C VAL A 921 17.71 -8.05 -45.65
N LYS A 922 18.45 -7.31 -44.81
CA LYS A 922 19.92 -7.20 -44.88
C LYS A 922 20.60 -8.04 -43.81
N SER A 923 20.60 -9.36 -43.95
CA SER A 923 21.73 -10.26 -43.54
C SER A 923 21.45 -11.76 -43.68
N ASP A 924 20.53 -12.21 -44.54
CA ASP A 924 20.53 -13.60 -45.04
C ASP A 924 21.38 -13.75 -46.33
N ASP A 925 22.50 -13.01 -46.39
CA ASP A 925 23.67 -13.35 -47.24
C ASP A 925 24.54 -14.44 -46.59
N GLY A 926 24.02 -15.12 -45.57
CA GLY A 926 24.47 -16.46 -45.19
C GLY A 926 23.82 -17.48 -46.11
N GLU A 927 24.35 -17.61 -47.34
CA GLU A 927 24.11 -18.71 -48.30
C GLU A 927 22.96 -19.63 -47.89
N LEU A 928 21.71 -19.20 -48.12
CA LEU A 928 20.63 -20.16 -48.26
C LEU A 928 21.04 -20.97 -49.49
N VAL A 929 21.75 -22.07 -49.26
CA VAL A 929 22.07 -23.06 -50.28
C VAL A 929 20.72 -23.62 -50.70
N VAL A 930 20.05 -22.89 -51.59
CA VAL A 930 18.92 -23.40 -52.34
C VAL A 930 19.52 -24.59 -53.05
N SER A 931 19.12 -25.78 -52.62
CA SER A 931 19.65 -26.99 -53.22
C SER A 931 19.34 -26.90 -54.72
N PRO A 932 20.23 -27.35 -55.62
CA PRO A 932 19.95 -27.32 -57.06
C PRO A 932 18.67 -28.09 -57.44
N SER A 933 18.16 -28.95 -56.53
CA SER A 933 16.84 -29.57 -56.63
C SER A 933 15.70 -28.57 -56.41
N ASP A 934 15.83 -27.66 -55.44
CA ASP A 934 14.81 -26.65 -55.12
C ASP A 934 14.80 -25.50 -56.14
N GLU A 935 15.94 -25.12 -56.73
CA GLU A 935 15.96 -24.18 -57.88
C GLU A 935 15.27 -24.80 -59.11
N ALA A 936 15.48 -26.09 -59.35
CA ALA A 936 14.80 -26.81 -60.42
C ALA A 936 13.31 -26.96 -60.12
N ALA A 937 12.93 -27.24 -58.86
CA ALA A 937 11.54 -27.30 -58.41
C ALA A 937 10.86 -25.94 -58.52
N LEU A 938 11.55 -24.85 -58.17
CA LEU A 938 11.05 -23.47 -58.27
C LEU A 938 10.88 -23.06 -59.74
N LYS A 939 11.84 -23.37 -60.62
CA LYS A 939 11.67 -23.14 -62.07
C LYS A 939 10.56 -24.00 -62.68
N THR A 940 10.44 -25.27 -62.29
CA THR A 940 9.30 -26.11 -62.71
C THR A 940 7.99 -25.68 -62.06
N TRP A 941 8.00 -24.99 -60.92
CA TRP A 941 6.82 -24.37 -60.33
C TRP A 941 6.44 -23.06 -61.05
N MET A 942 7.43 -22.24 -61.38
CA MET A 942 7.26 -20.99 -62.11
C MET A 942 6.79 -21.25 -63.54
N ASP A 943 7.31 -22.27 -64.22
CA ASP A 943 6.95 -22.60 -65.60
C ASP A 943 5.83 -23.66 -65.72
N GLY A 944 5.54 -24.44 -64.67
CA GLY A 944 4.74 -25.67 -64.77
C GLY A 944 3.28 -25.61 -64.31
N LEU A 945 2.83 -24.54 -63.64
CA LEU A 945 1.44 -24.45 -63.16
C LEU A 945 0.53 -23.49 -63.93
N GLU A 946 1.07 -22.66 -64.83
CA GLU A 946 0.24 -21.86 -65.72
C GLU A 946 -0.22 -22.74 -66.89
N LYS A 947 -1.42 -23.31 -66.77
CA LYS A 947 -2.14 -23.81 -67.96
C LYS A 947 -2.25 -22.62 -68.90
N VAL A 948 -1.42 -22.56 -69.94
CA VAL A 948 -1.46 -21.52 -70.98
C VAL A 948 -2.91 -21.42 -71.46
N THR A 949 -3.63 -20.40 -71.00
CA THR A 949 -5.00 -20.17 -71.40
C THR A 949 -4.94 -19.62 -72.82
N GLU A 950 -5.36 -20.41 -73.80
CA GLU A 950 -5.39 -19.98 -75.22
C GLU A 950 -6.25 -18.71 -75.35
N VAL A 951 -5.60 -17.58 -75.62
CA VAL A 951 -6.26 -16.28 -75.79
C VAL A 951 -7.01 -16.29 -77.13
N LEU A 952 -8.31 -15.96 -77.13
CA LEU A 952 -9.14 -15.90 -78.34
C LEU A 952 -8.72 -14.73 -79.26
N ARG A 953 -7.83 -15.01 -80.24
CA ARG A 953 -7.39 -14.06 -81.28
C ARG A 953 -7.86 -14.51 -82.67
N VAL A 954 -8.21 -13.54 -83.51
CA VAL A 954 -8.54 -13.75 -84.93
C VAL A 954 -7.23 -14.02 -85.67
N ASN A 955 -6.98 -15.27 -86.04
CA ASN A 955 -5.73 -15.68 -86.68
C ASN A 955 -5.99 -15.98 -88.17
N VAL A 956 -6.33 -14.96 -88.95
CA VAL A 956 -6.31 -15.07 -90.42
C VAL A 956 -4.99 -14.45 -90.89
N PRO A 957 -4.10 -15.21 -91.57
CA PRO A 957 -2.83 -14.67 -92.05
C PRO A 957 -3.06 -13.64 -93.16
N ILE A 958 -2.48 -12.45 -93.00
CA ILE A 958 -2.55 -11.37 -94.01
C ILE A 958 -1.94 -11.91 -95.31
N PRO A 959 -2.60 -11.76 -96.47
CA PRO A 959 -2.02 -12.15 -97.74
C PRO A 959 -0.68 -11.44 -97.96
N PRO A 960 0.39 -12.14 -98.37
CA PRO A 960 1.77 -11.60 -98.38
C PRO A 960 1.95 -10.34 -99.22
N PHE A 961 1.09 -10.09 -100.21
CA PHE A 961 1.11 -8.87 -101.03
C PHE A 961 0.45 -7.65 -100.37
N ALA A 962 -0.31 -7.84 -99.28
CA ALA A 962 -1.04 -6.79 -98.58
C ALA A 962 -0.33 -6.29 -97.31
N ASP A 963 0.73 -6.98 -96.88
CA ASP A 963 1.49 -6.63 -95.69
C ASP A 963 2.63 -5.66 -96.04
N ASN A 964 2.52 -4.42 -95.57
CA ASN A 964 3.52 -3.36 -95.79
C ASN A 964 4.93 -3.74 -95.25
N SER A 965 5.03 -4.73 -94.36
CA SER A 965 6.30 -5.16 -93.75
C SER A 965 7.08 -6.19 -94.59
N LEU A 966 6.44 -6.81 -95.59
CA LEU A 966 7.06 -7.80 -96.46
C LEU A 966 7.47 -7.16 -97.81
N GLU A 967 8.59 -7.60 -98.39
CA GLU A 967 9.08 -7.13 -99.70
C GLU A 967 8.09 -7.39 -100.86
N GLN A 968 7.10 -8.25 -100.64
CA GLN A 968 6.07 -8.65 -101.60
C GLN A 968 4.89 -7.66 -101.65
N TYR A 969 4.91 -6.58 -100.86
CA TYR A 969 3.87 -5.56 -100.80
C TYR A 969 3.60 -4.91 -102.17
N VAL A 970 2.34 -4.97 -102.61
CA VAL A 970 1.87 -4.30 -103.84
C VAL A 970 0.93 -3.14 -103.45
N PRO A 971 1.30 -1.88 -103.77
CA PRO A 971 0.46 -0.72 -103.53
C PRO A 971 -0.93 -0.88 -104.16
N PRO A 972 -2.00 -0.31 -103.57
CA PRO A 972 -3.39 -0.50 -103.99
C PRO A 972 -3.66 -0.16 -105.46
N GLU A 973 -2.88 0.73 -106.05
CA GLU A 973 -3.04 1.15 -107.45
C GLU A 973 -2.48 0.14 -108.47
N GLU A 974 -1.59 -0.78 -108.05
CA GLU A 974 -0.89 -1.74 -108.91
C GLU A 974 -1.39 -3.18 -108.77
N ARG A 975 -2.42 -3.41 -107.94
CA ARG A 975 -2.92 -4.76 -107.65
C ARG A 975 -3.64 -5.35 -108.86
N SER A 976 -3.31 -6.59 -109.21
CA SER A 976 -4.03 -7.32 -110.26
C SER A 976 -5.45 -7.70 -109.80
N ASP A 977 -6.36 -7.91 -110.75
CA ASP A 977 -7.73 -8.34 -110.46
C ASP A 977 -7.79 -9.63 -109.62
N GLU A 978 -6.78 -10.51 -109.75
CA GLU A 978 -6.66 -11.73 -108.94
C GLU A 978 -6.26 -11.42 -107.49
N GLN A 979 -5.33 -10.47 -107.28
CA GLN A 979 -4.92 -10.03 -105.95
C GLN A 979 -6.05 -9.28 -105.23
N GLN A 980 -6.87 -8.52 -105.97
CA GLN A 980 -8.07 -7.89 -105.41
C GLN A 980 -9.08 -8.94 -104.92
N ARG A 981 -9.29 -10.03 -105.67
CA ARG A 981 -10.18 -11.13 -105.23
C ARG A 981 -9.67 -11.86 -104.00
N ILE A 982 -8.37 -12.16 -103.94
CA ILE A 982 -7.75 -12.83 -102.77
C ILE A 982 -7.88 -11.93 -101.53
N PHE A 983 -7.79 -10.62 -101.71
CA PHE A 983 -7.99 -9.66 -100.63
C PHE A 983 -9.46 -9.59 -100.19
N GLU A 984 -10.43 -9.61 -101.11
CA GLU A 984 -11.87 -9.68 -100.78
C GLU A 984 -12.24 -10.99 -100.05
N GLU A 985 -11.65 -12.12 -100.42
CA GLU A 985 -11.85 -13.40 -99.72
C GLU A 985 -11.25 -13.37 -98.32
N TYR A 986 -10.05 -12.83 -98.17
CA TYR A 986 -9.43 -12.59 -96.87
C TYR A 986 -10.29 -11.65 -96.01
N GLU A 987 -10.81 -10.55 -96.55
CA GLU A 987 -11.71 -9.65 -95.81
C GLU A 987 -12.99 -10.35 -95.37
N LYS A 988 -13.57 -11.23 -96.20
CA LYS A 988 -14.71 -12.06 -95.81
C LYS A 988 -14.34 -13.05 -94.71
N GLU A 989 -13.21 -13.74 -94.81
CA GLU A 989 -12.78 -14.72 -93.81
C GLU A 989 -12.42 -14.04 -92.48
N VAL A 990 -11.79 -12.87 -92.51
CA VAL A 990 -11.59 -12.02 -91.34
C VAL A 990 -12.94 -11.57 -90.77
N ALA A 991 -13.90 -11.17 -91.59
CA ALA A 991 -15.23 -10.79 -91.13
C ALA A 991 -15.98 -11.98 -90.48
N GLU A 992 -15.93 -13.17 -91.07
CA GLU A 992 -16.58 -14.37 -90.52
C GLU A 992 -15.90 -14.83 -89.21
N GLN A 993 -14.55 -14.88 -89.18
CA GLN A 993 -13.83 -15.25 -87.97
C GLN A 993 -13.97 -14.19 -86.87
N THR A 994 -14.01 -12.90 -87.22
CA THR A 994 -14.29 -11.83 -86.23
C THR A 994 -15.69 -11.97 -85.66
N VAL A 995 -16.71 -12.30 -86.46
CA VAL A 995 -18.07 -12.56 -85.95
C VAL A 995 -18.07 -13.77 -85.01
N LEU A 996 -17.50 -14.91 -85.41
CA LEU A 996 -17.47 -16.12 -84.57
C LEU A 996 -16.69 -15.94 -83.26
N ILE A 997 -15.57 -15.23 -83.30
CA ILE A 997 -14.78 -14.92 -82.11
C ILE A 997 -15.52 -13.92 -81.23
N ASN A 998 -16.17 -12.91 -81.81
CA ASN A 998 -16.99 -11.98 -81.04
C ASN A 998 -18.18 -12.69 -80.38
N GLU A 999 -18.86 -13.61 -81.06
CA GLU A 999 -19.91 -14.44 -80.45
C GLU A 999 -19.38 -15.26 -79.25
N LYS A 1000 -18.21 -15.91 -79.39
CA LYS A 1000 -17.56 -16.62 -78.28
C LYS A 1000 -17.17 -15.68 -77.14
N LYS A 1001 -16.65 -14.49 -77.44
CA LYS A 1001 -16.32 -13.46 -76.43
C LYS A 1001 -17.58 -12.98 -75.71
N GLU A 1002 -18.68 -12.78 -76.41
CA GLU A 1002 -19.97 -12.38 -75.82
C GLU A 1002 -20.57 -13.49 -74.95
N LEU A 1003 -20.45 -14.77 -75.35
CA LEU A 1003 -20.85 -15.91 -74.51
C LEU A 1003 -20.03 -15.98 -73.21
N LEU A 1004 -18.70 -15.80 -73.29
CA LEU A 1004 -17.82 -15.78 -72.14
C LEU A 1004 -18.08 -14.59 -71.22
N ARG A 1005 -18.33 -13.39 -71.78
CA ARG A 1005 -18.79 -12.21 -71.03
C ARG A 1005 -20.13 -12.48 -70.34
N GLY A 1006 -21.04 -13.18 -71.01
CA GLY A 1006 -22.30 -13.64 -70.44
C GLY A 1006 -22.11 -14.62 -69.27
N GLU A 1007 -21.16 -15.55 -69.36
CA GLU A 1007 -20.79 -16.48 -68.28
C GLU A 1007 -20.22 -15.72 -67.07
N VAL A 1008 -19.30 -14.78 -67.28
CA VAL A 1008 -18.74 -13.93 -66.21
C VAL A 1008 -19.85 -13.13 -65.53
N ALA A 1009 -20.72 -12.46 -66.30
CA ALA A 1009 -21.84 -11.70 -65.75
C ALA A 1009 -22.81 -12.60 -64.96
N ALA A 1010 -23.04 -13.84 -65.41
CA ALA A 1010 -23.87 -14.81 -64.69
C ALA A 1010 -23.22 -15.28 -63.39
N LEU A 1011 -21.91 -15.56 -63.38
CA LEU A 1011 -21.16 -15.96 -62.19
C LEU A 1011 -21.08 -14.84 -61.15
N VAL A 1012 -20.84 -13.59 -61.59
CA VAL A 1012 -20.86 -12.42 -60.71
C VAL A 1012 -22.25 -12.20 -60.11
N LYS A 1013 -23.32 -12.32 -60.92
CA LYS A 1013 -24.69 -12.25 -60.41
C LYS A 1013 -24.99 -13.36 -59.39
N ALA A 1014 -24.52 -14.59 -59.64
CA ALA A 1014 -24.67 -15.70 -58.72
C ALA A 1014 -23.95 -15.44 -57.38
N ASN A 1015 -22.72 -14.92 -57.41
CA ASN A 1015 -21.96 -14.53 -56.22
C ASN A 1015 -22.70 -13.45 -55.41
N MET A 1016 -23.23 -12.43 -56.08
CA MET A 1016 -24.03 -11.39 -55.42
C MET A 1016 -25.31 -11.93 -54.78
N THR A 1017 -25.97 -12.92 -55.39
CA THR A 1017 -27.17 -13.53 -54.81
C THR A 1017 -26.87 -14.43 -53.62
N SER A 1018 -25.75 -15.17 -53.63
CA SER A 1018 -25.39 -16.02 -52.50
C SER A 1018 -24.85 -15.22 -51.32
N ALA A 1019 -24.11 -14.12 -51.57
CA ALA A 1019 -23.71 -13.17 -50.55
C ALA A 1019 -24.92 -12.54 -49.83
N LYS A 1020 -25.90 -12.01 -50.58
CA LYS A 1020 -27.12 -11.44 -50.01
C LYS A 1020 -27.92 -12.41 -49.15
N ALA A 1021 -28.01 -13.68 -49.56
CA ALA A 1021 -28.71 -14.70 -48.78
C ALA A 1021 -28.05 -14.98 -47.42
N ILE A 1022 -26.72 -14.84 -47.32
CA ILE A 1022 -25.98 -14.95 -46.06
C ILE A 1022 -26.12 -13.67 -45.24
N ASP A 1023 -26.06 -12.50 -45.88
CA ASP A 1023 -26.22 -11.21 -45.20
C ASP A 1023 -27.62 -11.12 -44.54
N ASP A 1024 -28.68 -11.59 -45.21
CA ASP A 1024 -30.02 -11.70 -44.63
C ASP A 1024 -30.06 -12.64 -43.39
N GLU A 1025 -29.32 -13.75 -43.42
CA GLU A 1025 -29.21 -14.68 -42.28
C GLU A 1025 -28.41 -14.05 -41.11
N ILE A 1026 -27.39 -13.24 -41.41
CA ILE A 1026 -26.61 -12.48 -40.42
C ILE A 1026 -27.48 -11.42 -39.75
N ASP A 1027 -28.33 -10.71 -40.50
CA ASP A 1027 -29.26 -9.72 -39.95
C ASP A 1027 -30.29 -10.35 -39.00
N VAL A 1028 -30.83 -11.52 -39.36
CA VAL A 1028 -31.69 -12.29 -38.45
C VAL A 1028 -30.91 -12.68 -37.18
N LEU A 1029 -29.69 -13.18 -37.33
CA LEU A 1029 -28.83 -13.55 -36.19
C LEU A 1029 -28.51 -12.32 -35.31
N ARG A 1030 -28.36 -11.13 -35.89
CA ARG A 1030 -28.16 -9.86 -35.17
C ARG A 1030 -29.37 -9.49 -34.32
N THR A 1031 -30.57 -9.61 -34.86
CA THR A 1031 -31.79 -9.37 -34.08
C THR A 1031 -31.95 -10.38 -32.95
N ASP A 1032 -31.65 -11.65 -33.21
CA ASP A 1032 -31.67 -12.70 -32.20
C ASP A 1032 -30.58 -12.49 -31.13
N ARG A 1033 -29.38 -12.04 -31.53
CA ARG A 1033 -28.30 -11.66 -30.61
C ARG A 1033 -28.75 -10.58 -29.65
N MET A 1034 -29.46 -9.56 -30.15
CA MET A 1034 -30.01 -8.48 -29.34
C MET A 1034 -31.06 -8.99 -28.34
N LEU A 1035 -31.99 -9.84 -28.78
CA LEU A 1035 -33.02 -10.42 -27.91
C LEU A 1035 -32.43 -11.32 -26.83
N VAL A 1036 -31.45 -12.17 -27.18
CA VAL A 1036 -30.76 -13.04 -26.21
C VAL A 1036 -29.90 -12.19 -25.26
N ALA A 1037 -29.25 -11.14 -25.73
CA ALA A 1037 -28.51 -10.22 -24.86
C ALA A 1037 -29.43 -9.54 -23.85
N GLN A 1038 -30.58 -9.01 -24.28
CA GLN A 1038 -31.59 -8.44 -23.39
C GLN A 1038 -32.06 -9.45 -22.33
N LEU A 1039 -32.37 -10.69 -22.74
CA LEU A 1039 -32.78 -11.74 -21.82
C LEU A 1039 -31.67 -12.10 -20.83
N VAL A 1040 -30.41 -12.16 -21.28
CA VAL A 1040 -29.25 -12.38 -20.42
C VAL A 1040 -29.12 -11.25 -19.40
N ASP A 1041 -29.26 -9.99 -19.82
CA ASP A 1041 -29.16 -8.82 -18.94
C ASP A 1041 -30.28 -8.81 -17.90
N GLU A 1042 -31.51 -9.17 -18.28
CA GLU A 1042 -32.64 -9.33 -17.35
C GLU A 1042 -32.35 -10.41 -16.29
N LEU A 1043 -31.79 -11.56 -16.70
CA LEU A 1043 -31.40 -12.64 -15.79
C LEU A 1043 -30.23 -12.24 -14.88
N GLU A 1044 -29.22 -11.53 -15.40
CA GLU A 1044 -28.09 -11.00 -14.64
C GLU A 1044 -28.56 -9.95 -13.62
N LEU A 1045 -29.55 -9.11 -13.97
CA LEU A 1045 -30.17 -8.18 -13.03
C LEU A 1045 -30.92 -8.90 -11.90
N HIS A 1046 -31.62 -10.00 -12.20
CA HIS A 1046 -32.20 -10.85 -11.15
C HIS A 1046 -31.14 -11.47 -10.22
N GLN A 1047 -29.95 -11.80 -10.75
CA GLN A 1047 -28.82 -12.24 -9.92
C GLN A 1047 -28.34 -11.12 -8.98
N VAL A 1048 -28.22 -9.89 -9.50
CA VAL A 1048 -27.84 -8.71 -8.72
C VAL A 1048 -28.84 -8.47 -7.59
N ASN A 1049 -30.15 -8.53 -7.85
CA ASN A 1049 -31.17 -8.34 -6.81
C ASN A 1049 -31.07 -9.39 -5.69
N ALA A 1050 -30.81 -10.67 -6.05
CA ALA A 1050 -30.57 -11.73 -5.07
C ALA A 1050 -29.30 -11.48 -4.23
N LEU A 1051 -28.25 -10.91 -4.82
CA LEU A 1051 -27.01 -10.51 -4.13
C LEU A 1051 -27.22 -9.28 -3.23
N CYS A 1052 -27.98 -8.27 -3.68
CA CYS A 1052 -28.34 -7.09 -2.89
C CYS A 1052 -29.04 -7.49 -1.58
N LEU A 1053 -29.97 -8.45 -1.63
CA LEU A 1053 -30.62 -9.01 -0.44
C LEU A 1053 -29.61 -9.66 0.53
N PHE A 1054 -28.58 -10.32 0.02
CA PHE A 1054 -27.52 -10.91 0.84
C PHE A 1054 -26.69 -9.83 1.56
N LEU A 1055 -26.34 -8.75 0.85
CA LEU A 1055 -25.62 -7.61 1.42
C LEU A 1055 -26.47 -6.86 2.45
N LEU A 1056 -27.76 -6.64 2.17
CA LEU A 1056 -28.70 -5.99 3.07
C LEU A 1056 -28.78 -6.69 4.44
N LYS A 1057 -28.85 -8.02 4.45
CA LYS A 1057 -28.84 -8.83 5.68
C LYS A 1057 -27.56 -8.63 6.49
N LYS A 1058 -26.41 -8.54 5.82
CA LYS A 1058 -25.12 -8.26 6.47
C LYS A 1058 -25.10 -6.85 7.08
N THR A 1059 -25.60 -5.85 6.38
CA THR A 1059 -25.67 -4.47 6.87
C THR A 1059 -26.56 -4.35 8.11
N ILE A 1060 -27.75 -4.95 8.08
CA ILE A 1060 -28.68 -4.94 9.22
C ILE A 1060 -28.07 -5.69 10.41
N ARG A 1061 -27.44 -6.85 10.18
CA ARG A 1061 -26.72 -7.59 11.23
C ARG A 1061 -25.62 -6.74 11.87
N ASN A 1062 -24.88 -5.97 11.08
CA ASN A 1062 -23.82 -5.10 11.61
C ASN A 1062 -24.39 -3.97 12.47
N LYS A 1063 -25.50 -3.35 12.06
CA LYS A 1063 -26.20 -2.35 12.89
C LYS A 1063 -26.65 -2.95 14.22
N PHE A 1064 -27.28 -4.13 14.18
CA PHE A 1064 -27.73 -4.85 15.36
C PHE A 1064 -26.57 -5.19 16.32
N LEU A 1065 -25.47 -5.73 15.77
CA LEU A 1065 -24.26 -6.02 16.55
C LEU A 1065 -23.63 -4.75 17.13
N GLY A 1066 -23.73 -3.61 16.44
CA GLY A 1066 -23.28 -2.32 16.94
C GLY A 1066 -24.04 -1.89 18.20
N VAL A 1067 -25.39 -1.91 18.13
CA VAL A 1067 -26.24 -1.58 19.29
C VAL A 1067 -26.00 -2.54 20.45
N LYS A 1068 -25.85 -3.84 20.18
CA LYS A 1068 -25.55 -4.85 21.20
C LYS A 1068 -24.22 -4.62 21.92
N ARG A 1069 -23.18 -4.18 21.20
CA ARG A 1069 -21.88 -3.85 21.82
C ARG A 1069 -22.00 -2.66 22.77
N GLU A 1070 -22.72 -1.61 22.35
CA GLU A 1070 -22.93 -0.43 23.20
C GLU A 1070 -23.72 -0.76 24.48
N GLU A 1071 -24.69 -1.67 24.38
CA GLU A 1071 -25.42 -2.22 25.54
C GLU A 1071 -24.48 -3.00 26.48
N GLU A 1072 -23.62 -3.87 25.93
CA GLU A 1072 -22.60 -4.60 26.70
C GLU A 1072 -21.60 -3.66 27.38
N ASP A 1073 -21.16 -2.59 26.71
CA ASP A 1073 -20.26 -1.56 27.25
C ASP A 1073 -20.92 -0.81 28.44
N LEU A 1074 -22.19 -0.47 28.31
CA LEU A 1074 -22.96 0.17 29.39
C LEU A 1074 -23.17 -0.78 30.59
N LEU A 1075 -23.43 -2.07 30.34
CA LEU A 1075 -23.51 -3.09 31.38
C LEU A 1075 -22.15 -3.31 32.08
N CYS A 1076 -21.05 -3.23 31.36
CA CYS A 1076 -19.70 -3.25 31.93
C CYS A 1076 -19.46 -2.01 32.79
N ARG A 1077 -19.83 -0.81 32.31
CA ARG A 1077 -19.72 0.43 33.10
C ARG A 1077 -20.55 0.37 34.38
N LEU A 1078 -21.76 -0.16 34.33
CA LEU A 1078 -22.61 -0.33 35.50
C LEU A 1078 -21.97 -1.26 36.54
N ARG A 1079 -21.45 -2.42 36.12
CA ARG A 1079 -20.73 -3.35 37.01
C ARG A 1079 -19.51 -2.69 37.67
N GLN A 1080 -18.81 -1.84 36.95
CA GLN A 1080 -17.70 -1.08 37.54
C GLN A 1080 -18.19 -0.05 38.56
N LEU A 1081 -19.21 0.74 38.21
CA LEU A 1081 -19.80 1.70 39.14
C LEU A 1081 -20.37 1.01 40.39
N ASP A 1082 -20.90 -0.20 40.27
CA ASP A 1082 -21.33 -1.03 41.40
C ASP A 1082 -20.16 -1.41 42.30
N SER A 1083 -19.05 -1.90 41.72
CA SER A 1083 -17.85 -2.25 42.48
C SER A 1083 -17.22 -1.04 43.19
N LEU A 1084 -17.27 0.14 42.56
CA LEU A 1084 -16.80 1.40 43.13
C LEU A 1084 -17.70 1.92 44.23
N TYR A 1085 -19.00 1.81 44.02
CA TYR A 1085 -19.98 2.15 45.03
C TYR A 1085 -19.79 1.29 46.28
N GLU A 1086 -19.62 -0.03 46.13
CA GLU A 1086 -19.37 -0.93 47.26
C GLU A 1086 -18.06 -0.61 47.98
N TYR A 1087 -16.99 -0.29 47.24
CA TYR A 1087 -15.70 0.10 47.81
C TYR A 1087 -15.80 1.41 48.62
N ARG A 1088 -16.33 2.48 48.02
CA ARG A 1088 -16.47 3.77 48.69
C ARG A 1088 -17.43 3.70 49.86
N LEU A 1089 -18.51 2.91 49.75
CA LEU A 1089 -19.43 2.65 50.85
C LEU A 1089 -18.73 1.93 52.01
N LYS A 1090 -17.85 0.95 51.75
CA LYS A 1090 -17.06 0.30 52.81
C LYS A 1090 -16.11 1.28 53.50
N LEU A 1091 -15.42 2.13 52.75
CA LEU A 1091 -14.53 3.16 53.32
C LEU A 1091 -15.30 4.16 54.18
N TYR A 1092 -16.46 4.61 53.69
CA TYR A 1092 -17.37 5.49 54.41
C TYR A 1092 -17.89 4.84 55.70
N LEU A 1093 -18.38 3.59 55.65
CA LEU A 1093 -18.86 2.89 56.83
C LEU A 1093 -17.74 2.66 57.87
N ALA A 1094 -16.51 2.41 57.40
CA ALA A 1094 -15.35 2.24 58.28
C ALA A 1094 -14.87 3.57 58.90
N SER A 1095 -15.04 4.71 58.22
CA SER A 1095 -14.77 6.03 58.82
C SER A 1095 -15.91 6.46 59.75
N GLU A 1096 -17.15 6.18 59.39
CA GLU A 1096 -18.33 6.45 60.23
C GLU A 1096 -18.27 5.64 61.54
N ALA A 1097 -17.88 4.36 61.48
CA ALA A 1097 -17.66 3.54 62.66
C ALA A 1097 -16.59 4.15 63.58
N ARG A 1098 -15.46 4.62 63.02
CA ARG A 1098 -14.42 5.32 63.80
C ARG A 1098 -14.94 6.60 64.46
N VAL A 1099 -15.80 7.35 63.77
CA VAL A 1099 -16.45 8.54 64.34
C VAL A 1099 -17.39 8.14 65.48
N GLN A 1100 -18.17 7.06 65.33
CA GLN A 1100 -19.06 6.56 66.38
C GLN A 1100 -18.26 6.07 67.60
N ASP A 1101 -17.18 5.31 67.40
CA ASP A 1101 -16.28 4.86 68.46
C ASP A 1101 -15.71 6.06 69.23
N CYS A 1102 -15.21 7.09 68.53
CA CYS A 1102 -14.71 8.30 69.18
C CYS A 1102 -15.82 9.10 69.92
N ILE A 1103 -17.05 9.11 69.41
CA ILE A 1103 -18.20 9.72 70.11
C ILE A 1103 -18.52 8.93 71.38
N GLU A 1104 -18.44 7.60 71.35
CA GLU A 1104 -18.61 6.75 72.53
C GLU A 1104 -17.47 6.93 73.53
N GLU A 1105 -16.22 7.04 73.07
CA GLU A 1105 -15.06 7.39 73.90
C GLU A 1105 -15.21 8.77 74.54
N GLU A 1106 -15.67 9.79 73.83
CA GLU A 1106 -15.96 11.13 74.41
C GLU A 1106 -17.02 11.01 75.50
N LYS A 1107 -18.13 10.28 75.24
CA LYS A 1107 -19.19 10.06 76.23
C LYS A 1107 -18.67 9.33 77.47
N ASN A 1108 -17.88 8.27 77.29
CA ASN A 1108 -17.29 7.48 78.37
C ASN A 1108 -16.28 8.31 79.18
N MET A 1109 -15.41 9.05 78.49
CA MET A 1109 -14.46 9.97 79.12
C MET A 1109 -15.19 11.04 79.95
N ILE A 1110 -16.31 11.58 79.47
CA ILE A 1110 -17.12 12.55 80.23
C ILE A 1110 -17.80 11.90 81.44
N THR A 1111 -18.30 10.67 81.32
CA THR A 1111 -18.85 9.95 82.48
C THR A 1111 -17.77 9.70 83.54
N ASP A 1112 -16.55 9.36 83.13
CA ASP A 1112 -15.41 9.13 84.02
C ASP A 1112 -14.90 10.43 84.66
N MET A 1113 -14.91 11.54 83.91
CA MET A 1113 -14.51 12.86 84.39
C MET A 1113 -15.31 13.30 85.61
N ARG A 1114 -16.57 12.88 85.75
CA ARG A 1114 -17.40 13.18 86.93
C ARG A 1114 -16.81 12.62 88.24
N CYS A 1115 -16.03 11.55 88.18
CA CYS A 1115 -15.41 10.89 89.33
C CYS A 1115 -14.02 11.46 89.70
N LEU A 1116 -13.46 12.34 88.86
CA LEU A 1116 -12.14 12.93 89.05
C LEU A 1116 -12.23 14.32 89.72
N PRO A 1117 -11.20 14.74 90.50
CA PRO A 1117 -11.04 16.15 90.89
C PRO A 1117 -10.98 17.04 89.63
N PRO A 1118 -11.69 18.18 89.60
CA PRO A 1118 -12.18 18.94 90.75
C PRO A 1118 -13.64 18.65 91.13
N PHE A 1119 -14.31 17.67 90.52
CA PHE A 1119 -15.74 17.38 90.77
C PHE A 1119 -15.99 16.54 92.03
N THR A 1120 -14.96 15.88 92.57
CA THR A 1120 -15.00 15.08 93.81
C THR A 1120 -14.84 15.91 95.08
N ASP A 1121 -14.55 17.22 94.97
CA ASP A 1121 -14.40 18.10 96.13
C ASP A 1121 -15.74 18.26 96.89
N PRO A 1122 -15.77 18.10 98.23
CA PRO A 1122 -17.02 18.09 99.00
C PRO A 1122 -17.76 19.43 99.01
N ASP A 1123 -17.05 20.56 98.88
CA ASP A 1123 -17.64 21.90 98.97
C ASP A 1123 -17.92 22.51 97.56
N TRP A 1124 -17.04 22.27 96.59
CA TRP A 1124 -17.10 22.90 95.26
C TRP A 1124 -17.50 21.96 94.11
N GLY A 1125 -17.45 20.64 94.29
CA GLY A 1125 -17.57 19.66 93.21
C GLY A 1125 -18.88 19.72 92.43
N GLU A 1126 -20.03 19.74 93.11
CA GLU A 1126 -21.35 19.77 92.45
C GLU A 1126 -21.61 21.10 91.72
N ARG A 1127 -21.11 22.22 92.27
CA ARG A 1127 -21.19 23.54 91.63
C ARG A 1127 -20.34 23.61 90.37
N LEU A 1128 -19.13 23.04 90.40
CA LEU A 1128 -18.25 22.95 89.23
C LEU A 1128 -18.85 22.05 88.15
N ASN A 1129 -19.51 20.94 88.51
CA ASN A 1129 -20.15 20.07 87.52
C ASN A 1129 -21.37 20.73 86.84
N ARG A 1130 -22.21 21.44 87.60
CA ARG A 1130 -23.29 22.26 87.01
C ARG A 1130 -22.73 23.35 86.08
N ARG A 1131 -21.60 23.95 86.44
CA ARG A 1131 -20.89 24.93 85.60
C ARG A 1131 -20.28 24.28 84.36
N PHE A 1132 -19.74 23.08 84.47
CA PHE A 1132 -19.17 22.30 83.38
C PHE A 1132 -20.24 21.92 82.34
N THR A 1133 -21.37 21.35 82.79
CA THR A 1133 -22.48 20.96 81.93
C THR A 1133 -23.14 22.15 81.22
N THR A 1134 -23.34 23.26 81.93
CA THR A 1134 -23.83 24.52 81.31
C THR A 1134 -22.80 25.16 80.38
N TRP A 1135 -21.51 25.10 80.71
CA TRP A 1135 -20.43 25.54 79.81
C TRP A 1135 -20.38 24.69 78.55
N ARG A 1136 -20.50 23.35 78.67
CA ARG A 1136 -20.53 22.42 77.54
C ARG A 1136 -21.69 22.72 76.60
N SER A 1137 -22.91 22.83 77.13
CA SER A 1137 -24.09 23.20 76.32
C SER A 1137 -23.91 24.56 75.64
N LYS A 1138 -23.35 25.55 76.34
CA LYS A 1138 -23.05 26.87 75.72
C LYS A 1138 -21.89 26.83 74.73
N TYR A 1139 -20.92 25.94 74.92
CA TYR A 1139 -19.80 25.75 73.99
C TYR A 1139 -20.29 25.02 72.73
N GLU A 1140 -21.20 24.06 72.86
CA GLU A 1140 -21.95 23.47 71.74
C GLU A 1140 -22.74 24.54 70.98
N ASP A 1141 -23.42 25.45 71.68
CA ASP A 1141 -24.12 26.59 71.07
C ASP A 1141 -23.15 27.67 70.51
N GLY A 1142 -21.82 27.54 70.68
CA GLY A 1142 -20.82 28.54 70.28
C GLY A 1142 -20.80 29.83 71.12
N LEU A 1143 -21.55 29.90 72.21
CA LEU A 1143 -21.72 31.07 73.08
C LEU A 1143 -20.62 31.19 74.16
N ALA A 1144 -19.82 30.15 74.39
CA ALA A 1144 -18.79 30.11 75.44
C ALA A 1144 -17.39 29.83 74.89
N LYS A 1145 -16.37 30.50 75.44
CA LYS A 1145 -14.95 30.23 75.17
C LYS A 1145 -14.34 29.31 76.24
N VAL A 1146 -13.20 28.69 75.93
CA VAL A 1146 -12.43 27.90 76.90
C VAL A 1146 -12.01 28.80 78.07
N PRO A 1147 -12.28 28.40 79.33
CA PRO A 1147 -11.90 29.19 80.50
C PRO A 1147 -10.38 29.28 80.67
N GLU A 1148 -9.87 30.48 81.00
CA GLU A 1148 -8.44 30.72 81.27
C GLU A 1148 -8.09 30.45 82.75
N PRO A 1149 -6.88 29.90 83.04
CA PRO A 1149 -6.46 29.57 84.41
C PRO A 1149 -6.31 30.79 85.32
N THR A 1150 -6.10 32.00 84.78
CA THR A 1150 -5.85 33.24 85.54
C THR A 1150 -7.11 33.90 86.11
N ARG A 1151 -8.30 33.63 85.56
CA ARG A 1151 -9.58 34.24 85.99
C ARG A 1151 -10.35 33.36 86.98
N SER A 1152 -9.76 33.05 88.14
CA SER A 1152 -10.50 32.37 89.22
C SER A 1152 -11.34 33.40 90.00
N GLY A 1153 -12.67 33.32 89.93
CA GLY A 1153 -13.55 34.20 90.71
C GLY A 1153 -13.52 33.90 92.22
N VAL A 1154 -14.24 32.85 92.63
CA VAL A 1154 -14.43 32.44 94.04
C VAL A 1154 -13.87 31.03 94.32
N VAL A 1155 -13.39 30.33 93.28
CA VAL A 1155 -12.93 28.94 93.35
C VAL A 1155 -11.42 28.90 93.61
N PRO A 1156 -10.91 27.99 94.46
CA PRO A 1156 -9.47 27.79 94.64
C PRO A 1156 -8.74 27.59 93.32
N ILE A 1157 -7.65 28.33 93.11
CA ILE A 1157 -6.81 28.30 91.89
C ILE A 1157 -6.49 26.87 91.41
N PRO A 1158 -6.05 25.91 92.28
CA PRO A 1158 -5.74 24.55 91.82
C PRO A 1158 -6.97 23.77 91.30
N LEU A 1159 -8.15 23.93 91.92
CA LEU A 1159 -9.38 23.31 91.44
C LEU A 1159 -9.85 23.95 90.12
N TRP A 1160 -9.61 25.25 89.96
CA TRP A 1160 -9.92 25.97 88.72
C TRP A 1160 -9.01 25.56 87.57
N GLU A 1161 -7.71 25.36 87.80
CA GLU A 1161 -6.78 24.84 86.79
C GLU A 1161 -7.18 23.43 86.33
N GLN A 1162 -7.55 22.54 87.25
CA GLN A 1162 -8.04 21.19 86.91
C GLN A 1162 -9.37 21.24 86.13
N TYR A 1163 -10.27 22.16 86.47
CA TYR A 1163 -11.50 22.39 85.72
C TYR A 1163 -11.20 22.86 84.28
N CYS A 1164 -10.25 23.79 84.12
CA CYS A 1164 -9.79 24.25 82.82
C CYS A 1164 -9.14 23.12 82.00
N GLN A 1165 -8.38 22.23 82.64
CA GLN A 1165 -7.82 21.02 82.00
C GLN A 1165 -8.94 20.10 81.52
N CYS A 1166 -9.97 19.86 82.32
CA CYS A 1166 -11.12 19.05 81.90
C CYS A 1166 -11.84 19.68 80.69
N CYS A 1167 -12.03 21.00 80.70
CA CYS A 1167 -12.62 21.73 79.57
C CYS A 1167 -11.75 21.60 78.30
N ARG A 1168 -10.42 21.68 78.42
CA ARG A 1168 -9.51 21.50 77.29
C ARG A 1168 -9.55 20.07 76.74
N ALA A 1169 -9.55 19.06 77.60
CA ALA A 1169 -9.60 17.66 77.17
C ALA A 1169 -10.88 17.34 76.36
N VAL A 1170 -12.04 17.91 76.74
CA VAL A 1170 -13.27 17.77 75.94
C VAL A 1170 -13.19 18.51 74.61
N VAL A 1171 -12.57 19.69 74.56
CA VAL A 1171 -12.33 20.41 73.30
C VAL A 1171 -11.42 19.60 72.38
N GLU A 1172 -10.32 19.07 72.89
CA GLU A 1172 -9.40 18.22 72.10
C GLU A 1172 -10.08 16.95 71.57
N ALA A 1173 -10.90 16.28 72.39
CA ALA A 1173 -11.67 15.12 71.93
C ALA A 1173 -12.71 15.50 70.86
N ARG A 1174 -13.34 16.66 71.00
CA ARG A 1174 -14.29 17.18 70.00
C ARG A 1174 -13.63 17.62 68.72
N ASP A 1175 -12.49 18.29 68.79
CA ASP A 1175 -11.72 18.68 67.61
C ASP A 1175 -11.32 17.43 66.82
N LYS A 1176 -10.96 16.34 67.50
CA LYS A 1176 -10.75 15.02 66.86
C LYS A 1176 -12.02 14.47 66.21
N ILE A 1177 -13.17 14.52 66.89
CA ILE A 1177 -14.46 14.08 66.32
C ILE A 1177 -14.84 14.94 65.10
N ILE A 1178 -14.66 16.26 65.16
CA ILE A 1178 -14.94 17.17 64.04
C ILE A 1178 -14.03 16.85 62.86
N HIS A 1179 -12.75 16.60 63.09
CA HIS A 1179 -11.80 16.20 62.04
C HIS A 1179 -12.22 14.86 61.39
N LEU A 1180 -12.43 13.82 62.19
CA LEU A 1180 -12.84 12.50 61.70
C LEU A 1180 -14.21 12.54 61.02
N ARG A 1181 -15.14 13.36 61.53
CA ARG A 1181 -16.45 13.56 60.90
C ARG A 1181 -16.33 14.29 59.57
N GLY A 1182 -15.45 15.29 59.47
CA GLY A 1182 -15.13 15.94 58.20
C GLY A 1182 -14.56 14.97 57.17
N GLU A 1183 -13.71 14.03 57.60
CA GLU A 1183 -13.25 12.91 56.73
C GLU A 1183 -14.40 12.00 56.29
N ALA A 1184 -15.32 11.66 57.20
CA ALA A 1184 -16.48 10.83 56.88
C ALA A 1184 -17.47 11.53 55.93
N ASP A 1185 -17.72 12.83 56.12
CA ASP A 1185 -18.58 13.64 55.25
C ASP A 1185 -17.97 13.75 53.83
N ALA A 1186 -16.64 13.93 53.73
CA ALA A 1186 -15.95 13.91 52.43
C ALA A 1186 -16.08 12.56 51.70
N LEU A 1187 -15.96 11.45 52.43
CA LEU A 1187 -16.20 10.10 51.89
C LEU A 1187 -17.68 9.88 51.51
N ASN A 1188 -18.63 10.49 52.21
CA ASN A 1188 -20.05 10.41 51.87
C ASN A 1188 -20.36 11.16 50.56
N ASP A 1189 -19.81 12.36 50.38
CA ASP A 1189 -19.94 13.12 49.13
C ASP A 1189 -19.40 12.31 47.95
N GLU A 1190 -18.26 11.64 48.14
CA GLU A 1190 -17.68 10.71 47.19
C GLU A 1190 -18.58 9.51 46.83
N VAL A 1191 -19.36 8.98 47.77
CA VAL A 1191 -20.35 7.89 47.52
C VAL A 1191 -21.53 8.41 46.71
N VAL A 1192 -22.05 9.59 47.06
CA VAL A 1192 -23.18 10.22 46.37
C VAL A 1192 -22.83 10.51 44.90
N GLU A 1193 -21.60 10.95 44.61
CA GLU A 1193 -21.15 11.16 43.22
C GLU A 1193 -21.28 9.86 42.39
N VAL A 1194 -20.83 8.71 42.91
CA VAL A 1194 -20.92 7.41 42.22
C VAL A 1194 -22.37 7.00 41.95
N GLU A 1195 -23.26 7.20 42.93
CA GLU A 1195 -24.69 6.88 42.76
C GLU A 1195 -25.33 7.68 41.62
N THR A 1196 -24.96 8.96 41.46
CA THR A 1196 -25.51 9.79 40.38
C THR A 1196 -25.06 9.32 39.01
N GLU A 1197 -23.80 8.91 38.87
CA GLU A 1197 -23.27 8.36 37.61
C GLU A 1197 -23.89 6.99 37.29
N LYS A 1198 -24.10 6.15 38.31
CA LYS A 1198 -24.79 4.86 38.17
C LYS A 1198 -26.20 5.05 37.60
N LYS A 1199 -26.98 6.00 38.12
CA LYS A 1199 -28.32 6.31 37.59
C LYS A 1199 -28.29 6.79 36.13
N LYS A 1200 -27.28 7.58 35.74
CA LYS A 1200 -27.11 8.02 34.34
C LYS A 1200 -26.82 6.86 33.40
N ALA A 1201 -25.94 5.94 33.81
CA ALA A 1201 -25.60 4.77 33.03
C ALA A 1201 -26.79 3.80 32.87
N GLN A 1202 -27.64 3.66 33.90
CA GLN A 1202 -28.88 2.88 33.82
C GLN A 1202 -29.86 3.46 32.79
N PHE A 1203 -30.08 4.78 32.81
CA PHE A 1203 -30.96 5.42 31.83
C PHE A 1203 -30.47 5.26 30.38
N ALA A 1204 -29.15 5.35 30.16
CA ALA A 1204 -28.56 5.13 28.84
C ALA A 1204 -28.74 3.69 28.34
N LEU A 1205 -28.74 2.70 29.24
CA LEU A 1205 -28.98 1.30 28.91
C LEU A 1205 -30.42 1.09 28.39
N ASP A 1206 -31.41 1.63 29.10
CA ASP A 1206 -32.83 1.54 28.71
C ASP A 1206 -33.09 2.12 27.31
N ASP A 1207 -32.38 3.18 26.92
CA ASP A 1207 -32.50 3.79 25.58
C ASP A 1207 -31.87 2.92 24.49
N LYS A 1208 -30.81 2.17 24.78
CA LYS A 1208 -30.20 1.23 23.84
C LYS A 1208 -31.04 -0.03 23.65
N GLU A 1209 -31.72 -0.50 24.68
CA GLU A 1209 -32.70 -1.60 24.56
C GLU A 1209 -33.85 -1.23 23.61
N LYS A 1210 -34.38 0.00 23.69
CA LYS A 1210 -35.39 0.50 22.74
C LYS A 1210 -34.85 0.56 21.30
N ALA A 1211 -33.59 0.95 21.13
CA ALA A 1211 -32.93 0.99 19.82
C ALA A 1211 -32.75 -0.42 19.22
N GLU A 1212 -32.51 -1.43 20.06
CA GLU A 1212 -32.46 -2.83 19.64
C GLU A 1212 -33.81 -3.29 19.08
N GLU A 1213 -34.91 -3.00 19.79
CA GLU A 1213 -36.26 -3.33 19.34
C GLU A 1213 -36.62 -2.66 18.02
N ALA A 1214 -36.20 -1.41 17.82
CA ALA A 1214 -36.38 -0.69 16.56
C ALA A 1214 -35.63 -1.37 15.41
N CYS A 1215 -34.37 -1.78 15.64
CA CYS A 1215 -33.57 -2.48 14.65
C CYS A 1215 -34.19 -3.84 14.24
N ARG A 1216 -34.82 -4.56 15.20
CA ARG A 1216 -35.57 -5.80 14.90
C ARG A 1216 -36.79 -5.57 14.01
N LYS A 1217 -37.53 -4.46 14.20
CA LYS A 1217 -38.67 -4.10 13.34
C LYS A 1217 -38.20 -3.73 11.92
N GLU A 1218 -37.12 -2.94 11.81
CA GLU A 1218 -36.49 -2.56 10.52
C GLU A 1218 -36.09 -3.79 9.69
N VAL A 1219 -35.66 -4.89 10.33
CA VAL A 1219 -35.32 -6.16 9.65
C VAL A 1219 -36.53 -6.71 8.88
N ILE A 1220 -37.70 -6.75 9.51
CA ILE A 1220 -38.89 -7.39 8.94
C ILE A 1220 -39.37 -6.60 7.72
N GLU A 1221 -39.43 -5.27 7.84
CA GLU A 1221 -39.85 -4.37 6.77
C GLU A 1221 -38.91 -4.50 5.55
N LYS A 1222 -37.58 -4.44 5.78
CA LYS A 1222 -36.59 -4.48 4.70
C LYS A 1222 -36.43 -5.84 4.03
N VAL A 1223 -36.72 -6.95 4.72
CA VAL A 1223 -36.65 -8.30 4.13
C VAL A 1223 -37.90 -8.64 3.32
N LEU A 1224 -39.04 -8.02 3.63
CA LEU A 1224 -40.30 -8.19 2.89
C LEU A 1224 -40.43 -7.22 1.71
N ASP A 1225 -39.54 -6.22 1.61
CA ASP A 1225 -39.46 -5.31 0.47
C ASP A 1225 -38.79 -6.02 -0.73
N ILE A 1226 -39.60 -6.47 -1.68
CA ILE A 1226 -39.17 -7.31 -2.81
C ILE A 1226 -39.17 -6.47 -4.09
N GLN A 1227 -38.07 -6.53 -4.83
CA GLN A 1227 -37.92 -5.87 -6.13
C GLN A 1227 -38.41 -6.77 -7.26
N ASN A 1228 -39.38 -6.28 -8.05
CA ASN A 1228 -39.87 -6.93 -9.27
C ASN A 1228 -39.54 -6.08 -10.49
N LEU A 1229 -39.09 -6.74 -11.56
CA LEU A 1229 -38.81 -6.11 -12.84
C LEU A 1229 -40.10 -6.10 -13.68
N TYR A 1230 -40.40 -4.94 -14.28
CA TYR A 1230 -41.50 -4.77 -15.23
C TYR A 1230 -40.93 -4.17 -16.51
N THR A 1231 -41.16 -4.82 -17.64
CA THR A 1231 -40.79 -4.29 -18.96
C THR A 1231 -41.84 -3.27 -19.41
N LEU A 1232 -41.44 -2.01 -19.53
CA LEU A 1232 -42.27 -0.94 -20.09
C LEU A 1232 -41.75 -0.58 -21.48
N GLN A 1233 -42.66 -0.35 -22.43
CA GLN A 1233 -42.27 0.14 -23.75
C GLN A 1233 -41.82 1.60 -23.64
N GLN A 1234 -40.74 1.97 -24.35
CA GLN A 1234 -40.25 3.35 -24.41
C GLN A 1234 -41.39 4.28 -24.89
N GLY A 1235 -41.71 5.31 -24.10
CA GLY A 1235 -42.84 6.23 -24.35
C GLY A 1235 -44.05 6.06 -23.41
N GLN A 1236 -44.07 5.07 -22.52
CA GLN A 1236 -45.11 4.95 -21.47
C GLN A 1236 -44.83 5.79 -20.21
N VAL A 1237 -43.59 6.25 -20.01
CA VAL A 1237 -43.18 7.09 -18.88
C VAL A 1237 -43.28 8.56 -19.31
N GLN A 1238 -44.19 9.32 -18.69
CA GLN A 1238 -44.46 10.72 -19.06
C GLN A 1238 -43.44 11.73 -18.52
N ASP A 1239 -42.67 11.38 -17.50
CA ASP A 1239 -41.70 12.28 -16.87
C ASP A 1239 -40.28 11.89 -17.27
N GLU A 1240 -39.61 12.72 -18.06
CA GLU A 1240 -38.20 12.52 -18.44
C GLU A 1240 -37.28 12.53 -17.20
N ASN A 1241 -37.68 13.20 -16.12
CA ASN A 1241 -36.92 13.24 -14.87
C ASN A 1241 -36.97 11.92 -14.08
N ALA A 1242 -37.93 11.04 -14.39
CA ALA A 1242 -38.04 9.73 -13.76
C ALA A 1242 -36.85 8.81 -14.09
N MET A 1243 -36.10 9.10 -15.16
CA MET A 1243 -34.86 8.39 -15.49
C MET A 1243 -33.70 8.71 -14.52
N VAL A 1244 -33.80 9.81 -13.74
CA VAL A 1244 -32.70 10.35 -12.92
C VAL A 1244 -33.02 10.31 -11.42
N SER A 1245 -34.30 10.26 -11.03
CA SER A 1245 -34.71 10.30 -9.61
C SER A 1245 -34.82 8.90 -9.01
N ASP A 1246 -34.16 8.65 -7.87
CA ASP A 1246 -34.23 7.37 -7.14
C ASP A 1246 -35.52 7.24 -6.30
N ASP A 1247 -36.16 8.36 -5.95
CA ASP A 1247 -37.28 8.43 -5.01
C ASP A 1247 -38.63 8.45 -5.73
N PHE A 1248 -39.21 7.27 -5.96
CA PHE A 1248 -40.53 7.13 -6.59
C PHE A 1248 -41.73 7.24 -5.62
N THR A 1249 -41.56 7.83 -4.42
CA THR A 1249 -42.62 7.84 -3.38
C THR A 1249 -43.88 8.57 -3.80
N ASP A 1250 -43.76 9.61 -4.63
CA ASP A 1250 -44.88 10.42 -5.13
C ASP A 1250 -45.44 9.91 -6.47
N PHE A 1251 -44.84 8.87 -7.06
CA PHE A 1251 -45.24 8.36 -8.37
C PHE A 1251 -46.35 7.32 -8.26
N SER A 1252 -47.34 7.39 -9.17
CA SER A 1252 -48.43 6.42 -9.25
C SER A 1252 -48.54 5.83 -10.65
N ILE A 1253 -48.53 4.49 -10.76
CA ILE A 1253 -48.74 3.79 -12.03
C ILE A 1253 -50.24 3.80 -12.33
N ARG A 1254 -50.63 4.44 -13.44
CA ARG A 1254 -52.01 4.43 -13.95
C ARG A 1254 -52.09 3.64 -15.24
N TRP A 1255 -53.11 2.80 -15.37
CA TRP A 1255 -53.38 2.10 -16.62
C TRP A 1255 -53.58 3.09 -17.76
N VAL A 1256 -52.95 2.85 -18.91
CA VAL A 1256 -53.12 3.66 -20.13
C VAL A 1256 -54.61 3.83 -20.46
N LYS A 1257 -55.41 2.77 -20.27
CA LYS A 1257 -56.86 2.80 -20.44
C LYS A 1257 -57.55 3.87 -19.58
N ASN A 1258 -57.14 4.04 -18.33
CA ASN A 1258 -57.71 5.08 -17.47
C ASN A 1258 -57.36 6.46 -18.01
N ILE A 1259 -56.14 6.65 -18.52
CA ILE A 1259 -55.68 7.92 -19.10
C ILE A 1259 -56.42 8.22 -20.40
N THR A 1260 -56.61 7.21 -21.27
CA THR A 1260 -57.40 7.38 -22.51
C THR A 1260 -58.85 7.70 -22.18
N ASP A 1261 -59.47 7.00 -21.21
CA ASP A 1261 -60.84 7.28 -20.79
C ASP A 1261 -60.98 8.70 -20.19
N TYR A 1262 -59.98 9.16 -19.41
CA TYR A 1262 -59.92 10.54 -18.91
C TYR A 1262 -59.69 11.55 -20.02
N ASN A 1263 -58.81 11.27 -20.97
CA ASN A 1263 -58.56 12.14 -22.11
C ASN A 1263 -59.81 12.26 -22.98
N ASP A 1264 -60.53 11.17 -23.21
CA ASP A 1264 -61.80 11.16 -23.94
C ASP A 1264 -62.87 11.98 -23.22
N LEU A 1265 -62.96 11.87 -21.89
CA LEU A 1265 -63.83 12.73 -21.07
C LEU A 1265 -63.40 14.21 -21.12
N ILE A 1266 -62.10 14.49 -21.08
CA ILE A 1266 -61.55 15.84 -21.19
C ILE A 1266 -61.88 16.40 -22.56
N PHE A 1267 -61.68 15.66 -23.64
CA PHE A 1267 -62.03 16.07 -25.00
C PHE A 1267 -63.53 16.31 -25.16
N ALA A 1268 -64.37 15.44 -24.59
CA ALA A 1268 -65.82 15.66 -24.54
C ALA A 1268 -66.18 16.98 -23.79
N SER A 1269 -65.55 17.23 -22.64
CA SER A 1269 -65.75 18.47 -21.89
C SER A 1269 -65.23 19.71 -22.64
N PHE A 1270 -64.11 19.58 -23.37
CA PHE A 1270 -63.57 20.64 -24.21
C PHE A 1270 -64.49 20.94 -25.39
N ASP A 1271 -65.13 19.93 -25.99
CA ASP A 1271 -66.11 20.13 -27.05
C ASP A 1271 -67.40 20.79 -26.52
N GLU A 1272 -67.85 20.45 -25.31
CA GLU A 1272 -68.92 21.17 -24.62
C GLU A 1272 -68.55 22.64 -24.37
N ILE A 1273 -67.36 22.91 -23.85
CA ILE A 1273 -66.84 24.27 -23.61
C ILE A 1273 -66.69 25.03 -24.94
N ARG A 1274 -66.19 24.38 -25.99
CA ARG A 1274 -66.05 24.95 -27.33
C ARG A 1274 -67.43 25.30 -27.92
N SER A 1275 -68.44 24.46 -27.70
CA SER A 1275 -69.83 24.75 -28.09
C SER A 1275 -70.39 25.98 -27.35
N LEU A 1276 -70.14 26.09 -26.04
CA LEU A 1276 -70.54 27.22 -25.21
C LEU A 1276 -69.80 28.50 -25.61
N MET A 1277 -68.50 28.42 -25.89
CA MET A 1277 -67.68 29.52 -26.39
C MET A 1277 -68.13 29.98 -27.78
N SER A 1278 -68.43 29.06 -28.69
CA SER A 1278 -68.99 29.38 -30.01
C SER A 1278 -70.34 30.08 -29.89
N ARG A 1279 -71.23 29.58 -29.02
CA ARG A 1279 -72.53 30.20 -28.73
C ARG A 1279 -72.39 31.60 -28.11
N SER A 1280 -71.46 31.77 -27.17
CA SER A 1280 -71.14 33.06 -26.55
C SER A 1280 -70.53 34.05 -27.56
N SER A 1281 -69.65 33.57 -28.43
CA SER A 1281 -69.07 34.33 -29.53
C SER A 1281 -70.14 34.79 -30.53
N GLN A 1282 -71.03 33.89 -30.96
CA GLN A 1282 -72.18 34.23 -31.82
C GLN A 1282 -73.12 35.24 -31.17
N LEU A 1283 -73.39 35.11 -29.86
CA LEU A 1283 -74.18 36.09 -29.10
C LEU A 1283 -73.51 37.48 -29.07
N ARG A 1284 -72.18 37.54 -28.87
CA ARG A 1284 -71.46 38.83 -28.94
C ARG A 1284 -71.47 39.40 -30.36
N GLN A 1285 -71.35 38.56 -31.38
CA GLN A 1285 -71.43 39.00 -32.77
C GLN A 1285 -72.84 39.48 -33.13
N SER A 1286 -73.90 38.82 -32.63
CA SER A 1286 -75.29 39.25 -32.81
C SER A 1286 -75.56 40.56 -32.06
N MET A 1287 -75.05 40.73 -30.83
CA MET A 1287 -75.16 41.99 -30.09
C MET A 1287 -74.42 43.13 -30.80
N LYS A 1288 -73.22 42.88 -31.34
CA LYS A 1288 -72.48 43.90 -32.11
C LYS A 1288 -73.17 44.26 -33.41
N THR A 1289 -73.70 43.29 -34.16
CA THR A 1289 -74.46 43.55 -35.39
C THR A 1289 -75.75 44.29 -35.10
N CYS A 1290 -76.48 43.91 -34.04
CA CYS A 1290 -77.67 44.62 -33.59
C CYS A 1290 -77.34 46.05 -33.12
N SER A 1291 -76.26 46.23 -32.35
CA SER A 1291 -75.76 47.57 -31.97
C SER A 1291 -75.40 48.41 -33.20
N TRP A 1292 -74.75 47.80 -34.20
CA TRP A 1292 -74.41 48.48 -35.44
C TRP A 1292 -75.65 48.80 -36.29
N GLU A 1293 -76.64 47.92 -36.32
CA GLU A 1293 -77.93 48.17 -36.96
C GLU A 1293 -78.68 49.30 -36.25
N THR A 1294 -78.66 49.36 -34.92
CA THR A 1294 -79.25 50.49 -34.19
C THR A 1294 -78.51 51.79 -34.48
N GLU A 1295 -77.17 51.77 -34.56
CA GLU A 1295 -76.38 52.96 -34.89
C GLU A 1295 -76.65 53.41 -36.35
N ARG A 1296 -76.70 52.46 -37.29
CA ARG A 1296 -77.10 52.70 -38.67
C ARG A 1296 -78.51 53.28 -38.75
N LEU A 1297 -79.47 52.73 -38.01
CA LEU A 1297 -80.84 53.23 -37.95
C LEU A 1297 -80.89 54.64 -37.36
N LEU A 1298 -80.06 54.98 -36.37
CA LEU A 1298 -79.94 56.35 -35.85
C LEU A 1298 -79.39 57.32 -36.92
N TYR A 1299 -78.37 56.93 -37.68
CA TYR A 1299 -77.91 57.72 -38.83
C TYR A 1299 -78.98 57.84 -39.91
N CYS A 1300 -79.75 56.77 -40.18
CA CYS A 1300 -80.89 56.78 -41.10
C CYS A 1300 -82.01 57.70 -40.61
N ILE A 1301 -82.31 57.71 -39.31
CA ILE A 1301 -83.27 58.64 -38.72
C ILE A 1301 -82.77 60.07 -38.88
N GLY A 1302 -81.52 60.36 -38.56
CA GLY A 1302 -80.95 61.70 -38.71
C GLY A 1302 -80.93 62.20 -40.17
N THR A 1303 -80.61 61.30 -41.12
CA THR A 1303 -80.72 61.62 -42.55
C THR A 1303 -82.16 61.79 -42.98
N LEU A 1304 -83.07 60.89 -42.60
CA LEU A 1304 -84.49 61.03 -42.89
C LEU A 1304 -85.09 62.29 -42.28
N GLU A 1305 -84.71 62.71 -41.07
CA GLU A 1305 -85.11 63.98 -40.48
C GLU A 1305 -84.58 65.17 -41.28
N MET A 1306 -83.33 65.09 -41.76
CA MET A 1306 -82.76 66.11 -42.64
C MET A 1306 -83.52 66.18 -43.96
N GLU A 1307 -83.81 65.03 -44.58
CA GLU A 1307 -84.63 64.91 -45.79
C GLU A 1307 -86.07 65.38 -45.56
N LEU A 1308 -86.66 65.10 -44.40
CA LEU A 1308 -88.00 65.55 -44.03
C LEU A 1308 -88.03 67.07 -43.86
N ARG A 1309 -87.01 67.66 -43.22
CA ARG A 1309 -86.85 69.12 -43.15
C ARG A 1309 -86.64 69.75 -44.53
N GLN A 1310 -85.87 69.09 -45.40
CA GLN A 1310 -85.66 69.53 -46.78
C GLN A 1310 -86.97 69.45 -47.58
N LEU A 1311 -87.73 68.36 -47.47
CA LEU A 1311 -89.07 68.20 -48.06
C LEU A 1311 -90.06 69.24 -47.54
N HIS A 1312 -90.06 69.53 -46.24
CA HIS A 1312 -90.94 70.52 -45.63
C HIS A 1312 -90.66 71.96 -46.10
N THR A 1313 -89.41 72.23 -46.51
CA THR A 1313 -88.97 73.53 -47.05
C THR A 1313 -88.91 73.54 -48.58
N LEU A 1314 -89.18 72.41 -49.24
CA LEU A 1314 -89.11 72.26 -50.67
C LEU A 1314 -90.30 72.94 -51.35
N ARG A 1315 -90.06 74.13 -51.89
CA ARG A 1315 -91.03 74.82 -52.74
C ARG A 1315 -91.13 74.06 -54.07
N VAL A 1316 -92.22 73.33 -54.29
CA VAL A 1316 -92.49 72.60 -55.54
C VAL A 1316 -92.56 73.60 -56.71
N THR A 1317 -91.56 73.56 -57.59
CA THR A 1317 -91.47 74.40 -58.80
C THR A 1317 -91.95 73.60 -60.01
N ARG A 1318 -92.44 74.30 -61.04
CA ARG A 1318 -92.94 73.67 -62.27
C ARG A 1318 -91.88 72.80 -62.97
N GLN A 1319 -90.60 73.19 -62.91
CA GLN A 1319 -89.49 72.37 -63.42
C GLN A 1319 -89.31 71.06 -62.64
N MET A 1320 -89.56 71.06 -61.33
CA MET A 1320 -89.50 69.86 -60.51
C MET A 1320 -90.67 68.90 -60.80
N GLN A 1321 -91.86 69.44 -61.11
CA GLN A 1321 -92.96 68.62 -61.63
C GLN A 1321 -92.62 68.03 -63.00
N GLU A 1322 -91.99 68.81 -63.89
CA GLU A 1322 -91.59 68.34 -65.22
C GLU A 1322 -90.46 67.28 -65.15
N THR A 1323 -89.51 67.39 -64.22
CA THR A 1323 -88.43 66.39 -64.07
C THR A 1323 -88.90 65.09 -63.44
N ILE A 1324 -89.84 65.12 -62.48
CA ILE A 1324 -90.48 63.91 -61.94
C ILE A 1324 -91.29 63.19 -63.02
N HIS A 1325 -91.95 63.93 -63.93
CA HIS A 1325 -92.75 63.33 -64.98
C HIS A 1325 -91.97 62.88 -66.22
N THR A 1326 -90.86 63.54 -66.61
CA THR A 1326 -90.16 63.21 -67.88
C THR A 1326 -88.67 62.89 -67.79
N GLY A 1327 -88.06 62.81 -66.59
CA GLY A 1327 -86.81 62.05 -66.37
C GLY A 1327 -85.59 62.36 -67.27
N ALA A 1328 -85.42 63.59 -67.76
CA ALA A 1328 -84.32 63.96 -68.66
C ALA A 1328 -83.13 64.61 -67.90
N VAL A 1329 -81.94 64.12 -68.23
CA VAL A 1329 -80.64 64.25 -67.57
C VAL A 1329 -80.04 65.67 -67.63
N THR A 1330 -79.61 66.21 -66.49
CA THR A 1330 -78.79 67.44 -66.39
C THR A 1330 -77.29 67.12 -66.25
N SER A 1331 -76.49 67.86 -67.02
CA SER A 1331 -75.05 67.76 -67.32
C SER A 1331 -74.08 67.32 -66.21
N LEU A 1332 -73.32 66.25 -66.52
CA LEU A 1332 -72.33 65.52 -65.72
C LEU A 1332 -71.12 66.31 -65.19
N GLU A 1333 -70.76 67.45 -65.78
CA GLU A 1333 -69.49 68.14 -65.47
C GLU A 1333 -69.45 68.73 -64.05
N ARG A 1334 -70.59 69.11 -63.47
CA ARG A 1334 -70.65 69.61 -62.08
C ARG A 1334 -70.55 68.50 -61.02
N GLU A 1335 -70.92 67.27 -61.37
CA GLU A 1335 -70.77 66.09 -60.51
C GLU A 1335 -69.29 65.68 -60.40
N ILE A 1336 -68.55 65.75 -61.52
CA ILE A 1336 -67.13 65.38 -61.59
C ILE A 1336 -66.30 66.29 -60.66
N ASN A 1337 -66.48 67.61 -60.72
CA ASN A 1337 -65.72 68.53 -59.87
C ASN A 1337 -66.00 68.32 -58.36
N LYS A 1338 -67.20 67.86 -57.98
CA LYS A 1338 -67.51 67.49 -56.59
C LYS A 1338 -66.88 66.16 -56.19
N MET A 1339 -66.74 65.22 -57.11
CA MET A 1339 -66.05 63.94 -56.89
C MET A 1339 -64.55 64.15 -56.70
N ASP A 1340 -63.91 65.00 -57.50
CA ASP A 1340 -62.48 65.29 -57.40
C ASP A 1340 -62.10 65.93 -56.06
N ALA A 1341 -62.86 66.91 -55.59
CA ALA A 1341 -62.65 67.51 -54.27
C ALA A 1341 -62.80 66.49 -53.11
N ARG A 1342 -63.70 65.50 -53.25
CA ARG A 1342 -63.81 64.39 -52.29
C ARG A 1342 -62.61 63.45 -52.34
N ILE A 1343 -62.07 63.17 -53.52
CA ILE A 1343 -60.88 62.32 -53.69
C ILE A 1343 -59.67 62.96 -53.01
N GLU A 1344 -59.47 64.27 -53.14
CA GLU A 1344 -58.38 65.00 -52.49
C GLU A 1344 -58.49 65.01 -50.96
N ALA A 1345 -59.71 65.18 -50.41
CA ALA A 1345 -59.93 65.08 -48.98
C ALA A 1345 -59.58 63.67 -48.45
N VAL A 1346 -59.98 62.60 -49.15
CA VAL A 1346 -59.66 61.21 -48.77
C VAL A 1346 -58.15 60.94 -48.84
N ARG A 1347 -57.46 61.44 -49.87
CA ARG A 1347 -56.00 61.31 -49.99
C ARG A 1347 -55.27 61.96 -48.81
N SER A 1348 -55.72 63.12 -48.34
CA SER A 1348 -55.14 63.80 -47.18
C SER A 1348 -55.29 63.01 -45.86
N VAL A 1349 -56.44 62.38 -45.65
CA VAL A 1349 -56.71 61.55 -44.46
C VAL A 1349 -55.92 60.24 -44.53
N MET A 1350 -55.80 59.64 -45.72
CA MET A 1350 -55.03 58.42 -45.91
C MET A 1350 -53.54 58.64 -45.66
N SER A 1351 -52.98 59.77 -46.10
CA SER A 1351 -51.59 60.17 -45.81
C SER A 1351 -51.30 60.15 -44.31
N LYS A 1352 -52.15 60.79 -43.49
CA LYS A 1352 -51.99 60.77 -42.02
C LYS A 1352 -52.06 59.36 -41.41
N LYS A 1353 -52.95 58.50 -41.90
CA LYS A 1353 -53.05 57.10 -41.44
C LYS A 1353 -51.82 56.26 -41.83
N VAL A 1354 -51.20 56.54 -42.97
CA VAL A 1354 -49.98 55.88 -43.42
C VAL A 1354 -48.78 56.30 -42.55
N GLU A 1355 -48.66 57.59 -42.22
CA GLU A 1355 -47.63 58.07 -41.28
C GLU A 1355 -47.75 57.42 -39.89
N GLU A 1356 -48.96 57.31 -39.36
CA GLU A 1356 -49.21 56.69 -38.05
C GLU A 1356 -48.89 55.18 -38.06
N ARG A 1357 -49.26 54.46 -39.14
CA ARG A 1357 -48.83 53.06 -39.34
C ARG A 1357 -47.32 52.92 -39.48
N ASN A 1358 -46.65 53.84 -40.18
CA ASN A 1358 -45.20 53.83 -40.32
C ASN A 1358 -44.48 54.00 -38.97
N ARG A 1359 -45.04 54.81 -38.04
CA ARG A 1359 -44.55 54.92 -36.65
C ARG A 1359 -44.73 53.64 -35.84
N VAL A 1360 -45.80 52.88 -36.07
CA VAL A 1360 -46.00 51.57 -35.42
C VAL A 1360 -45.04 50.53 -36.01
N ILE A 1361 -44.84 50.53 -37.33
CA ILE A 1361 -43.90 49.64 -38.01
C ILE A 1361 -42.46 49.90 -37.52
N SER A 1362 -42.05 51.15 -37.30
CA SER A 1362 -40.71 51.45 -36.76
C SER A 1362 -40.52 50.92 -35.34
N LYS A 1363 -41.53 51.05 -34.47
CA LYS A 1363 -41.52 50.45 -33.11
C LYS A 1363 -41.42 48.92 -33.15
N LEU A 1364 -42.20 48.28 -34.01
CA LEU A 1364 -42.16 46.82 -34.18
C LEU A 1364 -40.81 46.35 -34.74
N LYS A 1365 -40.22 47.07 -35.69
CA LYS A 1365 -38.87 46.77 -36.19
C LYS A 1365 -37.80 46.86 -35.11
N MET A 1366 -37.90 47.85 -34.21
CA MET A 1366 -37.00 47.98 -33.07
C MET A 1366 -37.15 46.79 -32.11
N GLN A 1367 -38.38 46.40 -31.76
CA GLN A 1367 -38.65 45.22 -30.94
C GLN A 1367 -38.17 43.91 -31.58
N ILE A 1368 -38.32 43.75 -32.90
CA ILE A 1368 -37.81 42.59 -33.63
C ILE A 1368 -36.27 42.54 -33.58
N ASN A 1369 -35.60 43.68 -33.69
CA ASN A 1369 -34.15 43.75 -33.60
C ASN A 1369 -33.64 43.43 -32.18
N ASP A 1370 -34.30 43.93 -31.14
CA ASP A 1370 -33.96 43.60 -29.75
C ASP A 1370 -34.12 42.09 -29.49
N ARG A 1371 -35.22 41.48 -29.98
CA ARG A 1371 -35.43 40.03 -29.88
C ARG A 1371 -34.45 39.22 -30.71
N ARG A 1372 -33.98 39.74 -31.85
CA ARG A 1372 -32.90 39.10 -32.63
C ARG A 1372 -31.56 39.15 -31.90
N ALA A 1373 -31.24 40.26 -31.25
CA ALA A 1373 -30.02 40.38 -30.44
C ALA A 1373 -30.06 39.44 -29.21
N GLU A 1374 -31.22 39.35 -28.53
CA GLU A 1374 -31.44 38.39 -27.45
C GLU A 1374 -31.32 36.94 -27.94
N ASN A 1375 -31.93 36.59 -29.08
CA ASN A 1375 -31.79 35.27 -29.68
C ASN A 1375 -30.35 34.96 -30.12
N GLN A 1376 -29.59 35.94 -30.61
CA GLN A 1376 -28.17 35.76 -30.92
C GLN A 1376 -27.35 35.52 -29.65
N TYR A 1377 -27.62 36.26 -28.57
CA TYR A 1377 -26.98 36.05 -27.28
C TYR A 1377 -27.29 34.67 -26.70
N LEU A 1378 -28.55 34.24 -26.75
CA LEU A 1378 -28.98 32.91 -26.33
C LEU A 1378 -28.37 31.82 -27.22
N ASN A 1379 -28.31 32.01 -28.55
CA ASN A 1379 -27.63 31.07 -29.44
C ASN A 1379 -26.14 30.95 -29.12
N ASN A 1380 -25.47 32.05 -28.77
CA ASN A 1380 -24.07 32.01 -28.35
C ASN A 1380 -23.90 31.28 -26.99
N GLN A 1381 -24.83 31.46 -26.05
CA GLN A 1381 -24.84 30.69 -24.80
C GLN A 1381 -25.11 29.20 -25.03
N VAL A 1382 -26.07 28.87 -25.90
CA VAL A 1382 -26.36 27.49 -26.30
C VAL A 1382 -25.15 26.88 -26.99
N GLN A 1383 -24.49 27.60 -27.89
CA GLN A 1383 -23.24 27.15 -28.53
C GLN A 1383 -22.10 26.96 -27.51
N ALA A 1384 -21.94 27.88 -26.56
CA ALA A 1384 -20.94 27.72 -25.50
C ALA A 1384 -21.27 26.53 -24.59
N LEU A 1385 -22.54 26.27 -24.31
CA LEU A 1385 -23.00 25.13 -23.54
C LEU A 1385 -22.87 23.83 -24.33
N THR A 1386 -23.21 23.79 -25.62
CA THR A 1386 -23.00 22.62 -26.47
C THR A 1386 -21.52 22.30 -26.58
N ASN A 1387 -20.67 23.31 -26.79
CA ASN A 1387 -19.22 23.11 -26.78
C ASN A 1387 -18.75 22.63 -25.40
N SER A 1388 -19.27 23.17 -24.29
CA SER A 1388 -18.92 22.68 -22.94
C SER A 1388 -19.41 21.26 -22.68
N VAL A 1389 -20.56 20.86 -23.23
CA VAL A 1389 -21.10 19.50 -23.15
C VAL A 1389 -20.33 18.56 -24.06
N GLU A 1390 -19.90 18.99 -25.24
CA GLU A 1390 -19.01 18.26 -26.14
C GLU A 1390 -17.63 18.09 -25.54
N ASP A 1391 -17.04 19.14 -24.97
CA ASP A 1391 -15.78 19.10 -24.23
C ASP A 1391 -15.92 18.17 -23.02
N LYS A 1392 -17.01 18.27 -22.26
CA LYS A 1392 -17.28 17.34 -21.16
C LYS A 1392 -17.47 15.93 -21.68
N LYS A 1393 -18.23 15.71 -22.75
CA LYS A 1393 -18.45 14.38 -23.34
C LYS A 1393 -17.15 13.80 -23.88
N ALA A 1394 -16.27 14.62 -24.44
CA ALA A 1394 -14.92 14.24 -24.84
C ALA A 1394 -14.07 13.89 -23.61
N VAL A 1395 -14.07 14.72 -22.55
CA VAL A 1395 -13.38 14.44 -21.29
C VAL A 1395 -13.93 13.17 -20.62
N TRP A 1396 -15.25 12.98 -20.58
CA TRP A 1396 -15.92 11.80 -20.05
C TRP A 1396 -15.71 10.58 -20.93
N GLY A 1397 -15.57 10.75 -22.25
CA GLY A 1397 -15.13 9.69 -23.17
C GLY A 1397 -13.70 9.26 -22.84
N MET A 1398 -12.78 10.22 -22.74
CA MET A 1398 -11.40 9.98 -22.31
C MET A 1398 -11.31 9.39 -20.88
N LEU A 1399 -12.26 9.69 -19.99
CA LEU A 1399 -12.27 9.19 -18.61
C LEU A 1399 -13.02 7.85 -18.49
N GLY A 1400 -14.03 7.61 -19.32
CA GLY A 1400 -14.99 6.51 -19.21
C GLY A 1400 -14.58 5.25 -19.98
N GLU A 1401 -13.83 5.39 -21.06
CA GLU A 1401 -13.34 4.23 -21.84
C GLU A 1401 -12.07 3.60 -21.24
N HIS A 1402 -11.53 4.14 -20.15
CA HIS A 1402 -10.21 3.75 -19.63
C HIS A 1402 -10.23 3.35 -18.14
N ASN A 1403 -11.16 2.47 -17.75
CA ASN A 1403 -11.15 1.85 -16.41
C ASN A 1403 -10.08 0.75 -16.22
N ASN A 1404 -9.19 0.55 -17.21
CA ASN A 1404 -8.02 -0.33 -17.09
C ASN A 1404 -6.73 0.49 -17.18
N ASP A 1405 -6.10 0.78 -16.03
CA ASP A 1405 -4.89 1.62 -15.93
C ASP A 1405 -3.71 1.17 -16.81
N LYS A 1406 -3.66 -0.11 -17.20
CA LYS A 1406 -2.62 -0.66 -18.07
C LYS A 1406 -2.80 -0.30 -19.55
N ASP A 1407 -4.04 -0.29 -20.03
CA ASP A 1407 -4.35 0.05 -21.43
C ASP A 1407 -4.21 1.58 -21.61
N ARG A 1408 -4.62 2.36 -20.60
CA ARG A 1408 -4.40 3.82 -20.52
C ARG A 1408 -2.95 4.23 -20.70
N LEU A 1409 -1.99 3.51 -20.13
CA LEU A 1409 -0.56 3.82 -20.27
C LEU A 1409 -0.02 3.44 -21.64
N ARG A 1410 -0.55 2.38 -22.26
CA ARG A 1410 -0.14 1.90 -23.59
C ARG A 1410 -0.71 2.76 -24.70
N GLU A 1411 -1.98 3.11 -24.65
CA GLU A 1411 -2.63 3.99 -25.64
C GLU A 1411 -2.05 5.39 -25.55
N ARG A 1412 -1.84 5.93 -24.34
CA ARG A 1412 -1.14 7.22 -24.20
C ARG A 1412 0.32 7.16 -24.66
N MET A 1413 1.03 6.04 -24.46
CA MET A 1413 2.37 5.86 -25.04
C MET A 1413 2.29 5.77 -26.56
N ARG A 1414 1.29 5.09 -27.13
CA ARG A 1414 1.07 5.01 -28.58
C ARG A 1414 0.74 6.38 -29.17
N GLU A 1415 -0.17 7.15 -28.57
CA GLU A 1415 -0.48 8.52 -28.98
C GLU A 1415 0.74 9.45 -28.85
N LEU A 1416 1.57 9.30 -27.81
CA LEU A 1416 2.80 10.05 -27.68
C LEU A 1416 3.82 9.65 -28.74
N TYR A 1417 3.87 8.37 -29.12
CA TYR A 1417 4.72 7.85 -30.17
C TYR A 1417 4.25 8.33 -31.55
N GLU A 1418 2.96 8.17 -31.88
CA GLU A 1418 2.34 8.68 -33.10
C GLU A 1418 2.47 10.21 -33.20
N ASN A 1419 2.29 10.95 -32.11
CA ASN A 1419 2.55 12.39 -32.12
C ASN A 1419 4.04 12.70 -32.32
N SER A 1420 4.95 11.92 -31.74
CA SER A 1420 6.39 12.11 -31.97
C SER A 1420 6.79 11.78 -33.41
N GLU A 1421 6.22 10.73 -34.01
CA GLU A 1421 6.40 10.38 -35.42
C GLU A 1421 5.77 11.44 -36.33
N LEU A 1422 4.57 11.94 -36.01
CA LEU A 1422 3.95 13.02 -36.77
C LEU A 1422 4.73 14.32 -36.63
N GLU A 1423 5.32 14.60 -35.45
CA GLU A 1423 6.22 15.73 -35.26
C GLU A 1423 7.53 15.55 -36.04
N GLU A 1424 8.09 14.35 -36.09
CA GLU A 1424 9.29 14.04 -36.87
C GLU A 1424 9.00 14.09 -38.37
N LEU A 1425 7.90 13.50 -38.83
CA LEU A 1425 7.42 13.58 -40.22
C LEU A 1425 7.13 15.03 -40.60
N ALA A 1426 6.48 15.81 -39.74
CA ALA A 1426 6.25 17.24 -39.96
C ALA A 1426 7.57 18.01 -39.99
N ARG A 1427 8.57 17.63 -39.17
CA ARG A 1427 9.91 18.24 -39.17
C ARG A 1427 10.68 17.88 -40.45
N CYS A 1428 10.65 16.63 -40.90
CA CYS A 1428 11.22 16.17 -42.16
C CYS A 1428 10.53 16.84 -43.35
N GLN A 1429 9.19 16.91 -43.36
CA GLN A 1429 8.43 17.63 -44.38
C GLN A 1429 8.75 19.13 -44.36
N GLN A 1430 8.94 19.74 -43.19
CA GLN A 1430 9.33 21.14 -43.06
C GLN A 1430 10.77 21.37 -43.57
N GLU A 1431 11.70 20.46 -43.28
CA GLU A 1431 13.06 20.48 -43.82
C GLU A 1431 13.07 20.30 -45.34
N GLU A 1432 12.26 19.36 -45.86
CA GLU A 1432 12.05 19.19 -47.30
C GLU A 1432 11.38 20.41 -47.92
N LEU A 1433 10.37 21.00 -47.29
CA LEU A 1433 9.73 22.23 -47.76
C LEU A 1433 10.70 23.39 -47.76
N VAL A 1434 11.59 23.51 -46.77
CA VAL A 1434 12.67 24.50 -46.76
C VAL A 1434 13.66 24.22 -47.88
N ARG A 1435 14.03 22.96 -48.11
CA ARG A 1435 14.96 22.55 -49.18
C ARG A 1435 14.37 22.81 -50.56
N LEU A 1436 13.12 22.41 -50.78
CA LEU A 1436 12.33 22.66 -51.99
C LEU A 1436 12.06 24.15 -52.16
N LYS A 1437 11.79 24.90 -51.09
CA LYS A 1437 11.65 26.36 -51.15
C LYS A 1437 12.98 27.01 -51.53
N ASN A 1438 14.11 26.55 -51.01
CA ASN A 1438 15.44 27.02 -51.45
C ASN A 1438 15.70 26.64 -52.91
N GLU A 1439 15.28 25.45 -53.36
CA GLU A 1439 15.37 25.02 -54.76
C GLU A 1439 14.47 25.86 -55.67
N VAL A 1440 13.25 26.16 -55.22
CA VAL A 1440 12.27 27.03 -55.90
C VAL A 1440 12.76 28.47 -55.91
N ASP A 1441 13.34 28.97 -54.83
CA ASP A 1441 13.93 30.30 -54.75
C ASP A 1441 15.17 30.37 -55.67
N ARG A 1442 15.98 29.33 -55.74
CA ARG A 1442 17.09 29.18 -56.69
C ARG A 1442 16.60 29.13 -58.15
N LEU A 1443 15.51 28.41 -58.43
CA LEU A 1443 14.87 28.38 -59.75
C LEU A 1443 14.20 29.72 -60.07
N ARG A 1444 13.62 30.41 -59.08
CA ARG A 1444 13.06 31.76 -59.22
C ARG A 1444 14.15 32.77 -59.49
N GLU A 1445 15.31 32.69 -58.83
CA GLU A 1445 16.50 33.50 -59.14
C GLU A 1445 16.99 33.26 -60.57
N ALA A 1446 16.90 32.01 -61.08
CA ALA A 1446 17.26 31.67 -62.45
C ALA A 1446 16.23 32.16 -63.49
N THR A 1447 14.93 32.17 -63.14
CA THR A 1447 13.83 32.49 -64.07
C THR A 1447 13.46 33.98 -64.04
N PHE A 1448 13.64 34.63 -62.89
CA PHE A 1448 13.38 36.05 -62.64
C PHE A 1448 14.57 36.65 -61.86
N PRO A 1449 15.56 37.25 -62.54
CA PRO A 1449 16.62 37.96 -61.85
C PRO A 1449 16.02 39.21 -61.19
N SER A 1450 15.62 39.11 -59.92
CA SER A 1450 15.13 40.24 -59.15
C SER A 1450 16.30 41.15 -58.81
N PHE A 1451 16.32 42.34 -59.41
CA PHE A 1451 17.40 43.34 -59.26
C PHE A 1451 17.55 43.94 -57.85
N ALA A 1452 16.78 43.50 -56.86
CA ALA A 1452 16.93 43.92 -55.47
C ALA A 1452 17.58 42.80 -54.67
N VAL A 1453 18.72 43.11 -54.05
CA VAL A 1453 19.60 42.19 -53.27
C VAL A 1453 20.61 41.41 -54.13
N VAL A 1454 21.39 42.14 -54.92
CA VAL A 1454 22.77 41.71 -55.24
C VAL A 1454 23.60 41.85 -53.96
N THR A 1455 23.53 40.88 -53.04
CA THR A 1455 24.63 40.64 -52.11
C THR A 1455 25.77 40.06 -52.94
N ARG A 1456 26.69 40.96 -53.29
CA ARG A 1456 27.88 40.70 -54.10
C ARG A 1456 28.56 39.39 -53.70
N ARG A 1457 28.78 38.57 -54.72
CA ARG A 1457 29.86 37.59 -54.83
C ARG A 1457 31.08 38.01 -53.99
N THR A 1458 31.42 37.21 -52.98
CA THR A 1458 32.82 36.93 -52.70
C THR A 1458 33.31 36.06 -53.85
N ALA A 1459 33.97 36.72 -54.78
CA ALA A 1459 34.64 36.11 -55.90
C ALA A 1459 35.68 35.08 -55.41
N ARG A 1460 35.80 34.00 -56.17
CA ARG A 1460 37.12 33.45 -56.50
C ARG A 1460 37.86 34.43 -57.39
#